data_AF-A0A329KT82-F1
#
_entry.id   AF-A0A329KT82-F1
#
_cell.length_a   1.000
_cell.length_b   1.000
_cell.length_c   1.000
_cell.angle_alpha   90.00
_cell.angle_beta   90.00
_cell.angle_gamma   90.00
#
_symmetry.space_group_name_H-M   'P 1'
#
loop_
_entity.id
_entity.type
_entity.pdbx_description
1 polymer ?
#
loop_
_entity_poly.entity_id
_entity_poly.type
_entity_poly.pdbx_seq_one_letter_code
_entity_poly.pdbx_strand_id
1 'polypeptide(L)'
;MGTFNGLRAKFDSDDDRRRGKQFEDVCKWFLENDPTYRPLLRRVWLWDDWPGRRGIDAGIDLVAEDNDGKLWAIQAKAYASSHSISKRDVDKFVAESSRSKFTHRLLIATTDKRHHIATRLMDDLGIPFIGLTQLREADDYLDWPSTPAVLRPSKLPKPKTPWAYQRTAINDVVKGFKTGDRGQLIMACGTGKTLTAWFITERLQAERVLVLVPSLSLLKQTMREWQTANPRTSFAAMPVCSDETVGTLGEDAAVSHTSDMGVPVTTDPAVIAEFLRKRSGPRVVFSTYQSSPQIAAAFRLGRAPRFDLVIADEAHRCAGPVSSDFATVLDPEKIRARRRLFMSATPRYFTGRILREAKEADYEIASMDDHTRFGDVFHRLSFSEAIDRKLLTDYQVAIIGVDDATYLDWARRGTLVTPDGKRIIDARSLAGQIGLAKAMRKFDLHRVISFHSRVKAAREFAASMPAVLDWMPARHRPKGSLWSKYASGEMSAGERAMLIQHLKRLDDGERGLLANARCLAEGVDVPALDGVAFIDPRRAEVDIVQAVGRAIRKSETKTIGTVVIPVFIDTEEDAHAALDSSAFKPVWDVIKALRAHDTELGEQLDALRREMGRNGGRPQLPSKIHVDVPATVSKDFVNAFRVHVVDATTAPWEFWFGLLEGYVAEHGHARPSYTFSVGDNRLGAWVAKQRSHYSSGRLSQERQQRLEELPGWTWTPRDALWEEGFARLQDYVAQNGTARLPKDCVFNGFPVGAWVTTQRSAHSGRELRAERIQRLEALPGWTWNTRSDKWYFQYALLKKYAAEHGHTRLAALEMYDGVRLGQWVAQQRYHRNKGNVDPARVRLLEKFPDWIWDAVTDQWEEGFRHLQEYVQKHGDALVSQSFRSADGYKLGQWVTIQRTVYRDGDMGEERQARLEALAGWSWDPRDSLWDYWYSALEDYVRVNGSARVPRSDRGSDRADQLANWVQTQRSSYAKGSLRHDRITRLEVLPGWVWDPHEAAWEEGFTKIREYAAVHGDCIVPHSLVQDGYRLGGWVNNQRTNYSKGTLRPEYAKRLESLPGWVWDVIESKWDEGFRNLVDYMKDHDGATPPPRYRQGDYSLGSWVGTQRTTYRAGRLRDDRARRLEALSGWSWDTKADQWERTYELLKQYADRNGTARVPYRYCVDGIQVASWIGTQKGAYRKGTLCSERQRRLEKLPGWTWTLSEDVWEERCALLEKFAAREGHTRVPQKHVEEGIRLGIWVSVQRRDALADVMPPERRKRLEELPGWAWDGRAPKPKP
;
A
#
# COMPACT_ATOMS: atom_id res chain seq x y z
N MET A 1 -33.10 -32.32 30.40
CA MET A 1 -33.52 -30.95 30.74
C MET A 1 -34.73 -30.62 29.89
N GLY A 2 -35.73 -29.95 30.45
CA GLY A 2 -36.86 -29.42 29.70
C GLY A 2 -36.42 -28.27 28.80
N THR A 3 -37.06 -28.13 27.64
CA THR A 3 -36.83 -27.03 26.69
C THR A 3 -38.07 -26.15 26.60
N PHE A 4 -37.90 -24.87 26.24
CA PHE A 4 -39.01 -23.95 26.09
C PHE A 4 -40.01 -24.42 25.03
N ASN A 5 -39.54 -25.01 23.92
CA ASN A 5 -40.42 -25.56 22.89
C ASN A 5 -41.24 -26.74 23.43
N GLY A 6 -40.64 -27.62 24.25
CA GLY A 6 -41.34 -28.72 24.90
C GLY A 6 -42.44 -28.21 25.84
N LEU A 7 -42.15 -27.16 26.62
CA LEU A 7 -43.12 -26.51 27.50
C LEU A 7 -44.24 -25.82 26.71
N ARG A 8 -43.89 -25.03 25.68
CA ARG A 8 -44.84 -24.29 24.84
C ARG A 8 -45.81 -25.22 24.11
N ALA A 9 -45.35 -26.40 23.69
CA ALA A 9 -46.21 -27.42 23.06
C ALA A 9 -47.25 -28.02 24.02
N LYS A 10 -47.15 -27.76 25.33
CA LYS A 10 -48.10 -28.17 26.36
C LYS A 10 -49.03 -27.04 26.82
N PHE A 11 -48.95 -25.87 26.19
CA PHE A 11 -49.94 -24.82 26.41
C PHE A 11 -51.29 -25.23 25.83
N ASP A 12 -52.37 -24.70 26.41
CA ASP A 12 -53.73 -24.96 25.94
C ASP A 12 -53.87 -24.48 24.48
N SER A 13 -54.29 -25.38 23.58
CA SER A 13 -54.43 -25.10 22.15
C SER A 13 -55.80 -24.53 21.79
N ASP A 14 -56.81 -24.74 22.65
CA ASP A 14 -58.21 -24.56 22.30
C ASP A 14 -58.80 -23.31 22.97
N ASP A 15 -58.19 -22.82 24.06
CA ASP A 15 -58.57 -21.60 24.78
C ASP A 15 -57.43 -20.58 24.82
N ASP A 16 -57.56 -19.53 24.00
CA ASP A 16 -56.60 -18.40 23.92
C ASP A 16 -56.41 -17.68 25.27
N ARG A 17 -57.48 -17.58 26.09
CA ARG A 17 -57.41 -16.90 27.40
C ARG A 17 -56.62 -17.74 28.39
N ARG A 18 -56.87 -19.05 28.41
CA ARG A 18 -56.12 -19.98 29.28
C ARG A 18 -54.66 -20.08 28.83
N ARG A 19 -54.38 -20.10 27.53
CA ARG A 19 -53.03 -20.04 26.97
C ARG A 19 -52.30 -18.77 27.41
N GLY A 20 -52.98 -17.62 27.39
CA GLY A 20 -52.46 -16.36 27.90
C GLY A 20 -52.04 -16.46 29.37
N LYS A 21 -52.94 -16.95 30.24
CA LYS A 21 -52.67 -17.09 31.68
C LYS A 21 -51.50 -18.04 31.98
N GLN A 22 -51.45 -19.19 31.30
CA GLN A 22 -50.33 -20.12 31.42
C GLN A 22 -48.99 -19.47 31.02
N PHE A 23 -48.99 -18.60 30.00
CA PHE A 23 -47.79 -17.89 29.60
C PHE A 23 -47.41 -16.79 30.58
N GLU A 24 -48.36 -16.10 31.23
CA GLU A 24 -48.08 -15.17 32.33
C GLU A 24 -47.35 -15.87 33.48
N ASP A 25 -47.83 -17.05 33.88
CA ASP A 25 -47.20 -17.86 34.94
C ASP A 25 -45.77 -18.29 34.56
N VAL A 26 -45.57 -18.70 33.30
CA VAL A 26 -44.24 -19.03 32.77
C VAL A 26 -43.33 -17.80 32.71
N CYS A 27 -43.85 -16.62 32.36
CA CYS A 27 -43.10 -15.37 32.35
C CYS A 27 -42.66 -14.98 33.76
N LYS A 28 -43.53 -15.10 34.75
CA LYS A 28 -43.18 -14.89 36.17
C LYS A 28 -42.05 -15.82 36.58
N TRP A 29 -42.21 -17.11 36.31
CA TRP A 29 -41.19 -18.11 36.61
C TRP A 29 -39.86 -17.79 35.92
N PHE A 30 -39.89 -17.41 34.64
CA PHE A 30 -38.70 -17.05 33.88
C PHE A 30 -37.97 -15.87 34.54
N LEU A 31 -38.67 -14.80 34.89
CA LEU A 31 -38.07 -13.62 35.54
C LEU A 31 -37.47 -13.92 36.92
N GLU A 32 -38.03 -14.90 37.65
CA GLU A 32 -37.53 -15.32 38.97
C GLU A 32 -36.33 -16.29 38.89
N ASN A 33 -36.13 -16.96 37.75
CA ASN A 33 -35.11 -18.01 37.59
C ASN A 33 -33.98 -17.64 36.63
N ASP A 34 -34.20 -16.72 35.70
CA ASP A 34 -33.22 -16.29 34.72
C ASP A 34 -32.03 -15.55 35.39
N PRO A 35 -30.76 -15.90 35.06
CA PRO A 35 -29.58 -15.26 35.66
C PRO A 35 -29.46 -13.75 35.44
N THR A 36 -30.16 -13.18 34.46
CA THR A 36 -30.21 -11.74 34.18
C THR A 36 -31.18 -11.05 35.13
N TYR A 37 -32.40 -11.57 35.26
CA TYR A 37 -33.51 -10.91 35.97
C TYR A 37 -33.55 -11.26 37.46
N ARG A 38 -33.22 -12.49 37.84
CA ARG A 38 -33.19 -12.92 39.25
C ARG A 38 -32.36 -12.02 40.17
N PRO A 39 -31.12 -11.58 39.81
CA PRO A 39 -30.36 -10.66 40.64
C PRO A 39 -30.80 -9.20 40.51
N LEU A 40 -31.62 -8.86 39.51
CA LEU A 40 -32.10 -7.50 39.25
C LEU A 40 -33.43 -7.22 39.97
N LEU A 41 -34.34 -8.19 39.95
CA LEU A 41 -35.70 -8.09 40.44
C LEU A 41 -35.81 -8.64 41.87
N ARG A 42 -36.37 -7.83 42.76
CA ARG A 42 -36.64 -8.19 44.15
C ARG A 42 -37.89 -9.05 44.28
N ARG A 43 -38.95 -8.70 43.53
CA ARG A 43 -40.27 -9.37 43.56
C ARG A 43 -40.93 -9.29 42.19
N VAL A 44 -41.68 -10.33 41.84
CA VAL A 44 -42.50 -10.39 40.63
C VAL A 44 -43.91 -10.83 40.99
N TRP A 45 -44.92 -10.08 40.55
CA TRP A 45 -46.34 -10.36 40.75
C TRP A 45 -47.02 -10.56 39.40
N LEU A 46 -47.99 -11.48 39.36
CA LEU A 46 -49.04 -11.41 38.36
C LEU A 46 -49.87 -10.15 38.65
N TRP A 47 -50.47 -9.55 37.62
CA TRP A 47 -51.32 -8.38 37.79
C TRP A 47 -52.39 -8.57 38.87
N ASP A 48 -52.99 -9.77 38.91
CA ASP A 48 -54.05 -10.10 39.87
C ASP A 48 -53.57 -10.10 41.33
N ASP A 49 -52.30 -10.40 41.57
CA ASP A 49 -51.69 -10.50 42.90
C ASP A 49 -51.02 -9.20 43.36
N TRP A 50 -50.92 -8.20 42.49
CA TRP A 50 -50.16 -6.99 42.77
C TRP A 50 -50.93 -6.05 43.73
N PRO A 51 -50.35 -5.66 44.89
CA PRO A 51 -51.05 -4.82 45.87
C PRO A 51 -51.46 -3.43 45.37
N GLY A 52 -50.81 -2.92 44.32
CA GLY A 52 -51.08 -1.60 43.73
C GLY A 52 -52.14 -1.59 42.63
N ARG A 53 -52.82 -2.73 42.39
CA ARG A 53 -53.84 -2.89 41.35
C ARG A 53 -55.04 -1.96 41.59
N ARG A 54 -55.53 -1.35 40.51
CA ARG A 54 -56.83 -0.65 40.47
C ARG A 54 -57.59 -1.11 39.22
N GLY A 55 -58.76 -1.73 39.40
CA GLY A 55 -59.64 -2.15 38.29
C GLY A 55 -59.26 -3.49 37.62
N ILE A 56 -60.01 -3.81 36.56
CA ILE A 56 -59.80 -4.98 35.69
C ILE A 56 -58.54 -4.75 34.84
N ASP A 57 -57.91 -5.84 34.39
CA ASP A 57 -56.73 -5.87 33.51
C ASP A 57 -56.80 -4.79 32.41
N ALA A 58 -55.79 -3.91 32.43
CA ALA A 58 -55.68 -2.75 31.55
C ALA A 58 -54.53 -2.92 30.52
N GLY A 59 -54.00 -4.13 30.37
CA GLY A 59 -52.93 -4.45 29.43
C GLY A 59 -51.53 -4.57 30.04
N ILE A 60 -51.42 -4.54 31.38
CA ILE A 60 -50.22 -4.92 32.13
C ILE A 60 -50.50 -6.28 32.76
N ASP A 61 -49.71 -7.29 32.39
CA ASP A 61 -49.96 -8.69 32.79
C ASP A 61 -49.15 -9.07 34.04
N LEU A 62 -47.94 -8.52 34.18
CA LEU A 62 -47.10 -8.68 35.37
C LEU A 62 -46.52 -7.34 35.84
N VAL A 63 -46.22 -7.26 37.13
CA VAL A 63 -45.49 -6.16 37.74
C VAL A 63 -44.26 -6.71 38.46
N ALA A 64 -43.10 -6.11 38.27
CA ALA A 64 -41.92 -6.43 39.06
C ALA A 64 -41.37 -5.20 39.78
N GLU A 65 -40.71 -5.42 40.90
CA GLU A 65 -39.97 -4.39 41.64
C GLU A 65 -38.48 -4.75 41.61
N ASP A 66 -37.62 -3.83 41.19
CA ASP A 66 -36.17 -4.04 41.22
C ASP A 66 -35.55 -3.75 42.60
N ASN A 67 -34.27 -4.04 42.74
CA ASN A 67 -33.54 -3.80 43.99
C ASN A 67 -33.41 -2.33 44.38
N ASP A 68 -33.73 -1.40 43.48
CA ASP A 68 -33.76 0.04 43.74
C ASP A 68 -35.17 0.55 44.07
N GLY A 69 -36.16 -0.36 44.18
CA GLY A 69 -37.56 -0.04 44.48
C GLY A 69 -38.33 0.53 43.29
N LYS A 70 -37.77 0.49 42.08
CA LYS A 70 -38.45 0.96 40.87
C LYS A 70 -39.35 -0.15 40.33
N LEU A 71 -40.52 0.26 39.83
CA LEU A 71 -41.52 -0.67 39.30
C LEU A 71 -41.39 -0.86 37.79
N TRP A 72 -41.54 -2.10 37.37
CA TRP A 72 -41.54 -2.57 36.00
C TRP A 72 -42.96 -3.00 35.62
N ALA A 73 -43.50 -2.40 34.56
CA ALA A 73 -44.72 -2.87 33.92
C ALA A 73 -44.35 -3.89 32.85
N ILE A 74 -44.93 -5.09 32.90
CA ILE A 74 -44.56 -6.19 32.03
C ILE A 74 -45.80 -6.71 31.30
N GLN A 75 -45.68 -6.91 30.00
CA GLN A 75 -46.73 -7.49 29.17
C GLN A 75 -46.26 -8.85 28.62
N ALA A 76 -47.11 -9.88 28.70
CA ALA A 76 -46.86 -11.24 28.26
C ALA A 76 -47.84 -11.63 27.14
N LYS A 77 -47.34 -11.89 25.93
CA LYS A 77 -48.17 -12.24 24.76
C LYS A 77 -47.90 -13.65 24.23
N ALA A 78 -48.88 -14.53 24.40
CA ALA A 78 -48.86 -15.91 23.93
C ALA A 78 -49.46 -16.07 22.52
N TYR A 79 -48.76 -15.56 21.50
CA TYR A 79 -49.15 -15.67 20.09
C TYR A 79 -48.44 -16.80 19.33
N ALA A 80 -49.01 -17.19 18.20
CA ALA A 80 -48.33 -18.07 17.25
C ALA A 80 -47.03 -17.42 16.75
N SER A 81 -45.99 -18.21 16.49
CA SER A 81 -44.70 -17.70 15.99
C SER A 81 -44.77 -17.04 14.62
N SER A 82 -45.87 -17.24 13.88
CA SER A 82 -46.15 -16.57 12.61
C SER A 82 -46.76 -15.17 12.79
N HIS A 83 -47.35 -14.88 13.95
CA HIS A 83 -48.03 -13.61 14.25
C HIS A 83 -47.04 -12.47 14.42
N SER A 84 -47.37 -11.29 13.89
CA SER A 84 -46.56 -10.07 14.01
C SER A 84 -47.19 -9.13 15.02
N ILE A 85 -46.46 -8.78 16.07
CA ILE A 85 -46.94 -7.85 17.11
C ILE A 85 -47.22 -6.49 16.46
N SER A 86 -48.48 -6.09 16.48
CA SER A 86 -48.97 -4.85 15.90
C SER A 86 -49.02 -3.72 16.94
N LYS A 87 -49.19 -2.48 16.47
CA LYS A 87 -49.38 -1.33 17.37
C LYS A 87 -50.59 -1.55 18.32
N ARG A 88 -51.67 -2.12 17.77
CA ARG A 88 -52.89 -2.44 18.53
C ARG A 88 -52.65 -3.42 19.67
N ASP A 89 -51.68 -4.33 19.53
CA ASP A 89 -51.35 -5.31 20.57
C ASP A 89 -50.70 -4.67 21.81
N VAL A 90 -50.02 -3.53 21.63
CA VAL A 90 -49.24 -2.85 22.68
C VAL A 90 -49.83 -1.51 23.13
N ASP A 91 -50.77 -0.93 22.39
CA ASP A 91 -51.34 0.42 22.67
C ASP A 91 -51.86 0.55 24.11
N LYS A 92 -52.63 -0.43 24.58
CA LYS A 92 -53.16 -0.43 25.97
C LYS A 92 -52.05 -0.51 27.01
N PHE A 93 -51.06 -1.36 26.78
CA PHE A 93 -49.91 -1.51 27.66
C PHE A 93 -49.09 -0.24 27.75
N VAL A 94 -48.82 0.40 26.62
CA VAL A 94 -48.09 1.68 26.56
C VAL A 94 -48.86 2.77 27.30
N ALA A 95 -50.16 2.89 27.05
CA ALA A 95 -51.00 3.87 27.74
C ALA A 95 -51.01 3.68 29.26
N GLU A 96 -51.18 2.46 29.74
CA GLU A 96 -51.28 2.18 31.18
C GLU A 96 -49.94 2.21 31.91
N SER A 97 -48.88 1.76 31.25
CA SER A 97 -47.52 1.82 31.78
C SER A 97 -46.92 3.22 31.74
N SER A 98 -47.53 4.19 31.03
CA SER A 98 -47.09 5.60 31.00
C SER A 98 -47.25 6.33 32.33
N ARG A 99 -48.03 5.76 33.27
CA ARG A 99 -48.25 6.32 34.60
C ARG A 99 -46.93 6.46 35.36
N SER A 100 -46.76 7.58 36.08
CA SER A 100 -45.52 7.95 36.79
C SER A 100 -44.99 6.91 37.79
N LYS A 101 -45.84 5.99 38.24
CA LYS A 101 -45.46 4.89 39.15
C LYS A 101 -44.56 3.83 38.51
N PHE A 102 -44.60 3.65 37.20
CA PHE A 102 -43.78 2.66 36.49
C PHE A 102 -42.57 3.34 35.88
N THR A 103 -41.38 2.89 36.26
CA THR A 103 -40.12 3.42 35.76
C THR A 103 -39.63 2.65 34.52
N HIS A 104 -39.90 1.34 34.48
CA HIS A 104 -39.42 0.45 33.43
C HIS A 104 -40.58 -0.30 32.78
N ARG A 105 -40.38 -0.74 31.53
CA ARG A 105 -41.35 -1.50 30.73
C ARG A 105 -40.65 -2.74 30.16
N LEU A 106 -41.38 -3.83 29.96
CA LEU A 106 -40.87 -5.03 29.32
C LEU A 106 -41.99 -5.74 28.56
N LEU A 107 -41.74 -6.12 27.32
CA LEU A 107 -42.64 -6.96 26.54
C LEU A 107 -42.01 -8.35 26.34
N ILE A 108 -42.74 -9.40 26.74
CA ILE A 108 -42.35 -10.80 26.55
C ILE A 108 -43.36 -11.47 25.63
N ALA A 109 -42.91 -12.13 24.56
CA ALA A 109 -43.80 -12.77 23.60
C ALA A 109 -43.27 -14.10 23.05
N THR A 110 -44.18 -14.98 22.66
CA THR A 110 -43.88 -16.26 21.99
C THR A 110 -43.71 -16.14 20.46
N THR A 111 -43.43 -14.93 19.97
CA THR A 111 -43.08 -14.61 18.58
C THR A 111 -41.91 -13.62 18.56
N ASP A 112 -41.10 -13.62 17.50
CA ASP A 112 -40.06 -12.61 17.28
C ASP A 112 -40.50 -11.52 16.29
N LYS A 113 -41.63 -11.73 15.59
CA LYS A 113 -42.09 -10.81 14.54
C LYS A 113 -42.78 -9.59 15.14
N ARG A 114 -42.35 -8.41 14.70
CA ARG A 114 -42.91 -7.11 15.09
C ARG A 114 -43.23 -6.32 13.84
N HIS A 115 -44.41 -5.70 13.80
CA HIS A 115 -44.74 -4.77 12.73
C HIS A 115 -43.91 -3.50 12.91
N HIS A 116 -43.36 -2.95 11.82
CA HIS A 116 -42.42 -1.82 11.88
C HIS A 116 -42.94 -0.60 12.69
N ILE A 117 -44.25 -0.34 12.69
CA ILE A 117 -44.89 0.70 13.52
C ILE A 117 -44.80 0.38 15.02
N ALA A 118 -45.04 -0.87 15.41
CA ALA A 118 -44.91 -1.30 16.80
C ALA A 118 -43.45 -1.26 17.24
N THR A 119 -42.52 -1.70 16.37
CA THR A 119 -41.08 -1.62 16.61
C THR A 119 -40.65 -0.18 16.90
N ARG A 120 -41.01 0.77 16.01
CA ARG A 120 -40.68 2.19 16.20
C ARG A 120 -41.23 2.73 17.53
N LEU A 121 -42.51 2.46 17.83
CA LEU A 121 -43.13 2.88 19.08
C LEU A 121 -42.39 2.34 20.31
N MET A 122 -42.01 1.07 20.28
CA MET A 122 -41.27 0.44 21.38
C MET A 122 -39.87 1.02 21.52
N ASP A 123 -39.16 1.27 20.41
CA ASP A 123 -37.83 1.86 20.41
C ASP A 123 -37.86 3.30 20.93
N ASP A 124 -38.79 4.14 20.44
CA ASP A 124 -38.98 5.53 20.88
C ASP A 124 -39.26 5.64 22.38
N LEU A 125 -39.97 4.66 22.93
CA LEU A 125 -40.31 4.59 24.36
C LEU A 125 -39.31 3.78 25.20
N GLY A 126 -38.26 3.25 24.57
CA GLY A 126 -37.26 2.41 25.22
C GLY A 126 -37.87 1.19 25.92
N ILE A 127 -38.73 0.43 25.24
CA ILE A 127 -39.38 -0.78 25.75
C ILE A 127 -38.58 -2.02 25.32
N PRO A 128 -37.81 -2.65 26.22
CA PRO A 128 -37.17 -3.94 25.96
C PRO A 128 -38.14 -5.03 25.50
N PHE A 129 -37.64 -5.91 24.63
CA PHE A 129 -38.39 -7.02 24.06
C PHE A 129 -37.68 -8.37 24.25
N ILE A 130 -38.42 -9.34 24.80
CA ILE A 130 -38.02 -10.75 24.87
C ILE A 130 -38.94 -11.55 23.95
N GLY A 131 -38.42 -11.91 22.78
CA GLY A 131 -39.11 -12.75 21.82
C GLY A 131 -38.86 -14.25 22.00
N LEU A 132 -39.48 -15.06 21.14
CA LEU A 132 -39.36 -16.51 21.13
C LEU A 132 -37.91 -16.99 21.04
N THR A 133 -37.07 -16.32 20.26
CA THR A 133 -35.67 -16.73 20.09
C THR A 133 -34.91 -16.60 21.41
N GLN A 134 -35.10 -15.50 22.15
CA GLN A 134 -34.43 -15.31 23.44
C GLN A 134 -34.89 -16.34 24.48
N LEU A 135 -36.20 -16.65 24.52
CA LEU A 135 -36.74 -17.71 25.38
C LEU A 135 -36.14 -19.08 25.05
N ARG A 136 -35.92 -19.40 23.77
CA ARG A 136 -35.26 -20.64 23.37
C ARG A 136 -33.76 -20.66 23.66
N GLU A 137 -33.08 -19.53 23.54
CA GLU A 137 -31.66 -19.45 23.92
C GLU A 137 -31.48 -19.63 25.44
N ALA A 138 -32.54 -19.52 26.24
CA ALA A 138 -32.48 -19.87 27.66
C ALA A 138 -32.44 -21.39 27.91
N ASP A 139 -32.76 -22.23 26.90
CA ASP A 139 -32.56 -23.69 26.97
C ASP A 139 -31.12 -24.07 27.37
N ASP A 140 -30.14 -23.21 27.06
CA ASP A 140 -28.71 -23.47 27.30
C ASP A 140 -28.31 -23.37 28.79
N TYR A 141 -29.14 -22.74 29.64
CA TYR A 141 -28.83 -22.53 31.06
C TYR A 141 -30.04 -22.61 32.02
N LEU A 142 -31.26 -22.68 31.51
CA LEU A 142 -32.47 -22.94 32.29
C LEU A 142 -33.00 -24.35 32.00
N ASP A 143 -33.31 -25.09 33.06
CA ASP A 143 -34.08 -26.32 32.97
C ASP A 143 -35.56 -25.95 33.00
N TRP A 144 -36.16 -25.80 31.82
CA TRP A 144 -37.56 -25.37 31.71
C TRP A 144 -38.51 -26.40 32.35
N PRO A 145 -39.59 -25.96 33.02
CA PRO A 145 -40.60 -26.87 33.54
C PRO A 145 -41.20 -27.74 32.43
N SER A 146 -41.53 -28.99 32.75
CA SER A 146 -42.11 -29.92 31.78
C SER A 146 -43.57 -29.62 31.39
N THR A 147 -44.28 -28.82 32.21
CA THR A 147 -45.69 -28.45 32.02
C THR A 147 -45.96 -27.09 32.66
N PRO A 148 -46.83 -26.23 32.09
CA PRO A 148 -47.20 -24.95 32.70
C PRO A 148 -47.93 -25.12 34.05
N ALA A 149 -48.51 -26.30 34.32
CA ALA A 149 -49.21 -26.57 35.58
C ALA A 149 -48.27 -26.77 36.80
N VAL A 150 -46.98 -27.06 36.56
CA VAL A 150 -46.01 -27.39 37.62
C VAL A 150 -44.69 -26.66 37.38
N LEU A 151 -44.58 -25.44 37.91
CA LEU A 151 -43.43 -24.54 37.73
C LEU A 151 -42.40 -24.71 38.84
N ARG A 152 -41.65 -25.82 38.83
CA ARG A 152 -40.57 -26.08 39.80
C ARG A 152 -39.40 -25.09 39.60
N PRO A 153 -38.72 -24.62 40.65
CA PRO A 153 -37.53 -23.77 40.49
C PRO A 153 -36.46 -24.43 39.61
N SER A 154 -35.82 -23.64 38.75
CA SER A 154 -34.74 -24.12 37.90
C SER A 154 -33.53 -24.53 38.75
N LYS A 155 -32.85 -25.62 38.38
CA LYS A 155 -31.54 -25.94 38.96
C LYS A 155 -30.51 -24.96 38.37
N LEU A 156 -29.97 -24.07 39.20
CA LEU A 156 -28.91 -23.15 38.77
C LEU A 156 -27.71 -23.94 38.25
N PRO A 157 -27.14 -23.57 37.08
CA PRO A 157 -25.89 -24.15 36.59
C PRO A 157 -24.77 -24.00 37.62
N LYS A 158 -23.84 -24.96 37.70
CA LYS A 158 -22.67 -24.80 38.58
C LYS A 158 -21.81 -23.59 38.12
N PRO A 159 -21.19 -22.83 39.04
CA PRO A 159 -20.25 -21.77 38.69
C PRO A 159 -19.19 -22.28 37.72
N LYS A 160 -18.99 -21.55 36.61
CA LYS A 160 -17.94 -21.89 35.64
C LYS A 160 -16.58 -21.74 36.30
N THR A 161 -15.65 -22.65 35.99
CA THR A 161 -14.27 -22.59 36.48
C THR A 161 -13.29 -22.40 35.33
N PRO A 162 -12.23 -21.60 35.49
CA PRO A 162 -11.25 -21.37 34.42
C PRO A 162 -10.52 -22.67 34.07
N TRP A 163 -10.33 -22.92 32.77
CA TRP A 163 -9.46 -23.98 32.28
C TRP A 163 -7.99 -23.72 32.66
N ALA A 164 -7.14 -24.74 32.53
CA ALA A 164 -5.73 -24.66 32.93
C ALA A 164 -4.98 -23.49 32.25
N TYR A 165 -5.15 -23.32 30.94
CA TYR A 165 -4.51 -22.23 30.19
C TYR A 165 -5.10 -20.85 30.53
N GLN A 166 -6.39 -20.77 30.87
CA GLN A 166 -7.01 -19.53 31.37
C GLN A 166 -6.44 -19.16 32.73
N ARG A 167 -6.16 -20.13 33.61
CA ARG A 167 -5.47 -19.87 34.90
C ARG A 167 -4.09 -19.26 34.69
N THR A 168 -3.33 -19.73 33.71
CA THR A 168 -2.05 -19.11 33.32
C THR A 168 -2.26 -17.66 32.89
N ALA A 169 -3.18 -17.39 31.96
CA ALA A 169 -3.50 -16.03 31.52
C ALA A 169 -3.92 -15.10 32.66
N ILE A 170 -4.76 -15.59 33.59
CA ILE A 170 -5.19 -14.84 34.77
C ILE A 170 -3.98 -14.49 35.64
N ASN A 171 -3.10 -15.45 35.92
CA ASN A 171 -1.92 -15.24 36.75
C ASN A 171 -0.94 -14.24 36.12
N ASP A 172 -0.71 -14.34 34.81
CA ASP A 172 0.16 -13.45 34.05
C ASP A 172 -0.37 -12.02 34.06
N VAL A 173 -1.67 -11.82 33.84
CA VAL A 173 -2.31 -10.50 33.93
C VAL A 173 -2.23 -9.92 35.33
N VAL A 174 -2.51 -10.71 36.37
CA VAL A 174 -2.40 -10.27 37.77
C VAL A 174 -0.96 -9.89 38.13
N LYS A 175 0.03 -10.64 37.61
CA LYS A 175 1.45 -10.34 37.77
C LYS A 175 1.83 -9.05 37.04
N GLY A 176 1.41 -8.88 35.79
CA GLY A 176 1.68 -7.68 34.99
C GLY A 176 1.12 -6.40 35.61
N PHE A 177 -0.08 -6.46 36.20
CA PHE A 177 -0.66 -5.33 36.93
C PHE A 177 0.06 -4.96 38.24
N LYS A 178 1.12 -5.68 38.63
CA LYS A 178 2.03 -5.25 39.71
C LYS A 178 3.07 -4.24 39.22
N THR A 179 3.41 -4.25 37.93
CA THR A 179 4.47 -3.42 37.32
C THR A 179 3.92 -2.29 36.46
N GLY A 180 2.66 -2.36 36.00
CA GLY A 180 2.01 -1.31 35.23
C GLY A 180 0.50 -1.20 35.49
N ASP A 181 -0.10 -0.08 35.10
CA ASP A 181 -1.56 0.15 35.16
C ASP A 181 -2.26 -0.22 33.84
N ARG A 182 -1.50 -0.53 32.79
CA ARG A 182 -1.98 -0.94 31.46
C ARG A 182 -1.32 -2.23 31.05
N GLY A 183 -2.05 -3.09 30.36
CA GLY A 183 -1.46 -4.26 29.71
C GLY A 183 -2.39 -4.91 28.72
N GLN A 184 -1.82 -5.79 27.91
CA GLN A 184 -2.50 -6.46 26.81
C GLN A 184 -2.64 -7.96 27.08
N LEU A 185 -3.81 -8.50 26.77
CA LEU A 185 -4.11 -9.93 26.78
C LEU A 185 -4.44 -10.36 25.35
N ILE A 186 -3.47 -11.01 24.70
CA ILE A 186 -3.60 -11.48 23.32
C ILE A 186 -3.99 -12.96 23.35
N MET A 187 -5.18 -13.31 22.86
CA MET A 187 -5.66 -14.69 22.87
C MET A 187 -6.44 -15.00 21.59
N ALA A 188 -6.17 -16.16 20.98
CA ALA A 188 -6.87 -16.65 19.80
C ALA A 188 -8.41 -16.66 19.96
N CYS A 189 -9.13 -16.43 18.87
CA CYS A 189 -10.60 -16.52 18.87
C CYS A 189 -11.06 -17.93 19.23
N GLY A 190 -12.16 -18.05 20.00
CA GLY A 190 -12.70 -19.34 20.45
C GLY A 190 -12.07 -19.93 21.72
N THR A 191 -11.03 -19.31 22.30
CA THR A 191 -10.36 -19.79 23.54
C THR A 191 -10.97 -19.26 24.85
N GLY A 192 -12.16 -18.66 24.79
CA GLY A 192 -12.88 -18.18 25.99
C GLY A 192 -12.35 -16.86 26.59
N LYS A 193 -11.88 -15.93 25.75
CA LYS A 193 -11.43 -14.57 26.15
C LYS A 193 -12.40 -13.89 27.12
N THR A 194 -13.69 -13.86 26.77
CA THR A 194 -14.75 -13.20 27.52
C THR A 194 -14.89 -13.75 28.95
N LEU A 195 -14.79 -15.07 29.13
CA LEU A 195 -14.77 -15.70 30.46
C LEU A 195 -13.45 -15.47 31.19
N THR A 196 -12.31 -15.46 30.49
CA THR A 196 -11.02 -15.11 31.10
C THR A 196 -11.07 -13.70 31.70
N ALA A 197 -11.69 -12.73 31.00
CA ALA A 197 -11.90 -11.37 31.50
C ALA A 197 -12.73 -11.32 32.79
N TRP A 198 -13.79 -12.13 32.86
CA TRP A 198 -14.58 -12.31 34.08
C TRP A 198 -13.72 -12.85 35.23
N PHE A 199 -12.97 -13.93 35.01
CA PHE A 199 -12.13 -14.52 36.05
C PHE A 199 -11.00 -13.60 36.52
N ILE A 200 -10.46 -12.76 35.62
CA ILE A 200 -9.50 -11.70 35.98
C ILE A 200 -10.17 -10.68 36.91
N THR A 201 -11.41 -10.28 36.60
CA THR A 201 -12.21 -9.36 37.42
C THR A 201 -12.40 -9.91 38.84
N GLU A 202 -12.81 -11.18 38.97
CA GLU A 202 -12.95 -11.84 40.27
C GLU A 202 -11.61 -11.93 41.01
N ARG A 203 -10.53 -12.32 40.31
CA ARG A 203 -9.21 -12.52 40.91
C ARG A 203 -8.58 -11.23 41.41
N LEU A 204 -8.88 -10.10 40.75
CA LEU A 204 -8.47 -8.76 41.14
C LEU A 204 -9.40 -8.13 42.19
N GLN A 205 -10.53 -8.79 42.52
CA GLN A 205 -11.57 -8.27 43.41
C GLN A 205 -12.02 -6.85 43.01
N ALA A 206 -12.18 -6.63 41.70
CA ALA A 206 -12.57 -5.33 41.18
C ALA A 206 -14.07 -5.08 41.46
N GLU A 207 -14.38 -4.00 42.16
CA GLU A 207 -15.77 -3.64 42.49
C GLU A 207 -16.41 -2.79 41.40
N ARG A 208 -15.65 -1.93 40.73
CA ARG A 208 -16.14 -1.06 39.65
C ARG A 208 -15.43 -1.40 38.34
N VAL A 209 -16.18 -1.97 37.41
CA VAL A 209 -15.63 -2.50 36.16
C VAL A 209 -16.31 -1.82 34.98
N LEU A 210 -15.52 -1.48 33.96
CA LEU A 210 -16.02 -1.07 32.66
C LEU A 210 -15.60 -2.11 31.62
N VAL A 211 -16.54 -2.61 30.84
CA VAL A 211 -16.28 -3.52 29.71
C VAL A 211 -16.71 -2.81 28.42
N LEU A 212 -15.76 -2.59 27.51
CA LEU A 212 -15.96 -1.94 26.22
C LEU A 212 -15.91 -2.95 25.09
N VAL A 213 -16.87 -2.85 24.17
CA VAL A 213 -17.01 -3.74 23.00
C VAL A 213 -17.38 -2.95 21.72
N PRO A 214 -17.07 -3.44 20.51
CA PRO A 214 -17.35 -2.74 19.25
C PRO A 214 -18.82 -2.67 18.82
N SER A 215 -19.67 -3.61 19.25
CA SER A 215 -21.02 -3.76 18.73
C SER A 215 -22.03 -4.17 19.81
N LEU A 216 -23.31 -3.83 19.58
CA LEU A 216 -24.43 -4.18 20.48
C LEU A 216 -24.61 -5.70 20.63
N SER A 217 -24.44 -6.45 19.54
CA SER A 217 -24.50 -7.92 19.57
C SER A 217 -23.45 -8.52 20.50
N LEU A 218 -22.21 -8.01 20.45
CA LEU A 218 -21.14 -8.45 21.32
C LEU A 218 -21.35 -7.97 22.77
N LEU A 219 -21.94 -6.79 22.98
CA LEU A 219 -22.32 -6.29 24.30
C LEU A 219 -23.32 -7.25 24.98
N LYS A 220 -24.38 -7.60 24.27
CA LYS A 220 -25.39 -8.57 24.74
C LYS A 220 -24.76 -9.92 25.04
N GLN A 221 -23.91 -10.43 24.14
CA GLN A 221 -23.21 -11.70 24.33
C GLN A 221 -22.31 -11.69 25.57
N THR A 222 -21.46 -10.67 25.71
CA THR A 222 -20.52 -10.52 26.83
C THR A 222 -21.24 -10.42 28.17
N MET A 223 -22.27 -9.58 28.25
CA MET A 223 -23.08 -9.41 29.46
C MET A 223 -23.76 -10.73 29.86
N ARG A 224 -24.37 -11.43 28.91
CA ARG A 224 -25.01 -12.73 29.15
C ARG A 224 -24.00 -13.79 29.57
N GLU A 225 -22.83 -13.84 28.93
CA GLU A 225 -21.79 -14.82 29.27
C GLU A 225 -21.28 -14.63 30.70
N TRP A 226 -21.15 -13.38 31.16
CA TRP A 226 -20.77 -13.06 32.54
C TRP A 226 -21.88 -13.40 33.54
N GLN A 227 -23.14 -13.10 33.23
CA GLN A 227 -24.29 -13.42 34.10
C GLN A 227 -24.52 -14.93 34.22
N THR A 228 -24.42 -15.67 33.11
CA THR A 228 -24.60 -17.12 33.06
C THR A 228 -23.38 -17.92 33.52
N ALA A 229 -22.24 -17.27 33.79
CA ALA A 229 -21.11 -17.92 34.45
C ALA A 229 -21.42 -18.39 35.88
N ASN A 230 -22.59 -18.01 36.41
CA ASN A 230 -23.04 -18.18 37.79
C ASN A 230 -21.97 -17.67 38.77
N PRO A 231 -21.75 -16.35 38.79
CA PRO A 231 -20.68 -15.74 39.56
C PRO A 231 -20.90 -15.99 41.07
N ARG A 232 -19.81 -16.24 41.81
CA ARG A 232 -19.92 -16.45 43.27
C ARG A 232 -20.40 -15.20 44.00
N THR A 233 -20.11 -14.03 43.43
CA THR A 233 -20.55 -12.73 43.91
C THR A 233 -21.42 -12.10 42.83
N SER A 234 -22.69 -11.80 43.16
CA SER A 234 -23.58 -11.08 42.25
C SER A 234 -23.07 -9.66 42.01
N PHE A 235 -23.20 -9.17 40.79
CA PHE A 235 -22.89 -7.79 40.41
C PHE A 235 -24.10 -7.13 39.78
N ALA A 236 -24.25 -5.82 39.97
CA ALA A 236 -25.21 -5.04 39.22
C ALA A 236 -24.61 -4.65 37.87
N ALA A 237 -25.36 -4.85 36.79
CA ALA A 237 -24.95 -4.56 35.42
C ALA A 237 -25.70 -3.31 34.89
N MET A 238 -25.00 -2.46 34.14
CA MET A 238 -25.61 -1.33 33.44
C MET A 238 -25.11 -1.28 31.98
N PRO A 239 -25.98 -1.53 31.00
CA PRO A 239 -25.64 -1.36 29.59
C PRO A 239 -25.72 0.13 29.18
N VAL A 240 -24.63 0.66 28.62
CA VAL A 240 -24.50 2.03 28.13
C VAL A 240 -24.32 2.01 26.62
N CYS A 241 -25.40 2.26 25.88
CA CYS A 241 -25.39 2.21 24.42
C CYS A 241 -26.59 2.95 23.78
N SER A 242 -26.44 3.37 22.52
CA SER A 242 -27.49 4.01 21.70
C SER A 242 -27.58 3.44 20.29
N ASP A 243 -28.77 3.51 19.69
CA ASP A 243 -29.07 3.03 18.34
C ASP A 243 -28.42 3.88 17.22
N GLU A 244 -28.38 5.22 17.38
CA GLU A 244 -27.88 6.15 16.36
C GLU A 244 -26.37 6.05 16.12
N THR A 245 -25.60 5.66 17.13
CA THR A 245 -24.13 5.66 17.12
C THR A 245 -23.48 4.42 16.51
N VAL A 246 -24.24 3.35 16.25
CA VAL A 246 -23.71 2.07 15.74
C VAL A 246 -23.83 2.00 14.20
N GLY A 247 -24.71 2.80 13.60
CA GLY A 247 -24.99 2.83 12.17
C GLY A 247 -24.00 3.63 11.30
N THR A 248 -23.08 4.39 11.87
CA THR A 248 -22.09 5.21 11.12
C THR A 248 -20.99 4.38 10.43
N LEU A 249 -20.93 3.06 10.65
CA LEU A 249 -20.02 2.14 9.96
C LEU A 249 -20.59 1.65 8.61
N GLY A 250 -21.00 2.58 7.75
CA GLY A 250 -21.43 2.32 6.37
C GLY A 250 -22.80 1.64 6.23
N GLU A 251 -23.40 1.79 5.05
CA GLU A 251 -24.78 1.37 4.70
C GLU A 251 -25.10 -0.13 4.87
N ASP A 252 -24.12 -0.97 5.25
CA ASP A 252 -24.24 -2.44 5.36
C ASP A 252 -24.01 -3.00 6.80
N ALA A 253 -23.84 -2.16 7.83
CA ALA A 253 -23.65 -2.62 9.21
C ALA A 253 -24.92 -3.26 9.80
N ALA A 254 -24.76 -4.25 10.69
CA ALA A 254 -25.89 -4.89 11.35
C ALA A 254 -26.65 -3.93 12.26
N VAL A 255 -27.85 -3.50 11.84
CA VAL A 255 -28.75 -2.73 12.70
C VAL A 255 -29.17 -3.66 13.84
N SER A 256 -28.77 -3.31 15.05
CA SER A 256 -29.19 -3.99 16.28
C SER A 256 -29.84 -2.91 17.12
N HIS A 257 -31.05 -3.16 17.61
CA HIS A 257 -31.79 -2.17 18.38
C HIS A 257 -31.52 -2.34 19.87
N THR A 258 -31.46 -1.24 20.61
CA THR A 258 -31.32 -1.25 22.06
C THR A 258 -32.47 -1.99 22.74
N SER A 259 -33.67 -2.00 22.14
CA SER A 259 -34.81 -2.79 22.61
C SER A 259 -34.56 -4.31 22.61
N ASP A 260 -33.60 -4.81 21.81
CA ASP A 260 -33.23 -6.22 21.77
C ASP A 260 -32.30 -6.64 22.93
N MET A 261 -31.87 -5.72 23.80
CA MET A 261 -31.02 -6.02 24.96
C MET A 261 -31.76 -6.80 26.06
N GLY A 262 -33.10 -6.73 26.11
CA GLY A 262 -33.93 -7.35 27.17
C GLY A 262 -33.90 -6.61 28.52
N VAL A 263 -32.94 -5.70 28.72
CA VAL A 263 -32.82 -4.86 29.92
C VAL A 263 -32.80 -3.38 29.55
N PRO A 264 -33.21 -2.47 30.46
CA PRO A 264 -33.11 -1.03 30.25
C PRO A 264 -31.67 -0.61 29.96
N VAL A 265 -31.50 0.19 28.91
CA VAL A 265 -30.23 0.82 28.53
C VAL A 265 -30.23 2.30 28.87
N THR A 266 -29.06 2.93 28.92
CA THR A 266 -28.95 4.38 29.12
C THR A 266 -27.80 4.98 28.34
N THR A 267 -27.93 6.25 27.95
CA THR A 267 -26.82 7.10 27.49
C THR A 267 -26.66 8.35 28.34
N ASP A 268 -27.46 8.50 29.41
CA ASP A 268 -27.47 9.68 30.26
C ASP A 268 -26.27 9.65 31.23
N PRO A 269 -25.33 10.61 31.13
CA PRO A 269 -24.20 10.72 32.03
C PRO A 269 -24.58 10.81 33.52
N ALA A 270 -25.73 11.40 33.86
CA ALA A 270 -26.19 11.54 35.24
C ALA A 270 -26.58 10.19 35.86
N VAL A 271 -27.31 9.36 35.09
CA VAL A 271 -27.66 7.98 35.48
C VAL A 271 -26.40 7.14 35.65
N ILE A 272 -25.44 7.28 34.73
CA ILE A 272 -24.16 6.56 34.82
C ILE A 272 -23.40 6.96 36.09
N ALA A 273 -23.31 8.26 36.38
CA ALA A 273 -22.64 8.76 37.58
C ALA A 273 -23.31 8.29 38.87
N GLU A 274 -24.66 8.26 38.92
CA GLU A 274 -25.42 7.75 40.05
C GLU A 274 -25.14 6.26 40.30
N PHE A 275 -25.17 5.44 39.24
CA PHE A 275 -24.88 4.01 39.33
C PHE A 275 -23.49 3.73 39.91
N LEU A 276 -22.47 4.49 39.48
CA LEU A 276 -21.10 4.32 39.96
C LEU A 276 -20.91 4.77 41.42
N ARG A 277 -21.69 5.76 41.89
CA ARG A 277 -21.62 6.29 43.26
C ARG A 277 -22.19 5.34 44.31
N LYS A 278 -23.06 4.39 43.93
CA LYS A 278 -23.62 3.41 44.87
C LYS A 278 -22.49 2.61 45.53
N ARG A 279 -22.59 2.43 46.86
CA ARG A 279 -21.59 1.74 47.69
C ARG A 279 -21.89 0.25 47.91
N SER A 280 -23.08 -0.22 47.54
CA SER A 280 -23.49 -1.61 47.72
C SER A 280 -23.13 -2.48 46.50
N GLY A 281 -22.29 -3.48 46.74
CA GLY A 281 -21.94 -4.57 45.83
C GLY A 281 -21.10 -4.17 44.60
N PRO A 282 -20.54 -5.16 43.87
CA PRO A 282 -19.86 -4.92 42.60
C PRO A 282 -20.79 -4.36 41.51
N ARG A 283 -20.23 -3.50 40.66
CA ARG A 283 -20.90 -2.70 39.62
C ARG A 283 -20.12 -2.85 38.31
N VAL A 284 -20.81 -3.31 37.27
CA VAL A 284 -20.21 -3.48 35.94
C VAL A 284 -20.97 -2.64 34.93
N VAL A 285 -20.25 -1.75 34.25
CA VAL A 285 -20.76 -0.99 33.10
C VAL A 285 -20.35 -1.73 31.83
N PHE A 286 -21.32 -2.14 31.02
CA PHE A 286 -21.08 -2.70 29.70
C PHE A 286 -21.39 -1.63 28.67
N SER A 287 -20.42 -1.22 27.85
CA SER A 287 -20.61 -0.12 26.91
C SER A 287 -20.08 -0.47 25.54
N THR A 288 -20.71 0.08 24.50
CA THR A 288 -20.06 0.15 23.20
C THR A 288 -18.95 1.20 23.22
N TYR A 289 -17.94 1.08 22.36
CA TYR A 289 -16.90 2.12 22.24
C TYR A 289 -17.47 3.48 21.88
N GLN A 290 -18.49 3.52 21.02
CA GLN A 290 -19.15 4.74 20.54
C GLN A 290 -19.90 5.47 21.66
N SER A 291 -20.35 4.74 22.69
CA SER A 291 -20.99 5.35 23.87
C SER A 291 -20.03 5.64 25.02
N SER A 292 -18.74 5.31 24.87
CA SER A 292 -17.71 5.64 25.86
C SER A 292 -17.52 7.15 26.16
N PRO A 293 -17.80 8.10 25.23
CA PRO A 293 -17.84 9.52 25.56
C PRO A 293 -18.88 9.89 26.63
N GLN A 294 -19.99 9.15 26.72
CA GLN A 294 -21.02 9.39 27.77
C GLN A 294 -20.50 9.00 29.16
N ILE A 295 -19.67 7.95 29.23
CA ILE A 295 -18.97 7.58 30.47
C ILE A 295 -17.95 8.67 30.86
N ALA A 296 -17.24 9.22 29.89
CA ALA A 296 -16.35 10.36 30.14
C ALA A 296 -17.13 11.60 30.62
N ALA A 297 -18.30 11.89 30.02
CA ALA A 297 -19.19 12.95 30.48
C ALA A 297 -19.70 12.70 31.92
N ALA A 298 -19.96 11.45 32.31
CA ALA A 298 -20.38 11.10 33.66
C ALA A 298 -19.31 11.46 34.71
N PHE A 299 -18.02 11.36 34.35
CA PHE A 299 -16.93 11.82 35.21
C PHE A 299 -16.87 13.34 35.36
N ARG A 300 -17.30 14.11 34.34
CA ARG A 300 -17.34 15.59 34.39
C ARG A 300 -18.43 16.13 35.30
N LEU A 301 -19.51 15.37 35.51
CA LEU A 301 -20.56 15.71 36.49
C LEU A 301 -20.09 15.66 37.96
N GLY A 302 -18.82 15.28 38.20
CA GLY A 302 -18.19 15.25 39.51
C GLY A 302 -18.60 14.06 40.37
N ARG A 303 -17.77 13.70 41.37
CA ARG A 303 -18.05 12.68 42.41
C ARG A 303 -18.27 11.23 41.95
N ALA A 304 -18.20 10.88 40.67
CA ALA A 304 -18.19 9.49 40.25
C ALA A 304 -16.83 8.85 40.63
N PRO A 305 -16.79 7.70 41.32
CA PRO A 305 -15.55 6.99 41.64
C PRO A 305 -14.90 6.42 40.37
N ARG A 306 -13.56 6.35 40.35
CA ARG A 306 -12.80 5.71 39.26
C ARG A 306 -13.12 4.22 39.15
N PHE A 307 -12.93 3.65 37.97
CA PHE A 307 -12.99 2.20 37.78
C PHE A 307 -11.78 1.50 38.42
N ASP A 308 -11.97 0.31 38.97
CA ASP A 308 -10.88 -0.55 39.45
C ASP A 308 -10.21 -1.28 38.27
N LEU A 309 -11.00 -1.62 37.26
CA LEU A 309 -10.58 -2.29 36.04
C LEU A 309 -11.42 -1.82 34.85
N VAL A 310 -10.76 -1.43 33.76
CA VAL A 310 -11.36 -1.28 32.44
C VAL A 310 -10.89 -2.44 31.58
N ILE A 311 -11.81 -3.07 30.88
CA ILE A 311 -11.56 -4.14 29.91
C ILE A 311 -12.00 -3.63 28.55
N ALA A 312 -11.05 -3.49 27.64
CA ALA A 312 -11.28 -3.08 26.26
C ALA A 312 -11.19 -4.33 25.37
N ASP A 313 -12.32 -4.92 24.99
CA ASP A 313 -12.36 -6.08 24.10
C ASP A 313 -12.30 -5.65 22.63
N GLU A 314 -11.76 -6.52 21.77
CA GLU A 314 -11.38 -6.18 20.39
C GLU A 314 -10.58 -4.87 20.29
N ALA A 315 -9.60 -4.70 21.19
CA ALA A 315 -8.79 -3.49 21.36
C ALA A 315 -8.01 -3.08 20.10
N HIS A 316 -7.88 -3.96 19.10
CA HIS A 316 -7.33 -3.60 17.79
C HIS A 316 -8.17 -2.52 17.07
N ARG A 317 -9.44 -2.33 17.44
CA ARG A 317 -10.29 -1.23 16.98
C ARG A 317 -9.91 0.12 17.59
N CYS A 318 -9.22 0.13 18.74
CA CYS A 318 -8.67 1.34 19.36
C CYS A 318 -7.38 1.81 18.64
N ALA A 319 -6.79 0.98 17.78
CA ALA A 319 -5.64 1.33 16.96
C ALA A 319 -6.09 1.99 15.65
N GLY A 320 -5.55 3.17 15.35
CA GLY A 320 -6.03 4.07 14.31
C GLY A 320 -6.06 5.52 14.78
N PRO A 321 -6.81 6.42 14.11
CA PRO A 321 -6.90 7.82 14.50
C PRO A 321 -7.39 8.01 15.95
N VAL A 322 -6.63 8.76 16.75
CA VAL A 322 -6.91 9.03 18.18
C VAL A 322 -8.12 9.95 18.37
N SER A 323 -8.59 10.63 17.31
CA SER A 323 -9.80 11.45 17.32
C SER A 323 -11.11 10.64 17.27
N SER A 324 -11.05 9.32 17.11
CA SER A 324 -12.24 8.46 17.05
C SER A 324 -12.83 8.15 18.43
N ASP A 325 -14.14 7.87 18.51
CA ASP A 325 -14.80 7.48 19.78
C ASP A 325 -14.15 6.25 20.43
N PHE A 326 -13.59 5.35 19.61
CA PHE A 326 -12.82 4.17 20.03
C PHE A 326 -11.56 4.49 20.82
N ALA A 327 -11.01 5.69 20.67
CA ALA A 327 -9.80 6.12 21.37
C ALA A 327 -10.08 6.75 22.75
N THR A 328 -11.34 7.02 23.12
CA THR A 328 -11.70 7.63 24.42
C THR A 328 -11.14 6.85 25.62
N VAL A 329 -11.05 5.51 25.51
CA VAL A 329 -10.50 4.64 26.56
C VAL A 329 -8.98 4.80 26.76
N LEU A 330 -8.27 5.26 25.74
CA LEU A 330 -6.81 5.42 25.80
C LEU A 330 -6.44 6.61 26.69
N ASP A 331 -7.28 7.63 26.73
CA ASP A 331 -7.11 8.87 27.49
C ASP A 331 -7.44 8.66 28.99
N PRO A 332 -6.42 8.74 29.88
CA PRO A 332 -6.60 8.50 31.30
C PRO A 332 -7.41 9.59 32.03
N GLU A 333 -7.48 10.80 31.46
CA GLU A 333 -8.22 11.93 32.03
C GLU A 333 -9.71 11.84 31.71
N LYS A 334 -10.05 11.32 30.52
CA LYS A 334 -11.46 11.11 30.12
C LYS A 334 -12.11 9.96 30.89
N ILE A 335 -11.47 8.79 30.93
CA ILE A 335 -11.98 7.61 31.66
C ILE A 335 -10.99 7.23 32.75
N ARG A 336 -11.31 7.62 33.99
CA ARG A 336 -10.46 7.40 35.16
C ARG A 336 -10.55 5.94 35.62
N ALA A 337 -9.42 5.24 35.62
CA ALA A 337 -9.33 3.84 36.03
C ALA A 337 -7.99 3.52 36.71
N ARG A 338 -7.98 2.54 37.62
CA ARG A 338 -6.76 2.01 38.26
C ARG A 338 -6.00 1.06 37.35
N ARG A 339 -6.70 0.28 36.52
CA ARG A 339 -6.12 -0.71 35.60
C ARG A 339 -6.88 -0.72 34.28
N ARG A 340 -6.16 -0.92 33.17
CA ARG A 340 -6.74 -1.09 31.83
C ARG A 340 -6.16 -2.34 31.19
N LEU A 341 -7.04 -3.27 30.83
CA LEU A 341 -6.71 -4.50 30.12
C LEU A 341 -7.22 -4.40 28.68
N PHE A 342 -6.31 -4.44 27.72
CA PHE A 342 -6.64 -4.43 26.30
C PHE A 342 -6.61 -5.86 25.75
N MET A 343 -7.74 -6.35 25.28
CA MET A 343 -7.90 -7.71 24.80
C MET A 343 -8.07 -7.75 23.28
N SER A 344 -7.34 -8.63 22.60
CA SER A 344 -7.50 -8.82 21.16
C SER A 344 -7.02 -10.20 20.72
N ALA A 345 -7.59 -10.75 19.65
CA ALA A 345 -6.96 -11.88 18.94
C ALA A 345 -5.97 -11.41 17.86
N THR A 346 -6.24 -10.24 17.29
CA THR A 346 -5.56 -9.73 16.09
C THR A 346 -5.00 -8.33 16.40
N PRO A 347 -3.89 -8.22 17.15
CA PRO A 347 -3.33 -6.92 17.47
C PRO A 347 -2.90 -6.18 16.20
N ARG A 348 -3.13 -4.87 16.16
CA ARG A 348 -2.86 -4.04 14.98
C ARG A 348 -1.66 -3.14 15.22
N TYR A 349 -0.63 -3.31 14.38
CA TYR A 349 0.62 -2.55 14.44
C TYR A 349 0.80 -1.69 13.19
N PHE A 350 1.23 -0.44 13.35
CA PHE A 350 1.55 0.47 12.26
C PHE A 350 3.06 0.68 12.15
N THR A 351 3.58 0.66 10.92
CA THR A 351 5.02 0.92 10.70
C THR A 351 5.37 2.37 11.05
N GLY A 352 6.62 2.61 11.49
CA GLY A 352 7.09 3.95 11.83
C GLY A 352 6.96 4.98 10.69
N ARG A 353 6.92 4.53 9.44
CA ARG A 353 6.62 5.39 8.28
C ARG A 353 5.20 5.93 8.32
N ILE A 354 4.21 5.07 8.55
CA ILE A 354 2.79 5.46 8.61
C ILE A 354 2.55 6.38 9.81
N LEU A 355 3.17 6.10 10.95
CA LEU A 355 3.08 6.95 12.14
C LEU A 355 3.70 8.35 11.90
N ARG A 356 4.80 8.42 11.14
CA ARG A 356 5.45 9.70 10.79
C ARG A 356 4.66 10.48 9.75
N GLU A 357 4.19 9.82 8.68
CA GLU A 357 3.32 10.43 7.66
C GLU A 357 2.03 10.98 8.28
N ALA A 358 1.45 10.29 9.28
CA ALA A 358 0.28 10.75 10.00
C ALA A 358 0.60 11.98 10.88
N LYS A 359 1.71 11.96 11.64
CA LYS A 359 2.17 13.13 12.42
C LYS A 359 2.49 14.34 11.52
N GLU A 360 3.11 14.13 10.37
CA GLU A 360 3.39 15.17 9.37
C GLU A 360 2.08 15.75 8.77
N ALA A 361 1.02 14.96 8.72
CA ALA A 361 -0.33 15.37 8.29
C ALA A 361 -1.21 15.90 9.44
N ASP A 362 -0.67 16.13 10.63
CA ASP A 362 -1.38 16.55 11.86
C ASP A 362 -2.50 15.59 12.31
N TYR A 363 -2.37 14.30 11.95
CA TYR A 363 -3.25 13.22 12.40
C TYR A 363 -2.50 12.28 13.33
N GLU A 364 -2.96 12.16 14.58
CA GLU A 364 -2.38 11.21 15.51
C GLU A 364 -2.99 9.81 15.34
N ILE A 365 -2.13 8.80 15.12
CA ILE A 365 -2.53 7.39 14.99
C ILE A 365 -1.96 6.59 16.17
N ALA A 366 -2.81 5.81 16.85
CA ALA A 366 -2.43 4.85 17.88
C ALA A 366 -2.14 3.47 17.27
N SER A 367 -1.11 2.80 17.78
CA SER A 367 -0.67 1.46 17.40
C SER A 367 -0.55 0.58 18.65
N MET A 368 -0.85 -0.72 18.59
CA MET A 368 -0.86 -1.57 19.78
C MET A 368 0.55 -1.93 20.32
N ASP A 369 1.61 -1.64 19.57
CA ASP A 369 3.00 -1.70 20.04
C ASP A 369 3.42 -0.42 20.79
N ASP A 370 2.54 0.57 20.91
CA ASP A 370 2.74 1.71 21.80
C ASP A 370 2.47 1.30 23.26
N HIS A 371 3.55 0.90 23.95
CA HIS A 371 3.54 0.54 25.36
C HIS A 371 2.99 1.63 26.28
N THR A 372 3.05 2.92 25.87
CA THR A 372 2.51 4.01 26.69
C THR A 372 0.98 4.05 26.69
N ARG A 373 0.35 3.66 25.58
CA ARG A 373 -1.11 3.66 25.39
C ARG A 373 -1.75 2.34 25.79
N PHE A 374 -1.14 1.23 25.38
CA PHE A 374 -1.71 -0.11 25.54
C PHE A 374 -1.04 -0.94 26.64
N GLY A 375 0.12 -0.51 27.14
CA GLY A 375 0.92 -1.29 28.09
C GLY A 375 1.61 -2.49 27.46
N ASP A 376 2.37 -3.23 28.26
CA ASP A 376 3.05 -4.44 27.82
C ASP A 376 2.08 -5.60 27.54
N VAL A 377 2.48 -6.54 26.69
CA VAL A 377 1.76 -7.80 26.52
C VAL A 377 1.98 -8.67 27.76
N PHE A 378 0.97 -8.79 28.61
CA PHE A 378 1.04 -9.62 29.82
C PHE A 378 0.94 -11.10 29.50
N HIS A 379 0.08 -11.46 28.54
CA HIS A 379 -0.10 -12.85 28.13
C HIS A 379 -0.41 -12.92 26.64
N ARG A 380 0.14 -13.96 25.99
CA ARG A 380 -0.09 -14.27 24.59
C ARG A 380 -0.42 -15.76 24.46
N LEU A 381 -1.55 -16.06 23.83
CA LEU A 381 -1.94 -17.38 23.34
C LEU A 381 -2.26 -17.24 21.85
N SER A 382 -1.30 -17.61 21.00
CA SER A 382 -1.45 -17.45 19.55
C SER A 382 -2.46 -18.46 18.97
N PHE A 383 -2.84 -18.25 17.72
CA PHE A 383 -3.74 -19.15 17.00
C PHE A 383 -3.10 -20.53 16.77
N SER A 384 -1.83 -20.58 16.32
CA SER A 384 -1.06 -21.83 16.20
C SER A 384 -0.91 -22.54 17.54
N GLU A 385 -0.51 -21.82 18.59
CA GLU A 385 -0.32 -22.41 19.92
C GLU A 385 -1.62 -23.00 20.47
N ALA A 386 -2.76 -22.37 20.17
CA ALA A 386 -4.07 -22.89 20.53
C ALA A 386 -4.45 -24.15 19.72
N ILE A 387 -4.03 -24.29 18.47
CA ILE A 387 -4.24 -25.51 17.67
C ILE A 387 -3.29 -26.62 18.16
N ASP A 388 -2.01 -26.33 18.36
CA ASP A 388 -0.98 -27.29 18.81
C ASP A 388 -1.33 -27.90 20.17
N ARG A 389 -1.84 -27.08 21.09
CA ARG A 389 -2.32 -27.52 22.41
C ARG A 389 -3.69 -28.19 22.34
N LYS A 390 -4.24 -28.39 21.14
CA LYS A 390 -5.59 -28.91 20.91
C LYS A 390 -6.59 -28.13 21.74
N LEU A 391 -6.57 -26.80 21.74
CA LEU A 391 -7.59 -25.92 22.31
C LEU A 391 -8.58 -25.47 21.23
N LEU A 392 -8.10 -25.35 19.99
CA LEU A 392 -8.89 -25.17 18.78
C LEU A 392 -8.77 -26.43 17.90
N THR A 393 -9.70 -26.58 16.97
CA THR A 393 -9.63 -27.57 15.90
C THR A 393 -8.66 -27.06 14.83
N ASP A 394 -7.92 -27.95 14.18
CA ASP A 394 -7.06 -27.57 13.07
C ASP A 394 -7.89 -27.12 11.84
N TYR A 395 -7.25 -26.49 10.86
CA TYR A 395 -7.92 -25.98 9.68
C TYR A 395 -7.22 -26.35 8.37
N GLN A 396 -7.99 -26.30 7.29
CA GLN A 396 -7.49 -26.46 5.94
C GLN A 396 -8.11 -25.40 5.02
N VAL A 397 -7.35 -24.96 4.02
CA VAL A 397 -7.77 -24.02 2.98
C VAL A 397 -8.04 -24.81 1.70
N ALA A 398 -9.27 -24.79 1.22
CA ALA A 398 -9.73 -25.47 0.03
C ALA A 398 -9.98 -24.45 -1.10
N ILE A 399 -9.05 -24.40 -2.06
CA ILE A 399 -9.12 -23.53 -3.23
C ILE A 399 -9.73 -24.35 -4.37
N ILE A 400 -10.96 -24.00 -4.77
CA ILE A 400 -11.74 -24.78 -5.73
C ILE A 400 -11.84 -24.03 -7.06
N GLY A 401 -11.17 -24.55 -8.08
CA GLY A 401 -11.23 -24.06 -9.45
C GLY A 401 -12.53 -24.46 -10.16
N VAL A 402 -13.11 -23.53 -10.89
CA VAL A 402 -14.19 -23.76 -11.85
C VAL A 402 -13.78 -23.16 -13.19
N ASP A 403 -13.71 -23.99 -14.22
CA ASP A 403 -13.26 -23.61 -15.56
C ASP A 403 -14.42 -23.23 -16.49
N ASP A 404 -14.08 -22.45 -17.52
CA ASP A 404 -15.02 -21.99 -18.56
C ASP A 404 -15.73 -23.13 -19.30
N ALA A 405 -15.03 -24.22 -19.60
CA ALA A 405 -15.62 -25.34 -20.33
C ALA A 405 -16.72 -26.05 -19.52
N THR A 406 -16.51 -26.25 -18.22
CA THR A 406 -17.56 -26.79 -17.33
C THR A 406 -18.74 -25.83 -17.21
N TYR A 407 -18.46 -24.53 -17.08
CA TYR A 407 -19.50 -23.49 -17.06
C TYR A 407 -20.31 -23.46 -18.37
N LEU A 408 -19.65 -23.43 -19.52
CA LEU A 408 -20.27 -23.36 -20.85
C LEU A 408 -21.02 -24.65 -21.20
N ASP A 409 -20.47 -25.83 -20.93
CA ASP A 409 -21.16 -27.12 -21.15
C ASP A 409 -22.45 -27.19 -20.34
N TRP A 410 -22.41 -26.78 -19.07
CA TRP A 410 -23.60 -26.83 -18.24
C TRP A 410 -24.60 -25.72 -18.63
N ALA A 411 -24.14 -24.48 -18.88
CA ALA A 411 -24.99 -23.37 -19.33
C ALA A 411 -25.65 -23.63 -20.70
N ARG A 412 -25.01 -24.40 -21.58
CA ARG A 412 -25.57 -24.84 -22.87
C ARG A 412 -26.66 -25.90 -22.70
N ARG A 413 -26.62 -26.73 -21.64
CA ARG A 413 -27.57 -27.82 -21.37
C ARG A 413 -28.87 -27.39 -20.68
N GLY A 414 -28.96 -26.17 -20.18
CA GLY A 414 -30.16 -25.64 -19.56
C GLY A 414 -30.09 -24.13 -19.48
N THR A 415 -30.94 -23.45 -20.25
CA THR A 415 -31.02 -21.99 -20.24
C THR A 415 -31.30 -21.54 -18.81
N LEU A 416 -30.35 -20.83 -18.20
CA LEU A 416 -30.55 -20.14 -16.93
C LEU A 416 -31.69 -19.14 -17.16
N VAL A 417 -32.91 -19.52 -16.83
CA VAL A 417 -34.10 -18.68 -16.81
C VAL A 417 -34.71 -18.96 -15.44
N THR A 418 -34.76 -17.96 -14.58
CA THR A 418 -35.58 -18.07 -13.36
C THR A 418 -37.03 -18.37 -13.77
N PRO A 419 -37.90 -18.91 -12.89
CA PRO A 419 -39.33 -19.10 -13.19
C PRO A 419 -40.03 -17.83 -13.75
N ASP A 420 -39.42 -16.67 -13.50
CA ASP A 420 -39.78 -15.31 -13.88
C ASP A 420 -39.04 -14.74 -15.12
N GLY A 421 -38.31 -15.57 -15.88
CA GLY A 421 -37.81 -15.16 -17.21
C GLY A 421 -36.45 -14.44 -17.22
N LYS A 422 -35.79 -14.22 -16.06
CA LYS A 422 -34.50 -13.50 -15.99
C LYS A 422 -33.34 -14.48 -16.12
N ARG A 423 -32.42 -14.21 -17.06
CA ARG A 423 -31.14 -14.94 -17.18
C ARG A 423 -30.25 -14.67 -15.97
N ILE A 424 -29.53 -15.67 -15.45
CA ILE A 424 -28.45 -15.44 -14.49
C ILE A 424 -27.37 -14.63 -15.22
N ILE A 425 -27.07 -13.43 -14.69
CA ILE A 425 -26.36 -12.35 -15.39
C ILE A 425 -24.84 -12.38 -15.11
N ASP A 426 -24.34 -13.23 -14.20
CA ASP A 426 -22.93 -13.22 -13.77
C ASP A 426 -22.32 -14.64 -13.63
N ALA A 427 -21.37 -14.96 -14.51
CA ALA A 427 -20.63 -16.22 -14.50
C ALA A 427 -19.82 -16.42 -13.21
N ARG A 428 -19.36 -15.32 -12.59
CA ARG A 428 -18.56 -15.36 -11.36
C ARG A 428 -19.37 -15.82 -10.14
N SER A 429 -20.59 -15.31 -10.01
CA SER A 429 -21.52 -15.73 -8.95
C SER A 429 -21.86 -17.23 -9.04
N LEU A 430 -22.11 -17.73 -10.26
CA LEU A 430 -22.37 -19.16 -10.48
C LEU A 430 -21.13 -20.02 -10.20
N ALA A 431 -19.94 -19.58 -10.61
CA ALA A 431 -18.68 -20.26 -10.30
C ALA A 431 -18.47 -20.36 -8.78
N GLY A 432 -18.80 -19.31 -8.03
CA GLY A 432 -18.81 -19.33 -6.56
C GLY A 432 -19.71 -20.42 -5.96
N GLN A 433 -20.92 -20.58 -6.50
CA GLN A 433 -21.90 -21.58 -6.05
C GLN A 433 -21.46 -23.00 -6.38
N ILE A 434 -20.98 -23.23 -7.61
CA ILE A 434 -20.45 -24.53 -8.04
C ILE A 434 -19.22 -24.90 -7.21
N GLY A 435 -18.30 -23.96 -7.00
CA GLY A 435 -17.10 -24.19 -6.19
C GLY A 435 -17.45 -24.53 -4.75
N LEU A 436 -18.41 -23.83 -4.15
CA LEU A 436 -18.91 -24.15 -2.82
C LEU A 436 -19.59 -25.53 -2.76
N ALA A 437 -20.45 -25.87 -3.73
CA ALA A 437 -21.11 -27.16 -3.77
C ALA A 437 -20.12 -28.33 -3.91
N LYS A 438 -19.10 -28.17 -4.77
CA LYS A 438 -18.00 -29.12 -4.90
C LYS A 438 -17.24 -29.29 -3.59
N ALA A 439 -16.93 -28.20 -2.88
CA ALA A 439 -16.31 -28.25 -1.56
C ALA A 439 -17.19 -28.94 -0.52
N MET A 440 -18.47 -28.58 -0.44
CA MET A 440 -19.43 -29.20 0.49
C MET A 440 -19.49 -30.72 0.31
N ARG A 441 -19.43 -31.20 -0.94
CA ARG A 441 -19.36 -32.63 -1.22
C ARG A 441 -18.00 -33.24 -0.84
N LYS A 442 -16.90 -32.64 -1.31
CA LYS A 442 -15.55 -33.22 -1.18
C LYS A 442 -15.09 -33.31 0.27
N PHE A 443 -15.39 -32.28 1.05
CA PHE A 443 -14.98 -32.15 2.45
C PHE A 443 -16.14 -32.41 3.43
N ASP A 444 -17.27 -32.89 2.91
CA ASP A 444 -18.47 -33.24 3.69
C ASP A 444 -18.97 -32.12 4.63
N LEU A 445 -19.01 -30.87 4.14
CA LEU A 445 -19.37 -29.70 4.96
C LEU A 445 -20.88 -29.62 5.20
N HIS A 446 -21.30 -29.65 6.46
CA HIS A 446 -22.71 -29.62 6.85
C HIS A 446 -23.19 -28.22 7.24
N ARG A 447 -22.34 -27.38 7.83
CA ARG A 447 -22.70 -26.05 8.34
C ARG A 447 -21.73 -25.02 7.82
N VAL A 448 -22.17 -24.27 6.80
CA VAL A 448 -21.32 -23.29 6.10
C VAL A 448 -21.86 -21.88 6.22
N ILE A 449 -20.98 -20.93 6.54
CA ILE A 449 -21.24 -19.50 6.40
C ILE A 449 -20.46 -18.99 5.19
N SER A 450 -21.14 -18.29 4.27
CA SER A 450 -20.48 -17.63 3.13
C SER A 450 -20.42 -16.11 3.31
N PHE A 451 -19.28 -15.52 2.97
CA PHE A 451 -18.99 -14.10 3.10
C PHE A 451 -18.96 -13.40 1.75
N HIS A 452 -19.73 -12.31 1.65
CA HIS A 452 -19.92 -11.55 0.43
C HIS A 452 -19.61 -10.06 0.60
N SER A 453 -19.28 -9.37 -0.49
CA SER A 453 -18.96 -7.94 -0.44
C SER A 453 -20.20 -7.04 -0.26
N ARG A 454 -21.38 -7.53 -0.64
CA ARG A 454 -22.64 -6.77 -0.74
C ARG A 454 -23.82 -7.63 -0.31
N VAL A 455 -24.80 -7.03 0.39
CA VAL A 455 -26.03 -7.71 0.85
C VAL A 455 -26.80 -8.33 -0.32
N LYS A 456 -26.92 -7.60 -1.44
CA LYS A 456 -27.60 -8.09 -2.65
C LYS A 456 -26.96 -9.39 -3.19
N ALA A 457 -25.62 -9.45 -3.23
CA ALA A 457 -24.90 -10.63 -3.69
C ALA A 457 -25.13 -11.83 -2.77
N ALA A 458 -25.06 -11.63 -1.44
CA ALA A 458 -25.38 -12.69 -0.46
C ALA A 458 -26.81 -13.22 -0.62
N ARG A 459 -27.78 -12.32 -0.81
CA ARG A 459 -29.20 -12.64 -1.00
C ARG A 459 -29.41 -13.47 -2.28
N GLU A 460 -28.88 -13.00 -3.41
CA GLU A 460 -28.99 -13.68 -4.70
C GLU A 460 -28.29 -15.04 -4.68
N PHE A 461 -27.09 -15.13 -4.08
CA PHE A 461 -26.33 -16.35 -3.92
C PHE A 461 -27.06 -17.41 -3.11
N ALA A 462 -27.62 -17.04 -1.95
CA ALA A 462 -28.39 -17.97 -1.12
C ALA A 462 -29.68 -18.42 -1.80
N ALA A 463 -30.37 -17.51 -2.50
CA ALA A 463 -31.65 -17.81 -3.16
C ALA A 463 -31.51 -18.77 -4.33
N SER A 464 -30.45 -18.66 -5.14
CA SER A 464 -30.26 -19.52 -6.31
C SER A 464 -29.47 -20.81 -6.04
N MET A 465 -28.80 -20.94 -4.88
CA MET A 465 -28.00 -22.13 -4.55
C MET A 465 -28.78 -23.47 -4.64
N PRO A 466 -30.03 -23.59 -4.14
CA PRO A 466 -30.80 -24.84 -4.29
C PRO A 466 -31.01 -25.24 -5.75
N ALA A 467 -31.37 -24.27 -6.61
CA ALA A 467 -31.57 -24.50 -8.05
C ALA A 467 -30.27 -24.91 -8.75
N VAL A 468 -29.14 -24.31 -8.34
CA VAL A 468 -27.81 -24.73 -8.84
C VAL A 468 -27.50 -26.16 -8.45
N LEU A 469 -27.80 -26.56 -7.20
CA LEU A 469 -27.63 -27.95 -6.79
C LEU A 469 -28.51 -28.90 -7.60
N ASP A 470 -29.77 -28.54 -7.89
CA ASP A 470 -30.70 -29.35 -8.69
C ASP A 470 -30.17 -29.65 -10.08
N TRP A 471 -29.47 -28.68 -10.65
CA TRP A 471 -28.87 -28.78 -11.96
C TRP A 471 -27.52 -29.51 -11.99
N MET A 472 -26.77 -29.50 -10.89
CA MET A 472 -25.49 -30.18 -10.82
C MET A 472 -25.66 -31.70 -11.01
N PRO A 473 -24.79 -32.36 -11.81
CA PRO A 473 -24.83 -33.81 -11.95
C PRO A 473 -24.78 -34.49 -10.57
N ALA A 474 -25.58 -35.54 -10.36
CA ALA A 474 -25.68 -36.23 -9.07
C ALA A 474 -24.31 -36.62 -8.49
N ARG A 475 -23.36 -36.97 -9.37
CA ARG A 475 -21.97 -37.29 -9.01
C ARG A 475 -21.14 -36.11 -8.51
N HIS A 476 -21.57 -34.85 -8.61
CA HIS A 476 -20.84 -33.66 -8.12
C HIS A 476 -21.61 -32.93 -7.01
N ARG A 477 -22.84 -33.37 -6.71
CA ARG A 477 -23.73 -32.76 -5.74
C ARG A 477 -23.43 -33.25 -4.31
N PRO A 478 -23.47 -32.38 -3.28
CA PRO A 478 -23.45 -32.83 -1.88
C PRO A 478 -24.68 -33.70 -1.59
N LYS A 479 -24.53 -34.69 -0.69
CA LYS A 479 -25.65 -35.53 -0.23
C LYS A 479 -26.50 -34.78 0.79
N GLY A 480 -27.81 -35.00 0.81
CA GLY A 480 -28.74 -34.35 1.74
C GLY A 480 -29.43 -33.12 1.17
N SER A 481 -30.46 -32.63 1.88
CA SER A 481 -31.16 -31.38 1.54
C SER A 481 -30.32 -30.17 1.94
N LEU A 482 -30.43 -29.07 1.20
CA LEU A 482 -29.76 -27.80 1.54
C LEU A 482 -30.78 -26.78 2.05
N TRP A 483 -30.66 -26.42 3.31
CA TRP A 483 -31.21 -25.17 3.84
C TRP A 483 -30.28 -24.01 3.47
N SER A 484 -30.78 -23.07 2.66
CA SER A 484 -30.01 -21.91 2.20
C SER A 484 -30.74 -20.61 2.49
N LYS A 485 -30.13 -19.74 3.29
CA LYS A 485 -30.65 -18.41 3.64
C LYS A 485 -29.54 -17.36 3.64
N TYR A 486 -29.93 -16.09 3.69
CA TYR A 486 -29.00 -14.98 3.85
C TYR A 486 -29.33 -14.20 5.12
N ALA A 487 -28.31 -13.58 5.72
CA ALA A 487 -28.44 -12.58 6.76
C ALA A 487 -27.94 -11.23 6.22
N SER A 488 -28.65 -10.16 6.55
CA SER A 488 -28.23 -8.79 6.23
C SER A 488 -28.34 -7.88 7.44
N GLY A 489 -27.70 -6.71 7.37
CA GLY A 489 -27.79 -5.73 8.43
C GLY A 489 -29.16 -5.07 8.58
N GLU A 490 -29.97 -5.09 7.51
CA GLU A 490 -31.37 -4.63 7.50
C GLU A 490 -32.32 -5.52 8.32
N MET A 491 -31.97 -6.80 8.53
CA MET A 491 -32.79 -7.72 9.33
C MET A 491 -32.73 -7.33 10.80
N SER A 492 -33.83 -7.52 11.53
CA SER A 492 -33.82 -7.35 12.99
C SER A 492 -32.86 -8.35 13.67
N ALA A 493 -32.39 -8.05 14.89
CA ALA A 493 -31.53 -8.97 15.62
C ALA A 493 -32.21 -10.33 15.88
N GLY A 494 -33.53 -10.32 16.13
CA GLY A 494 -34.34 -11.54 16.29
C GLY A 494 -34.37 -12.40 15.03
N GLU A 495 -34.55 -11.81 13.85
CA GLU A 495 -34.53 -12.54 12.58
C GLU A 495 -33.17 -13.17 12.30
N ARG A 496 -32.07 -12.44 12.53
CA ARG A 496 -30.71 -12.99 12.39
C ARG A 496 -30.46 -14.11 13.39
N ALA A 497 -30.88 -13.95 14.64
CA ALA A 497 -30.74 -14.96 15.67
C ALA A 497 -31.52 -16.24 15.32
N MET A 498 -32.71 -16.14 14.73
CA MET A 498 -33.46 -17.30 14.23
C MET A 498 -32.69 -18.07 13.14
N LEU A 499 -32.09 -17.35 12.18
CA LEU A 499 -31.27 -17.99 11.13
C LEU A 499 -30.06 -18.70 11.71
N ILE A 500 -29.36 -18.06 12.66
CA ILE A 500 -28.22 -18.66 13.35
C ILE A 500 -28.65 -19.88 14.16
N GLN A 501 -29.78 -19.81 14.89
CA GLN A 501 -30.30 -20.92 15.68
C GLN A 501 -30.69 -22.11 14.79
N HIS A 502 -31.27 -21.86 13.62
CA HIS A 502 -31.57 -22.91 12.66
C HIS A 502 -30.28 -23.58 12.16
N LEU A 503 -29.26 -22.79 11.80
CA LEU A 503 -27.95 -23.32 11.42
C LEU A 503 -27.29 -24.16 12.54
N LYS A 504 -27.52 -23.82 13.81
CA LYS A 504 -27.07 -24.65 14.96
C LYS A 504 -27.79 -26.00 15.02
N ARG A 505 -29.10 -26.01 14.77
CA ARG A 505 -30.00 -27.16 15.00
C ARG A 505 -30.52 -27.77 13.68
N LEU A 506 -29.63 -27.99 12.71
CA LEU A 506 -29.97 -28.74 11.49
C LEU A 506 -30.33 -30.19 11.81
N ASP A 507 -31.29 -30.75 11.07
CA ASP A 507 -31.70 -32.14 11.18
C ASP A 507 -30.66 -33.11 10.58
N ASP A 508 -30.75 -34.39 10.96
CA ASP A 508 -29.87 -35.43 10.41
C ASP A 508 -30.08 -35.57 8.89
N GLY A 509 -29.01 -35.37 8.12
CA GLY A 509 -29.04 -35.40 6.65
C GLY A 509 -29.37 -34.06 5.98
N GLU A 510 -29.57 -32.99 6.75
CA GLU A 510 -29.68 -31.62 6.25
C GLU A 510 -28.32 -30.91 6.27
N ARG A 511 -28.09 -30.03 5.29
CA ARG A 511 -26.95 -29.10 5.24
C ARG A 511 -27.44 -27.66 5.29
N GLY A 512 -26.69 -26.80 5.96
CA GLY A 512 -27.01 -25.39 6.11
C GLY A 512 -25.99 -24.47 5.44
N LEU A 513 -26.49 -23.54 4.64
CA LEU A 513 -25.75 -22.40 4.09
C LEU A 513 -26.37 -21.10 4.57
N LEU A 514 -25.59 -20.30 5.29
CA LEU A 514 -25.97 -18.94 5.68
C LEU A 514 -25.04 -17.92 5.01
N ALA A 515 -25.53 -17.27 3.95
CA ALA A 515 -24.80 -16.20 3.27
C ALA A 515 -24.91 -14.88 4.04
N ASN A 516 -23.86 -14.09 4.09
CA ASN A 516 -23.90 -12.79 4.75
C ASN A 516 -22.97 -11.75 4.11
N ALA A 517 -23.30 -10.49 4.35
CA ALA A 517 -22.40 -9.36 4.15
C ALA A 517 -22.33 -8.56 5.45
N ARG A 518 -21.12 -8.45 6.04
CA ARG A 518 -20.77 -7.63 7.23
C ARG A 518 -21.57 -7.81 8.52
N CYS A 519 -22.65 -8.58 8.55
CA CYS A 519 -23.53 -8.70 9.70
C CYS A 519 -23.25 -9.92 10.60
N LEU A 520 -22.56 -10.93 10.09
CA LEU A 520 -22.16 -12.12 10.86
C LEU A 520 -20.65 -12.16 11.13
N ALA A 521 -19.96 -11.04 10.89
CA ALA A 521 -18.52 -10.90 11.14
C ALA A 521 -18.20 -10.88 12.64
N GLU A 522 -19.14 -10.48 13.49
CA GLU A 522 -19.03 -10.45 14.97
C GLU A 522 -20.26 -11.16 15.61
N GLY A 523 -20.14 -11.69 16.82
CA GLY A 523 -21.31 -12.16 17.62
C GLY A 523 -21.97 -13.51 17.27
N VAL A 524 -21.50 -14.26 16.27
CA VAL A 524 -22.05 -15.61 15.94
C VAL A 524 -21.34 -16.73 16.70
N ASP A 525 -22.04 -17.47 17.57
CA ASP A 525 -21.46 -18.62 18.27
C ASP A 525 -22.04 -19.95 17.78
N VAL A 526 -21.42 -20.58 16.78
CA VAL A 526 -21.80 -21.91 16.26
C VAL A 526 -20.57 -22.82 16.29
N PRO A 527 -20.28 -23.52 17.41
CA PRO A 527 -19.08 -24.37 17.51
C PRO A 527 -19.02 -25.49 16.46
N ALA A 528 -20.17 -26.05 16.09
CA ALA A 528 -20.30 -27.10 15.08
C ALA A 528 -20.14 -26.61 13.62
N LEU A 529 -19.86 -25.32 13.39
CA LEU A 529 -19.58 -24.77 12.06
C LEU A 529 -18.32 -25.43 11.49
N ASP A 530 -18.44 -26.10 10.36
CA ASP A 530 -17.35 -26.88 9.74
C ASP A 530 -16.79 -26.22 8.46
N GLY A 531 -17.51 -25.25 7.89
CA GLY A 531 -17.08 -24.51 6.71
C GLY A 531 -17.27 -22.99 6.80
N VAL A 532 -16.29 -22.25 6.27
CA VAL A 532 -16.40 -20.82 5.96
C VAL A 532 -16.00 -20.61 4.51
N ALA A 533 -16.85 -19.95 3.73
CA ALA A 533 -16.62 -19.71 2.31
C ALA A 533 -16.43 -18.22 2.01
N PHE A 534 -15.33 -17.88 1.35
CA PHE A 534 -15.04 -16.53 0.88
C PHE A 534 -15.37 -16.43 -0.61
N ILE A 535 -16.56 -15.91 -0.93
CA ILE A 535 -17.06 -15.83 -2.32
C ILE A 535 -16.53 -14.57 -3.01
N ASP A 536 -16.75 -13.42 -2.39
CA ASP A 536 -16.21 -12.12 -2.81
C ASP A 536 -15.92 -11.23 -1.58
N PRO A 537 -15.03 -11.65 -0.65
CA PRO A 537 -14.81 -10.93 0.59
C PRO A 537 -14.23 -9.52 0.37
N ARG A 538 -14.58 -8.58 1.25
CA ARG A 538 -13.87 -7.29 1.34
C ARG A 538 -12.59 -7.44 2.19
N ARG A 539 -11.66 -6.53 1.90
CA ARG A 539 -10.19 -6.59 2.07
C ARG A 539 -9.63 -6.60 3.52
N ALA A 540 -10.45 -6.66 4.57
CA ALA A 540 -9.93 -6.49 5.93
C ALA A 540 -9.39 -7.81 6.50
N GLU A 541 -8.07 -7.89 6.72
CA GLU A 541 -7.36 -9.03 7.32
C GLU A 541 -8.02 -9.52 8.62
N VAL A 542 -8.41 -8.59 9.49
CA VAL A 542 -9.09 -8.89 10.76
C VAL A 542 -10.41 -9.63 10.55
N ASP A 543 -11.22 -9.22 9.57
CA ASP A 543 -12.53 -9.84 9.30
C ASP A 543 -12.34 -11.28 8.79
N ILE A 544 -11.29 -11.53 8.01
CA ILE A 544 -10.93 -12.88 7.52
C ILE A 544 -10.57 -13.78 8.71
N VAL A 545 -9.70 -13.32 9.61
CA VAL A 545 -9.23 -14.12 10.76
C VAL A 545 -10.37 -14.39 11.73
N GLN A 546 -11.23 -13.40 12.00
CA GLN A 546 -12.41 -13.55 12.83
C GLN A 546 -13.41 -14.55 12.20
N ALA A 547 -13.60 -14.51 10.88
CA ALA A 547 -14.43 -15.47 10.17
C ALA A 547 -13.86 -16.90 10.27
N VAL A 548 -12.57 -17.10 10.03
CA VAL A 548 -11.92 -18.41 10.15
C VAL A 548 -11.95 -18.92 11.60
N GLY A 549 -11.78 -18.03 12.57
CA GLY A 549 -11.90 -18.33 14.01
C GLY A 549 -13.25 -18.93 14.43
N ARG A 550 -14.29 -18.84 13.59
CA ARG A 550 -15.59 -19.51 13.79
C ARG A 550 -15.55 -20.97 13.36
N ALA A 551 -14.93 -21.27 12.24
CA ALA A 551 -14.85 -22.61 11.66
C ALA A 551 -13.96 -23.57 12.46
N ILE A 552 -13.07 -23.05 13.31
CA ILE A 552 -12.07 -23.84 14.04
C ILE A 552 -12.41 -24.05 15.53
N ARG A 553 -13.55 -23.53 16.00
CA ARG A 553 -13.99 -23.77 17.38
C ARG A 553 -14.16 -25.27 17.60
N LYS A 554 -13.81 -25.77 18.78
CA LYS A 554 -14.01 -27.20 19.08
C LYS A 554 -15.47 -27.60 19.04
N SER A 555 -15.75 -28.75 18.42
CA SER A 555 -17.02 -29.44 18.44
C SER A 555 -16.76 -30.95 18.40
N GLU A 556 -17.63 -31.75 19.03
CA GLU A 556 -17.51 -33.23 19.02
C GLU A 556 -17.65 -33.80 17.60
N THR A 557 -18.40 -33.12 16.75
CA THR A 557 -18.69 -33.53 15.36
C THR A 557 -17.64 -33.09 14.34
N LYS A 558 -16.59 -32.35 14.77
CA LYS A 558 -15.67 -31.66 13.84
C LYS A 558 -14.22 -31.87 14.21
N THR A 559 -13.46 -32.42 13.26
CA THR A 559 -12.01 -32.66 13.37
C THR A 559 -11.15 -31.63 12.63
N ILE A 560 -11.68 -31.01 11.58
CA ILE A 560 -11.00 -29.98 10.77
C ILE A 560 -12.01 -28.89 10.37
N GLY A 561 -11.65 -27.62 10.51
CA GLY A 561 -12.40 -26.49 9.94
C GLY A 561 -11.95 -26.19 8.51
N THR A 562 -12.88 -26.07 7.55
CA THR A 562 -12.53 -25.85 6.14
C THR A 562 -12.81 -24.41 5.70
N VAL A 563 -11.78 -23.74 5.17
CA VAL A 563 -11.87 -22.42 4.54
C VAL A 563 -11.96 -22.60 3.03
N VAL A 564 -13.13 -22.33 2.45
CA VAL A 564 -13.41 -22.54 1.02
C VAL A 564 -13.21 -21.23 0.24
N ILE A 565 -12.43 -21.28 -0.83
CA ILE A 565 -12.20 -20.14 -1.73
C ILE A 565 -12.47 -20.62 -3.17
N PRO A 566 -13.68 -20.37 -3.71
CA PRO A 566 -13.98 -20.64 -5.10
C PRO A 566 -13.23 -19.68 -6.03
N VAL A 567 -12.63 -20.20 -7.09
CA VAL A 567 -11.92 -19.39 -8.08
C VAL A 567 -12.35 -19.77 -9.48
N PHE A 568 -12.65 -18.76 -10.29
CA PHE A 568 -12.96 -18.92 -11.69
C PHE A 568 -11.67 -18.90 -12.51
N ILE A 569 -11.48 -19.90 -13.37
CA ILE A 569 -10.27 -20.10 -14.17
C ILE A 569 -10.65 -20.00 -15.65
N ASP A 570 -10.19 -18.94 -16.31
CA ASP A 570 -10.26 -18.83 -17.76
C ASP A 570 -9.18 -19.74 -18.37
N THR A 571 -9.60 -20.71 -19.17
CA THR A 571 -8.69 -21.69 -19.80
C THR A 571 -8.09 -21.20 -21.12
N GLU A 572 -8.56 -20.06 -21.65
CA GLU A 572 -8.04 -19.44 -22.88
C GLU A 572 -6.93 -18.41 -22.60
N GLU A 573 -6.82 -17.90 -21.38
CA GLU A 573 -5.75 -16.98 -20.95
C GLU A 573 -4.42 -17.68 -20.60
N ASP A 574 -3.31 -16.95 -20.76
CA ASP A 574 -1.99 -17.40 -20.28
C ASP A 574 -1.98 -17.58 -18.75
N ALA A 575 -1.27 -18.62 -18.27
CA ALA A 575 -1.28 -18.98 -16.86
C ALA A 575 -0.75 -17.87 -15.93
N HIS A 576 0.24 -17.08 -16.34
CA HIS A 576 0.73 -15.98 -15.52
C HIS A 576 -0.23 -14.79 -15.55
N ALA A 577 -0.76 -14.45 -16.73
CA ALA A 577 -1.74 -13.39 -16.89
C ALA A 577 -3.04 -13.65 -16.09
N ALA A 578 -3.53 -14.90 -16.09
CA ALA A 578 -4.72 -15.29 -15.36
C ALA A 578 -4.57 -15.14 -13.84
N LEU A 579 -3.37 -15.41 -13.29
CA LEU A 579 -3.08 -15.31 -11.85
C LEU A 579 -2.92 -13.86 -11.37
N ASP A 580 -2.48 -12.96 -12.25
CA ASP A 580 -2.42 -11.51 -11.99
C ASP A 580 -3.80 -10.84 -12.07
N SER A 581 -4.82 -11.57 -12.54
CA SER A 581 -6.20 -11.06 -12.62
C SER A 581 -6.81 -10.80 -11.23
N SER A 582 -7.84 -9.95 -11.21
CA SER A 582 -8.59 -9.67 -9.98
C SER A 582 -9.30 -10.90 -9.38
N ALA A 583 -9.41 -12.02 -10.10
CA ALA A 583 -10.11 -13.22 -9.66
C ALA A 583 -9.38 -14.01 -8.58
N PHE A 584 -8.04 -13.96 -8.57
CA PHE A 584 -7.23 -14.70 -7.60
C PHE A 584 -6.88 -13.89 -6.36
N LYS A 585 -7.11 -12.57 -6.38
CA LYS A 585 -6.82 -11.68 -5.25
C LYS A 585 -7.41 -12.16 -3.91
N PRO A 586 -8.66 -12.66 -3.82
CA PRO A 586 -9.19 -13.21 -2.57
C PRO A 586 -8.38 -14.38 -2.01
N VAL A 587 -7.76 -15.20 -2.87
CA VAL A 587 -6.88 -16.31 -2.45
C VAL A 587 -5.67 -15.76 -1.70
N TRP A 588 -5.02 -14.75 -2.28
CA TRP A 588 -3.82 -14.14 -1.70
C TRP A 588 -4.12 -13.45 -0.37
N ASP A 589 -5.23 -12.70 -0.33
CA ASP A 589 -5.65 -11.96 0.87
C ASP A 589 -5.97 -12.91 2.04
N VAL A 590 -6.65 -14.04 1.78
CA VAL A 590 -6.96 -15.04 2.81
C VAL A 590 -5.71 -15.76 3.29
N ILE A 591 -4.81 -16.20 2.39
CA ILE A 591 -3.58 -16.88 2.80
C ILE A 591 -2.65 -15.94 3.58
N LYS A 592 -2.55 -14.66 3.18
CA LYS A 592 -1.80 -13.64 3.95
C LYS A 592 -2.34 -13.48 5.35
N ALA A 593 -3.65 -13.35 5.49
CA ALA A 593 -4.31 -13.22 6.79
C ALA A 593 -4.07 -14.45 7.66
N LEU A 594 -4.15 -15.65 7.09
CA LEU A 594 -3.85 -16.88 7.81
C LEU A 594 -2.38 -16.96 8.22
N ARG A 595 -1.43 -16.67 7.32
CA ARG A 595 0.01 -16.62 7.60
C ARG A 595 0.36 -15.64 8.73
N ALA A 596 -0.31 -14.50 8.82
CA ALA A 596 -0.05 -13.51 9.87
C ALA A 596 -0.41 -14.01 11.28
N HIS A 597 -1.28 -15.02 11.38
CA HIS A 597 -1.79 -15.55 12.64
C HIS A 597 -1.39 -17.00 12.91
N ASP A 598 -1.11 -17.79 11.87
CA ASP A 598 -0.53 -19.12 11.97
C ASP A 598 0.97 -19.08 11.65
N THR A 599 1.80 -19.07 12.71
CA THR A 599 3.26 -19.04 12.61
C THR A 599 3.80 -20.26 11.87
N GLU A 600 3.21 -21.45 12.07
CA GLU A 600 3.64 -22.69 11.41
C GLU A 600 3.43 -22.59 9.88
N LEU A 601 2.24 -22.15 9.45
CA LEU A 601 1.95 -21.92 8.03
C LEU A 601 2.87 -20.84 7.45
N GLY A 602 3.13 -19.77 8.21
CA GLY A 602 4.03 -18.69 7.81
C GLY A 602 5.46 -19.17 7.59
N GLU A 603 6.01 -19.94 8.53
CA GLU A 603 7.35 -20.53 8.44
C GLU A 603 7.47 -21.51 7.27
N GLN A 604 6.45 -22.35 7.05
CA GLN A 604 6.42 -23.28 5.90
C GLN A 604 6.42 -22.52 4.56
N LEU A 605 5.62 -21.46 4.42
CA LEU A 605 5.61 -20.63 3.20
C LEU A 605 6.94 -19.88 3.02
N ASP A 606 7.51 -19.33 4.09
CA ASP A 606 8.81 -18.64 4.04
C ASP A 606 9.97 -19.60 3.73
N ALA A 607 9.94 -20.84 4.23
CA ALA A 607 10.88 -21.88 3.87
C ALA A 607 10.80 -22.21 2.36
N LEU A 608 9.59 -22.40 1.82
CA LEU A 608 9.39 -22.61 0.39
C LEU A 608 9.92 -21.42 -0.44
N ARG A 609 9.70 -20.18 0.02
CA ARG A 609 10.21 -18.99 -0.65
C ARG A 609 11.73 -18.92 -0.66
N ARG A 610 12.38 -19.32 0.44
CA ARG A 610 13.84 -19.44 0.53
C ARG A 610 14.38 -20.49 -0.42
N GLU A 611 13.78 -21.68 -0.43
CA GLU A 611 14.19 -22.77 -1.33
C GLU A 611 14.08 -22.36 -2.81
N MET A 612 13.03 -21.62 -3.17
CA MET A 612 12.90 -21.03 -4.50
C MET A 612 14.06 -20.10 -4.83
N GLY A 613 14.48 -19.26 -3.87
CA GLY A 613 15.67 -18.41 -4.04
C GLY A 613 16.97 -19.20 -4.13
N ARG A 614 17.10 -20.27 -3.34
CA ARG A 614 18.33 -21.08 -3.25
C ARG A 614 18.59 -21.92 -4.50
N ASN A 615 17.55 -22.62 -4.97
CA ASN A 615 17.69 -23.68 -5.97
C ASN A 615 16.81 -23.46 -7.22
N GLY A 616 16.02 -22.39 -7.31
CA GLY A 616 15.05 -22.19 -8.39
C GLY A 616 13.94 -23.25 -8.43
N GLY A 617 13.72 -23.94 -7.31
CA GLY A 617 12.81 -25.09 -7.22
C GLY A 617 11.33 -24.71 -7.31
N ARG A 618 10.50 -25.69 -7.74
CA ARG A 618 9.03 -25.56 -7.75
C ARG A 618 8.49 -25.88 -6.36
N PRO A 619 7.80 -24.94 -5.68
CA PRO A 619 7.35 -25.18 -4.31
C PRO A 619 6.20 -26.20 -4.27
N GLN A 620 6.24 -27.11 -3.31
CA GLN A 620 5.08 -27.89 -2.91
C GLN A 620 4.38 -27.15 -1.77
N LEU A 621 3.10 -26.82 -1.94
CA LEU A 621 2.35 -26.09 -0.92
C LEU A 621 2.19 -26.94 0.34
N PRO A 622 2.09 -26.30 1.52
CA PRO A 622 1.74 -26.95 2.77
C PRO A 622 0.51 -27.85 2.66
N SER A 623 0.48 -28.94 3.43
CA SER A 623 -0.68 -29.85 3.49
C SER A 623 -1.98 -29.14 3.89
N LYS A 624 -1.90 -28.04 4.64
CA LYS A 624 -3.03 -27.17 5.00
C LYS A 624 -3.66 -26.47 3.78
N ILE A 625 -3.00 -26.38 2.62
CA ILE A 625 -3.52 -25.70 1.42
C ILE A 625 -3.82 -26.74 0.33
N HIS A 626 -5.10 -27.01 0.12
CA HIS A 626 -5.60 -27.89 -0.93
C HIS A 626 -6.03 -27.09 -2.15
N VAL A 627 -5.44 -27.40 -3.30
CA VAL A 627 -5.81 -26.84 -4.60
C VAL A 627 -6.54 -27.92 -5.39
N ASP A 628 -7.81 -27.69 -5.70
CA ASP A 628 -8.64 -28.58 -6.51
C ASP A 628 -9.09 -27.85 -7.77
N VAL A 629 -8.37 -28.07 -8.87
CA VAL A 629 -8.67 -27.48 -10.17
C VAL A 629 -9.18 -28.55 -11.16
N PRO A 630 -10.04 -28.18 -12.12
CA PRO A 630 -10.54 -29.10 -13.14
C PRO A 630 -9.40 -29.74 -13.94
N ALA A 631 -9.60 -30.98 -14.43
CA ALA A 631 -8.60 -31.72 -15.20
C ALA A 631 -8.24 -31.08 -16.56
N THR A 632 -9.08 -30.16 -17.04
CA THR A 632 -8.86 -29.31 -18.22
C THR A 632 -7.77 -28.27 -18.00
N VAL A 633 -7.44 -27.94 -16.76
CA VAL A 633 -6.39 -26.99 -16.40
C VAL A 633 -5.01 -27.66 -16.53
N SER A 634 -4.08 -26.98 -17.21
CA SER A 634 -2.74 -27.53 -17.47
C SER A 634 -1.93 -27.72 -16.18
N LYS A 635 -0.99 -28.67 -16.20
CA LYS A 635 -0.01 -28.84 -15.12
C LYS A 635 0.83 -27.57 -14.91
N ASP A 636 1.07 -26.81 -15.98
CA ASP A 636 1.85 -25.58 -15.92
C ASP A 636 1.11 -24.47 -15.17
N PHE A 637 -0.22 -24.36 -15.35
CA PHE A 637 -1.03 -23.46 -14.54
C PHE A 637 -0.95 -23.79 -13.04
N VAL A 638 -1.08 -25.07 -12.68
CA VAL A 638 -0.97 -25.49 -11.26
C VAL A 638 0.40 -25.14 -10.68
N ASN A 639 1.47 -25.30 -11.47
CA ASN A 639 2.82 -24.94 -11.04
C ASN A 639 2.98 -23.42 -10.89
N ALA A 640 2.52 -22.63 -11.87
CA ALA A 640 2.52 -21.17 -11.80
C ALA A 640 1.70 -20.67 -10.61
N PHE A 641 0.55 -21.28 -10.34
CA PHE A 641 -0.30 -20.98 -9.19
C PHE A 641 0.46 -21.20 -7.87
N ARG A 642 1.14 -22.35 -7.70
CA ARG A 642 1.92 -22.64 -6.49
C ARG A 642 3.04 -21.63 -6.26
N VAL A 643 3.77 -21.28 -7.32
CA VAL A 643 4.81 -20.24 -7.29
C VAL A 643 4.21 -18.90 -6.87
N HIS A 644 3.09 -18.51 -7.47
CA HIS A 644 2.44 -17.25 -7.21
C HIS A 644 1.83 -17.17 -5.80
N VAL A 645 1.27 -18.27 -5.25
CA VAL A 645 0.83 -18.34 -3.85
C VAL A 645 1.99 -17.94 -2.93
N VAL A 646 3.15 -18.59 -3.11
CA VAL A 646 4.32 -18.34 -2.25
C VAL A 646 4.85 -16.92 -2.49
N ASP A 647 4.98 -16.47 -3.73
CA ASP A 647 5.45 -15.12 -4.08
C ASP A 647 4.54 -14.01 -3.52
N ALA A 648 3.24 -14.13 -3.73
CA ALA A 648 2.28 -13.11 -3.33
C ALA A 648 2.11 -13.04 -1.81
N THR A 649 2.31 -14.15 -1.08
CA THR A 649 2.01 -14.24 0.36
C THR A 649 3.24 -14.14 1.27
N THR A 650 4.46 -14.22 0.74
CA THR A 650 5.72 -14.13 1.51
C THR A 650 6.45 -12.82 1.30
N ALA A 651 7.41 -12.51 2.18
CA ALA A 651 8.23 -11.32 2.01
C ALA A 651 9.28 -11.55 0.91
N PRO A 652 9.55 -10.57 0.02
CA PRO A 652 10.63 -10.69 -0.97
C PRO A 652 11.99 -10.98 -0.33
N TRP A 653 12.20 -10.55 0.92
CA TRP A 653 13.43 -10.78 1.67
C TRP A 653 13.80 -12.27 1.78
N GLU A 654 12.84 -13.18 1.94
CA GLU A 654 13.10 -14.63 2.06
C GLU A 654 13.71 -15.21 0.78
N PHE A 655 13.27 -14.75 -0.39
CA PHE A 655 13.84 -15.17 -1.67
C PHE A 655 15.30 -14.72 -1.81
N TRP A 656 15.59 -13.48 -1.46
CA TRP A 656 16.95 -12.94 -1.51
C TRP A 656 17.88 -13.58 -0.47
N PHE A 657 17.35 -13.92 0.71
CA PHE A 657 18.07 -14.68 1.71
C PHE A 657 18.40 -16.09 1.19
N GLY A 658 17.46 -16.76 0.52
CA GLY A 658 17.71 -18.02 -0.18
C GLY A 658 18.81 -17.93 -1.24
N LEU A 659 18.83 -16.86 -2.05
CA LEU A 659 19.91 -16.58 -3.00
C LEU A 659 21.27 -16.42 -2.29
N LEU A 660 21.29 -15.76 -1.13
CA LEU A 660 22.52 -15.61 -0.34
C LEU A 660 22.98 -16.95 0.25
N GLU A 661 22.07 -17.79 0.74
CA GLU A 661 22.40 -19.14 1.20
C GLU A 661 22.98 -19.99 0.06
N GLY A 662 22.41 -19.90 -1.14
CA GLY A 662 22.95 -20.55 -2.34
C GLY A 662 24.37 -20.07 -2.66
N TYR A 663 24.59 -18.75 -2.61
CA TYR A 663 25.92 -18.16 -2.78
C TYR A 663 26.91 -18.65 -1.73
N VAL A 664 26.52 -18.70 -0.45
CA VAL A 664 27.36 -19.18 0.66
C VAL A 664 27.69 -20.67 0.49
N ALA A 665 26.74 -21.48 0.05
CA ALA A 665 26.97 -22.91 -0.21
C ALA A 665 28.01 -23.12 -1.33
N GLU A 666 27.99 -22.26 -2.36
CA GLU A 666 28.92 -22.33 -3.50
C GLU A 666 30.29 -21.72 -3.19
N HIS A 667 30.35 -20.58 -2.48
CA HIS A 667 31.56 -19.77 -2.30
C HIS A 667 32.15 -19.84 -0.88
N GLY A 668 31.46 -20.47 0.07
CA GLY A 668 31.89 -20.63 1.47
C GLY A 668 31.82 -19.38 2.34
N HIS A 669 31.35 -18.23 1.83
CA HIS A 669 31.24 -16.99 2.60
C HIS A 669 30.07 -16.09 2.15
N ALA A 670 29.54 -15.26 3.05
CA ALA A 670 28.42 -14.35 2.78
C ALA A 670 28.86 -12.94 2.32
N ARG A 671 29.85 -12.89 1.41
CA ARG A 671 30.48 -11.65 0.93
C ARG A 671 30.47 -11.51 -0.60
N PRO A 672 29.30 -11.56 -1.26
CA PRO A 672 29.23 -11.32 -2.70
C PRO A 672 29.72 -9.91 -3.03
N SER A 673 30.41 -9.77 -4.17
CA SER A 673 30.81 -8.46 -4.70
C SER A 673 29.56 -7.61 -4.97
N TYR A 674 29.67 -6.27 -4.91
CA TYR A 674 28.51 -5.39 -5.10
C TYR A 674 27.80 -5.60 -6.45
N THR A 675 28.53 -6.02 -7.48
CA THR A 675 28.02 -6.30 -8.84
C THR A 675 27.56 -7.74 -9.04
N PHE A 676 27.77 -8.63 -8.06
CA PHE A 676 27.38 -10.04 -8.17
C PHE A 676 25.87 -10.19 -8.35
N SER A 677 25.48 -10.99 -9.34
CA SER A 677 24.08 -11.22 -9.71
C SER A 677 23.83 -12.70 -10.01
N VAL A 678 22.62 -13.17 -9.72
CA VAL A 678 22.15 -14.53 -10.03
C VAL A 678 20.94 -14.39 -10.96
N GLY A 679 21.12 -14.69 -12.24
CA GLY A 679 20.16 -14.28 -13.29
C GLY A 679 20.00 -12.75 -13.30
N ASP A 680 18.76 -12.27 -13.30
CA ASP A 680 18.43 -10.83 -13.22
C ASP A 680 18.53 -10.24 -11.80
N ASN A 681 18.81 -11.07 -10.79
CA ASN A 681 18.80 -10.67 -9.38
C ASN A 681 20.16 -10.17 -8.92
N ARG A 682 20.31 -8.85 -8.69
CA ARG A 682 21.53 -8.20 -8.18
C ARG A 682 21.79 -8.47 -6.68
N LEU A 683 22.20 -9.68 -6.34
CA LEU A 683 22.41 -10.15 -4.96
C LEU A 683 23.43 -9.28 -4.19
N GLY A 684 24.52 -8.88 -4.84
CA GLY A 684 25.54 -8.03 -4.24
C GLY A 684 25.01 -6.69 -3.73
N ALA A 685 24.17 -6.03 -4.54
CA ALA A 685 23.52 -4.79 -4.18
C ALA A 685 22.50 -4.99 -3.05
N TRP A 686 21.77 -6.10 -3.05
CA TRP A 686 20.83 -6.44 -1.97
C TRP A 686 21.55 -6.67 -0.63
N VAL A 687 22.67 -7.39 -0.60
CA VAL A 687 23.49 -7.60 0.60
C VAL A 687 24.03 -6.28 1.15
N ALA A 688 24.55 -5.41 0.28
CA ALA A 688 24.99 -4.07 0.68
C ALA A 688 23.85 -3.25 1.32
N LYS A 689 22.63 -3.39 0.78
CA LYS A 689 21.44 -2.75 1.34
C LYS A 689 21.06 -3.31 2.72
N GLN A 690 21.23 -4.61 2.98
CA GLN A 690 20.99 -5.18 4.31
C GLN A 690 21.92 -4.58 5.36
N ARG A 691 23.21 -4.42 5.05
CA ARG A 691 24.20 -3.79 5.94
C ARG A 691 23.84 -2.33 6.23
N SER A 692 23.34 -1.60 5.23
CA SER A 692 22.82 -0.23 5.43
C SER A 692 21.52 -0.20 6.26
N HIS A 693 20.65 -1.19 6.15
CA HIS A 693 19.46 -1.30 6.98
C HIS A 693 19.80 -1.60 8.44
N TYR A 694 20.83 -2.41 8.70
CA TYR A 694 21.35 -2.63 10.04
C TYR A 694 21.89 -1.32 10.66
N SER A 695 22.76 -0.60 9.95
CA SER A 695 23.33 0.66 10.48
C SER A 695 22.31 1.78 10.70
N SER A 696 21.14 1.70 10.05
CA SER A 696 20.04 2.66 10.22
C SER A 696 18.93 2.16 11.15
N GLY A 697 19.09 1.01 11.81
CA GLY A 697 18.10 0.44 12.74
C GLY A 697 16.80 -0.02 12.07
N ARG A 698 16.81 -0.28 10.76
CA ARG A 698 15.62 -0.64 9.97
C ARG A 698 15.45 -2.15 9.75
N LEU A 699 16.41 -2.95 10.18
CA LEU A 699 16.39 -4.42 10.03
C LEU A 699 15.88 -5.06 11.32
N SER A 700 14.91 -5.98 11.24
CA SER A 700 14.38 -6.67 12.42
C SER A 700 15.45 -7.56 13.07
N GLN A 701 15.35 -7.78 14.39
CA GLN A 701 16.31 -8.59 15.16
C GLN A 701 16.44 -10.02 14.60
N GLU A 702 15.32 -10.65 14.24
CA GLU A 702 15.30 -11.98 13.62
C GLU A 702 16.13 -12.04 12.31
N ARG A 703 16.00 -11.02 11.45
CA ARG A 703 16.77 -10.94 10.19
C ARG A 703 18.24 -10.66 10.44
N GLN A 704 18.58 -9.92 11.49
CA GLN A 704 19.97 -9.69 11.89
C GLN A 704 20.61 -11.02 12.29
N GLN A 705 19.96 -11.75 13.21
CA GLN A 705 20.43 -13.04 13.68
C GLN A 705 20.64 -14.03 12.53
N ARG A 706 19.65 -14.18 11.64
CA ARG A 706 19.74 -15.10 10.49
C ARG A 706 20.88 -14.77 9.53
N LEU A 707 21.21 -13.49 9.38
CA LEU A 707 22.37 -13.09 8.57
C LEU A 707 23.69 -13.35 9.31
N GLU A 708 23.74 -13.09 10.61
CA GLU A 708 24.91 -13.36 11.48
C GLU A 708 25.26 -14.85 11.57
N GLU A 709 24.27 -15.73 11.47
CA GLU A 709 24.45 -17.18 11.43
C GLU A 709 25.11 -17.67 10.11
N LEU A 710 25.13 -16.85 9.06
CA LEU A 710 25.77 -17.24 7.80
C LEU A 710 27.31 -17.21 7.89
N PRO A 711 28.00 -18.27 7.43
CA PRO A 711 29.45 -18.30 7.33
C PRO A 711 30.04 -17.06 6.64
N GLY A 712 30.97 -16.39 7.30
CA GLY A 712 31.66 -15.21 6.77
C GLY A 712 30.80 -13.95 6.65
N TRP A 713 29.60 -13.91 7.26
CA TRP A 713 28.84 -12.68 7.38
C TRP A 713 29.55 -11.67 8.29
N THR A 714 29.47 -10.40 7.90
CA THR A 714 30.00 -9.29 8.69
C THR A 714 29.24 -8.02 8.33
N TRP A 715 28.88 -7.25 9.36
CA TRP A 715 28.27 -5.93 9.20
C TRP A 715 29.27 -4.88 8.68
N THR A 716 30.57 -5.11 8.91
CA THR A 716 31.66 -4.23 8.52
C THR A 716 32.68 -4.96 7.62
N PRO A 717 32.33 -5.26 6.35
CA PRO A 717 33.20 -6.01 5.44
C PRO A 717 34.59 -5.42 5.26
N ARG A 718 34.69 -4.08 5.27
CA ARG A 718 35.98 -3.38 5.16
C ARG A 718 36.88 -3.65 6.36
N ASP A 719 36.31 -3.77 7.55
CA ASP A 719 37.10 -4.04 8.76
C ASP A 719 37.52 -5.51 8.79
N ALA A 720 36.64 -6.45 8.45
CA ALA A 720 36.99 -7.86 8.34
C ALA A 720 38.06 -8.14 7.25
N LEU A 721 37.96 -7.51 6.08
CA LEU A 721 38.97 -7.62 5.02
C LEU A 721 40.32 -7.03 5.43
N TRP A 722 40.31 -6.01 6.29
CA TRP A 722 41.53 -5.45 6.83
C TRP A 722 42.19 -6.40 7.82
N GLU A 723 41.42 -7.00 8.74
CA GLU A 723 41.91 -8.01 9.67
C GLU A 723 42.49 -9.23 8.94
N GLU A 724 41.80 -9.70 7.89
CA GLU A 724 42.27 -10.79 7.04
C GLU A 724 43.62 -10.44 6.38
N GLY A 725 43.72 -9.25 5.76
CA GLY A 725 44.98 -8.82 5.14
C GLY A 725 46.12 -8.61 6.15
N PHE A 726 45.82 -8.14 7.36
CA PHE A 726 46.80 -7.99 8.43
C PHE A 726 47.30 -9.35 8.94
N ALA A 727 46.41 -10.31 9.16
CA ALA A 727 46.78 -11.67 9.55
C ALA A 727 47.68 -12.33 8.50
N ARG A 728 47.36 -12.17 7.20
CA ARG A 728 48.23 -12.68 6.12
C ARG A 728 49.60 -12.02 6.09
N LEU A 729 49.69 -10.74 6.42
CA LEU A 729 50.98 -10.07 6.59
C LEU A 729 51.73 -10.60 7.82
N GLN A 730 51.05 -10.87 8.94
CA GLN A 730 51.68 -11.48 10.12
C GLN A 730 52.25 -12.86 9.80
N ASP A 731 51.50 -13.72 9.12
CA ASP A 731 51.96 -15.03 8.68
C ASP A 731 53.22 -14.90 7.79
N TYR A 732 53.19 -13.97 6.85
CA TYR A 732 54.35 -13.68 5.98
C TYR A 732 55.57 -13.23 6.78
N VAL A 733 55.38 -12.32 7.75
CA VAL A 733 56.46 -11.80 8.61
C VAL A 733 57.02 -12.90 9.51
N ALA A 734 56.16 -13.77 10.05
CA ALA A 734 56.59 -14.90 10.87
C ALA A 734 57.47 -15.87 10.08
N GLN A 735 57.19 -16.09 8.78
CA GLN A 735 57.97 -16.97 7.92
C GLN A 735 59.25 -16.32 7.35
N ASN A 736 59.20 -15.04 7.00
CA ASN A 736 60.27 -14.35 6.26
C ASN A 736 61.09 -13.36 7.10
N GLY A 737 60.71 -13.16 8.37
CA GLY A 737 61.40 -12.26 9.31
C GLY A 737 61.24 -10.76 9.02
N THR A 738 60.45 -10.38 8.01
CA THR A 738 60.32 -8.98 7.59
C THR A 738 58.97 -8.67 6.95
N ALA A 739 58.45 -7.46 7.20
CA ALA A 739 57.27 -6.91 6.54
C ALA A 739 57.61 -6.17 5.23
N ARG A 740 58.82 -6.38 4.70
CA ARG A 740 59.25 -5.86 3.39
C ARG A 740 59.01 -6.91 2.32
N LEU A 741 58.03 -6.63 1.47
CA LEU A 741 57.64 -7.47 0.35
C LEU A 741 57.40 -6.64 -0.93
N PRO A 742 57.62 -7.22 -2.13
CA PRO A 742 57.24 -6.61 -3.40
C PRO A 742 55.74 -6.32 -3.50
N LYS A 743 55.36 -5.32 -4.31
CA LYS A 743 53.95 -4.92 -4.52
C LYS A 743 53.10 -6.05 -5.11
N ASP A 744 53.71 -6.90 -5.91
CA ASP A 744 53.13 -8.04 -6.62
C ASP A 744 53.19 -9.35 -5.81
N CYS A 745 53.68 -9.32 -4.57
CA CYS A 745 53.78 -10.50 -3.73
C CYS A 745 52.38 -11.06 -3.39
N VAL A 746 52.17 -12.33 -3.76
CA VAL A 746 51.02 -13.15 -3.37
C VAL A 746 51.51 -14.21 -2.37
N PHE A 747 50.85 -14.30 -1.21
CA PHE A 747 51.19 -15.22 -0.14
C PHE A 747 49.95 -16.00 0.29
N ASN A 748 50.02 -17.33 0.27
CA ASN A 748 48.89 -18.23 0.53
C ASN A 748 47.62 -17.87 -0.26
N GLY A 749 47.79 -17.53 -1.55
CA GLY A 749 46.70 -17.12 -2.45
C GLY A 749 46.16 -15.70 -2.24
N PHE A 750 46.66 -14.94 -1.25
CA PHE A 750 46.26 -13.56 -0.99
C PHE A 750 47.32 -12.56 -1.50
N PRO A 751 46.94 -11.48 -2.21
CA PRO A 751 47.89 -10.49 -2.72
C PRO A 751 48.36 -9.50 -1.62
N VAL A 752 49.15 -10.01 -0.66
CA VAL A 752 49.62 -9.26 0.52
C VAL A 752 50.41 -8.02 0.11
N GLY A 753 51.20 -8.09 -0.98
CA GLY A 753 52.00 -6.96 -1.48
C GLY A 753 51.15 -5.77 -1.94
N ALA A 754 50.03 -6.06 -2.62
CA ALA A 754 49.11 -5.04 -3.08
C ALA A 754 48.36 -4.43 -1.89
N TRP A 755 47.91 -5.27 -0.95
CA TRP A 755 47.22 -4.84 0.26
C TRP A 755 48.10 -3.93 1.14
N VAL A 756 49.37 -4.27 1.35
CA VAL A 756 50.34 -3.44 2.09
C VAL A 756 50.56 -2.08 1.41
N THR A 757 50.62 -2.07 0.07
CA THR A 757 50.72 -0.82 -0.69
C THR A 757 49.50 0.07 -0.44
N THR A 758 48.29 -0.50 -0.43
CA THR A 758 47.06 0.22 -0.09
C THR A 758 47.11 0.80 1.33
N GLN A 759 47.65 0.07 2.31
CA GLN A 759 47.77 0.58 3.70
C GLN A 759 48.72 1.77 3.78
N ARG A 760 49.87 1.72 3.09
CA ARG A 760 50.83 2.83 3.03
C ARG A 760 50.24 4.08 2.37
N SER A 761 49.49 3.90 1.28
CA SER A 761 48.77 5.00 0.63
C SER A 761 47.70 5.61 1.54
N ALA A 762 46.89 4.78 2.20
CA ALA A 762 45.87 5.24 3.12
C ALA A 762 46.45 5.96 4.36
N HIS A 763 47.63 5.55 4.85
CA HIS A 763 48.36 6.29 5.90
C HIS A 763 48.80 7.68 5.41
N SER A 764 49.36 7.77 4.19
CA SER A 764 49.76 9.07 3.61
C SER A 764 48.58 10.02 3.36
N GLY A 765 47.40 9.47 3.06
CA GLY A 765 46.14 10.20 2.90
C GLY A 765 45.41 10.54 4.22
N ARG A 766 45.96 10.14 5.38
CA ARG A 766 45.31 10.25 6.71
C ARG A 766 43.96 9.51 6.82
N GLU A 767 43.79 8.42 6.08
CA GLU A 767 42.57 7.60 6.02
C GLU A 767 42.63 6.36 6.93
N LEU A 768 43.79 6.07 7.56
CA LEU A 768 43.99 4.94 8.47
C LEU A 768 43.67 5.30 9.92
N ARG A 769 42.97 4.41 10.65
CA ARG A 769 42.71 4.56 12.09
C ARG A 769 44.00 4.39 12.91
N ALA A 770 44.13 5.12 14.02
CA ALA A 770 45.33 5.10 14.88
C ALA A 770 45.73 3.70 15.37
N GLU A 771 44.75 2.88 15.76
CA GLU A 771 44.99 1.48 16.17
C GLU A 771 45.66 0.63 15.06
N ARG A 772 45.21 0.80 13.81
CA ARG A 772 45.77 0.08 12.65
C ARG A 772 47.20 0.51 12.35
N ILE A 773 47.50 1.78 12.56
CA ILE A 773 48.87 2.32 12.43
C ILE A 773 49.78 1.63 13.44
N GLN A 774 49.38 1.61 14.71
CA GLN A 774 50.14 0.99 15.80
C GLN A 774 50.39 -0.52 15.55
N ARG A 775 49.36 -1.25 15.09
CA ARG A 775 49.46 -2.68 14.80
C ARG A 775 50.42 -2.98 13.65
N LEU A 776 50.44 -2.14 12.62
CA LEU A 776 51.37 -2.28 11.50
C LEU A 776 52.80 -1.92 11.91
N GLU A 777 52.98 -0.85 12.70
CA GLU A 777 54.28 -0.43 13.25
C GLU A 777 54.93 -1.48 14.17
N ALA A 778 54.13 -2.31 14.83
CA ALA A 778 54.61 -3.39 15.68
C ALA A 778 55.25 -4.56 14.89
N LEU A 779 55.09 -4.62 13.56
CA LEU A 779 55.63 -5.71 12.75
C LEU A 779 57.13 -5.51 12.45
N PRO A 780 57.98 -6.54 12.66
CA PRO A 780 59.40 -6.49 12.28
C PRO A 780 59.61 -6.09 10.82
N GLY A 781 60.45 -5.07 10.60
CA GLY A 781 60.77 -4.57 9.26
C GLY A 781 59.67 -3.71 8.61
N TRP A 782 58.57 -3.38 9.32
CA TRP A 782 57.57 -2.44 8.82
C TRP A 782 58.15 -1.03 8.72
N THR A 783 57.82 -0.37 7.62
CA THR A 783 58.18 1.04 7.40
C THR A 783 57.10 1.71 6.57
N TRP A 784 56.66 2.88 7.02
CA TRP A 784 55.74 3.74 6.27
C TRP A 784 56.43 4.39 5.08
N ASN A 785 57.74 4.65 5.21
CA ASN A 785 58.55 5.28 4.19
C ASN A 785 59.74 4.40 3.82
N THR A 786 59.48 3.48 2.89
CA THR A 786 60.49 2.59 2.30
C THR A 786 61.70 3.33 1.69
N ARG A 787 61.60 4.64 1.43
CA ARG A 787 62.71 5.45 0.90
C ARG A 787 63.73 5.86 1.97
N SER A 788 63.34 6.01 3.25
CA SER A 788 64.25 6.46 4.32
C SER A 788 65.25 5.37 4.72
N ASP A 789 64.79 4.13 4.92
CA ASP A 789 65.63 2.99 5.33
C ASP A 789 66.57 2.51 4.22
N LYS A 790 66.24 2.83 2.96
CA LYS A 790 67.08 2.54 1.80
C LYS A 790 68.48 3.16 1.92
N TRP A 791 68.59 4.29 2.62
CA TRP A 791 69.85 5.04 2.77
C TRP A 791 70.93 4.27 3.53
N TYR A 792 70.58 3.68 4.69
CA TYR A 792 71.54 2.94 5.53
C TYR A 792 72.02 1.66 4.87
N PHE A 793 71.14 0.98 4.12
CA PHE A 793 71.51 -0.16 3.30
C PHE A 793 72.53 0.22 2.20
N GLN A 794 72.30 1.34 1.50
CA GLN A 794 73.21 1.82 0.45
C GLN A 794 74.55 2.33 1.00
N TYR A 795 74.58 2.90 2.20
CA TYR A 795 75.81 3.26 2.90
C TYR A 795 76.68 2.04 3.22
N ALA A 796 76.08 0.94 3.67
CA ALA A 796 76.81 -0.31 3.92
C ALA A 796 77.44 -0.87 2.64
N LEU A 797 76.74 -0.78 1.50
CA LEU A 797 77.27 -1.16 0.19
C LEU A 797 78.43 -0.25 -0.27
N LEU A 798 78.36 1.07 -0.04
CA LEU A 798 79.47 1.98 -0.33
C LEU A 798 80.71 1.67 0.49
N LYS A 799 80.53 1.31 1.77
CA LYS A 799 81.65 0.91 2.62
C LYS A 799 82.35 -0.34 2.10
N LYS A 800 81.57 -1.32 1.61
CA LYS A 800 82.10 -2.54 0.98
C LYS A 800 82.84 -2.22 -0.33
N TYR A 801 82.23 -1.42 -1.22
CA TYR A 801 82.85 -0.98 -2.47
C TYR A 801 84.18 -0.24 -2.24
N ALA A 802 84.22 0.70 -1.30
CA ALA A 802 85.43 1.47 -1.01
C ALA A 802 86.57 0.59 -0.47
N ALA A 803 86.25 -0.47 0.28
CA ALA A 803 87.23 -1.43 0.76
C ALA A 803 87.79 -2.30 -0.37
N GLU A 804 86.98 -2.62 -1.38
CA GLU A 804 87.38 -3.46 -2.53
C GLU A 804 88.12 -2.67 -3.63
N HIS A 805 87.75 -1.41 -3.89
CA HIS A 805 88.25 -0.63 -5.03
C HIS A 805 89.16 0.56 -4.66
N GLY A 806 89.35 0.84 -3.36
CA GLY A 806 90.25 1.88 -2.88
C GLY A 806 89.77 3.33 -3.09
N HIS A 807 88.58 3.53 -3.66
CA HIS A 807 87.96 4.84 -3.85
C HIS A 807 86.43 4.77 -3.73
N THR A 808 85.80 5.92 -3.52
CA THR A 808 84.35 6.14 -3.49
C THR A 808 83.83 6.83 -4.74
N ARG A 809 84.66 6.92 -5.79
CA ARG A 809 84.30 7.50 -7.08
C ARG A 809 83.66 6.44 -7.96
N LEU A 810 82.35 6.51 -8.10
CA LEU A 810 81.58 5.68 -9.02
C LEU A 810 81.00 6.56 -10.13
N ALA A 811 80.92 6.03 -11.34
CA ALA A 811 80.15 6.68 -12.39
C ALA A 811 78.66 6.70 -12.02
N ALA A 812 77.90 7.74 -12.41
CA ALA A 812 76.52 7.95 -11.94
C ALA A 812 75.54 6.79 -12.23
N LEU A 813 75.87 5.87 -13.14
CA LEU A 813 75.04 4.70 -13.48
C LEU A 813 75.65 3.36 -13.05
N GLU A 814 76.79 3.38 -12.37
CA GLU A 814 77.53 2.19 -11.97
C GLU A 814 76.75 1.36 -10.94
N MET A 815 76.71 0.06 -11.19
CA MET A 815 76.02 -0.95 -10.39
C MET A 815 77.02 -1.69 -9.50
N TYR A 816 76.67 -1.89 -8.23
CA TYR A 816 77.45 -2.69 -7.28
C TYR A 816 76.50 -3.50 -6.40
N ASP A 817 76.74 -4.81 -6.31
CA ASP A 817 75.88 -5.80 -5.62
C ASP A 817 74.39 -5.65 -5.98
N GLY A 818 74.10 -5.43 -7.27
CA GLY A 818 72.73 -5.29 -7.80
C GLY A 818 72.07 -3.91 -7.57
N VAL A 819 72.79 -2.93 -7.03
CA VAL A 819 72.28 -1.57 -6.75
C VAL A 819 73.06 -0.51 -7.54
N ARG A 820 72.37 0.51 -8.08
CA ARG A 820 73.00 1.70 -8.71
C ARG A 820 73.70 2.57 -7.67
N LEU A 821 74.84 2.11 -7.20
CA LEU A 821 75.55 2.73 -6.09
C LEU A 821 76.16 4.08 -6.48
N GLY A 822 76.62 4.23 -7.73
CA GLY A 822 77.16 5.50 -8.20
C GLY A 822 76.13 6.62 -8.33
N GLN A 823 74.88 6.28 -8.68
CA GLN A 823 73.77 7.23 -8.66
C GLN A 823 73.50 7.73 -7.24
N TRP A 824 73.61 6.83 -6.26
CA TRP A 824 73.37 7.15 -4.86
C TRP A 824 74.48 8.01 -4.25
N VAL A 825 75.76 7.72 -4.59
CA VAL A 825 76.91 8.55 -4.20
C VAL A 825 76.79 9.98 -4.73
N ALA A 826 76.44 10.14 -6.01
CA ALA A 826 76.23 11.46 -6.61
C ALA A 826 75.10 12.22 -5.91
N GLN A 827 74.02 11.54 -5.51
CA GLN A 827 72.93 12.14 -4.73
C GLN A 827 73.39 12.59 -3.34
N GLN A 828 74.28 11.87 -2.66
CA GLN A 828 74.78 12.29 -1.35
C GLN A 828 75.57 13.60 -1.45
N ARG A 829 76.44 13.71 -2.45
CA ARG A 829 77.23 14.92 -2.72
C ARG A 829 76.34 16.12 -3.01
N TYR A 830 75.32 15.92 -3.84
CA TYR A 830 74.30 16.94 -4.12
C TYR A 830 73.52 17.39 -2.88
N HIS A 831 73.10 16.45 -2.02
CA HIS A 831 72.27 16.78 -0.86
C HIS A 831 73.04 17.55 0.24
N ARG A 832 74.36 17.35 0.42
CA ARG A 832 75.16 18.12 1.41
C ARG A 832 75.30 19.58 1.01
N ASN A 833 75.51 19.87 -0.28
CA ASN A 833 75.62 21.25 -0.79
C ASN A 833 74.30 22.04 -0.70
N LYS A 834 73.17 21.37 -0.37
CA LYS A 834 71.86 21.99 -0.12
C LYS A 834 71.42 21.92 1.36
N GLY A 835 72.32 21.57 2.28
CA GLY A 835 72.05 21.53 3.72
C GLY A 835 71.09 20.44 4.20
N ASN A 836 70.73 19.48 3.35
CA ASN A 836 69.63 18.52 3.57
C ASN A 836 70.12 17.09 3.86
N VAL A 837 71.36 16.93 4.34
CA VAL A 837 71.85 15.64 4.83
C VAL A 837 71.89 15.71 6.35
N ASP A 838 71.27 14.75 7.00
CA ASP A 838 71.38 14.53 8.44
C ASP A 838 72.86 14.62 8.88
N PRO A 839 73.21 15.48 9.86
CA PRO A 839 74.59 15.63 10.33
C PRO A 839 75.26 14.30 10.73
N ALA A 840 74.51 13.32 11.21
CA ALA A 840 75.03 11.99 11.52
C ALA A 840 75.45 11.22 10.26
N ARG A 841 74.76 11.42 9.14
CA ARG A 841 75.02 10.79 7.84
C ARG A 841 76.18 11.43 7.09
N VAL A 842 76.34 12.76 7.22
CA VAL A 842 77.52 13.48 6.71
C VAL A 842 78.80 12.94 7.37
N ARG A 843 78.80 12.84 8.71
CA ARG A 843 79.92 12.28 9.48
C ARG A 843 80.29 10.84 9.08
N LEU A 844 79.33 10.06 8.59
CA LEU A 844 79.57 8.69 8.14
C LEU A 844 80.24 8.63 6.75
N LEU A 845 79.94 9.57 5.86
CA LEU A 845 80.51 9.64 4.50
C LEU A 845 81.89 10.30 4.47
N GLU A 846 82.16 11.26 5.35
CA GLU A 846 83.48 11.90 5.47
C GLU A 846 84.57 10.97 6.01
N LYS A 847 84.21 9.78 6.51
CA LYS A 847 85.19 8.75 6.89
C LYS A 847 85.93 8.15 5.69
N PHE A 848 85.45 8.36 4.47
CA PHE A 848 86.16 7.92 3.27
C PHE A 848 87.21 8.98 2.86
N PRO A 849 88.50 8.63 2.72
CA PRO A 849 89.58 9.60 2.49
C PRO A 849 89.50 10.37 1.16
N ASP A 850 88.80 9.84 0.15
CA ASP A 850 88.80 10.34 -1.23
C ASP A 850 87.48 11.05 -1.65
N TRP A 851 86.40 10.85 -0.89
CA TRP A 851 85.76 11.86 -0.03
C TRP A 851 85.50 13.31 -0.50
N ILE A 852 85.42 13.66 -1.79
CA ILE A 852 85.27 15.09 -2.23
C ILE A 852 83.82 15.52 -2.50
N TRP A 853 83.51 16.77 -2.14
CA TRP A 853 82.14 17.31 -2.17
C TRP A 853 81.84 18.32 -3.31
N ASP A 854 82.85 19.02 -3.86
CA ASP A 854 82.65 20.07 -4.86
C ASP A 854 83.02 19.62 -6.29
N ALA A 855 81.99 19.39 -7.11
CA ALA A 855 82.06 19.05 -8.53
C ALA A 855 81.30 20.11 -9.39
N VAL A 856 81.12 21.32 -8.86
CA VAL A 856 80.13 22.30 -9.34
C VAL A 856 80.66 23.27 -10.41
N THR A 857 81.97 23.52 -10.48
CA THR A 857 82.55 24.51 -11.40
C THR A 857 82.49 24.07 -12.88
N ASP A 858 82.74 22.80 -13.20
CA ASP A 858 82.69 22.28 -14.58
C ASP A 858 81.27 22.19 -15.16
N GLN A 859 80.24 22.06 -14.30
CA GLN A 859 78.85 21.88 -14.74
C GLN A 859 78.15 23.18 -15.15
N TRP A 860 78.73 24.36 -14.84
CA TRP A 860 78.11 25.65 -15.12
C TRP A 860 78.36 26.12 -16.56
N GLU A 861 79.59 25.99 -17.07
CA GLU A 861 79.96 26.42 -18.44
C GLU A 861 79.21 25.62 -19.51
N GLU A 862 78.98 24.32 -19.27
CA GLU A 862 78.20 23.46 -20.17
C GLU A 862 76.75 23.97 -20.33
N GLY A 863 76.12 24.40 -19.25
CA GLY A 863 74.74 24.90 -19.30
C GLY A 863 74.60 26.29 -19.90
N PHE A 864 75.62 27.15 -19.75
CA PHE A 864 75.63 28.48 -20.36
C PHE A 864 75.71 28.40 -21.90
N ARG A 865 76.55 27.50 -22.44
CA ARG A 865 76.62 27.24 -23.90
C ARG A 865 75.28 26.78 -24.48
N HIS A 866 74.60 25.85 -23.82
CA HIS A 866 73.28 25.39 -24.27
C HIS A 866 72.21 26.49 -24.26
N LEU A 867 72.31 27.46 -23.34
CA LEU A 867 71.42 28.62 -23.32
C LEU A 867 71.66 29.56 -24.50
N GLN A 868 72.92 29.78 -24.89
CA GLN A 868 73.25 30.60 -26.06
C GLN A 868 72.69 29.99 -27.36
N GLU A 869 72.85 28.67 -27.53
CA GLU A 869 72.30 27.92 -28.68
C GLU A 869 70.76 28.01 -28.74
N TYR A 870 70.08 27.98 -27.58
CA TYR A 870 68.63 28.12 -27.50
C TYR A 870 68.17 29.52 -27.92
N VAL A 871 68.81 30.57 -27.39
CA VAL A 871 68.46 31.97 -27.70
C VAL A 871 68.66 32.27 -29.18
N GLN A 872 69.72 31.75 -29.78
CA GLN A 872 70.00 31.91 -31.21
C GLN A 872 68.94 31.24 -32.11
N LYS A 873 68.31 30.16 -31.63
CA LYS A 873 67.30 29.40 -32.39
C LYS A 873 65.87 29.89 -32.17
N HIS A 874 65.53 30.34 -30.97
CA HIS A 874 64.16 30.66 -30.55
C HIS A 874 63.90 32.16 -30.39
N GLY A 875 64.94 33.00 -30.37
CA GLY A 875 64.82 34.46 -30.31
C GLY A 875 64.64 35.03 -28.90
N ASP A 876 64.53 34.19 -27.88
CA ASP A 876 64.41 34.60 -26.48
C ASP A 876 65.02 33.55 -25.52
N ALA A 877 65.21 33.94 -24.26
CA ALA A 877 65.75 33.07 -23.21
C ALA A 877 64.68 32.47 -22.27
N LEU A 878 63.43 32.34 -22.74
CA LEU A 878 62.31 31.73 -22.03
C LEU A 878 62.29 30.21 -22.27
N VAL A 879 63.19 29.53 -21.57
CA VAL A 879 63.28 28.06 -21.61
C VAL A 879 62.24 27.44 -20.68
N SER A 880 61.35 26.59 -21.22
CA SER A 880 60.42 25.78 -20.41
C SER A 880 61.18 24.86 -19.46
N GLN A 881 60.73 24.70 -18.21
CA GLN A 881 61.42 23.90 -17.18
C GLN A 881 61.71 22.45 -17.62
N SER A 882 60.87 21.88 -18.48
CA SER A 882 61.02 20.51 -19.01
C SER A 882 61.86 20.42 -20.29
N PHE A 883 62.30 21.55 -20.85
CA PHE A 883 63.03 21.61 -22.12
C PHE A 883 64.39 20.93 -22.04
N ARG A 884 64.74 20.24 -23.14
CA ARG A 884 66.02 19.59 -23.35
C ARG A 884 66.59 19.97 -24.71
N SER A 885 67.89 20.18 -24.78
CA SER A 885 68.63 20.34 -26.04
C SER A 885 68.64 19.05 -26.85
N ALA A 886 69.12 19.12 -28.10
CA ALA A 886 69.14 18.00 -29.05
C ALA A 886 70.01 16.80 -28.59
N ASP A 887 71.03 17.06 -27.76
CA ASP A 887 71.89 16.05 -27.12
C ASP A 887 71.37 15.59 -25.74
N GLY A 888 70.18 16.05 -25.33
CA GLY A 888 69.48 15.59 -24.13
C GLY A 888 69.77 16.38 -22.86
N TYR A 889 70.59 17.44 -22.91
CA TYR A 889 70.90 18.31 -21.78
C TYR A 889 69.66 19.02 -21.25
N LYS A 890 69.49 19.06 -19.92
CA LYS A 890 68.28 19.59 -19.25
C LYS A 890 68.33 21.11 -19.07
N LEU A 891 68.43 21.83 -20.19
CA LEU A 891 68.58 23.29 -20.19
C LEU A 891 67.47 24.01 -19.41
N GLY A 892 66.22 23.54 -19.46
CA GLY A 892 65.10 24.15 -18.72
C GLY A 892 65.25 24.10 -17.20
N GLN A 893 65.86 23.04 -16.68
CA GLN A 893 66.16 22.91 -15.24
C GLN A 893 67.37 23.78 -14.87
N TRP A 894 68.37 23.83 -15.74
CA TRP A 894 69.58 24.63 -15.53
C TRP A 894 69.27 26.14 -15.47
N VAL A 895 68.46 26.68 -16.40
CA VAL A 895 68.02 28.08 -16.40
C VAL A 895 67.25 28.45 -15.13
N THR A 896 66.38 27.55 -14.65
CA THR A 896 65.63 27.74 -13.39
C THR A 896 66.56 27.82 -12.17
N ILE A 897 67.65 27.05 -12.19
CA ILE A 897 68.68 27.07 -11.15
C ILE A 897 69.44 28.41 -11.18
N GLN A 898 69.80 28.94 -12.35
CA GLN A 898 70.52 30.24 -12.43
C GLN A 898 69.70 31.39 -11.84
N ARG A 899 68.41 31.47 -12.15
CA ARG A 899 67.51 32.50 -11.58
C ARG A 899 67.33 32.37 -10.07
N THR A 900 67.40 31.14 -9.55
CA THR A 900 67.37 30.88 -8.11
C THR A 900 68.65 31.34 -7.43
N VAL A 901 69.82 31.04 -8.01
CA VAL A 901 71.14 31.44 -7.48
C VAL A 901 71.33 32.97 -7.50
N TYR A 902 70.81 33.66 -8.51
CA TYR A 902 70.79 35.14 -8.54
C TYR A 902 69.92 35.75 -7.43
N ARG A 903 68.67 35.26 -7.30
CA ARG A 903 67.75 35.75 -6.25
C ARG A 903 68.29 35.54 -4.84
N ASP A 904 68.99 34.42 -4.62
CA ASP A 904 69.51 34.07 -3.31
C ASP A 904 70.85 34.79 -3.00
N GLY A 905 71.36 35.62 -3.92
CA GLY A 905 72.55 36.47 -3.73
C GLY A 905 73.90 35.76 -3.97
N ASP A 906 73.86 34.50 -4.38
CA ASP A 906 75.02 33.60 -4.44
C ASP A 906 75.67 33.53 -5.84
N MET A 907 75.27 34.41 -6.77
CA MET A 907 75.83 34.47 -8.13
C MET A 907 76.95 35.52 -8.22
N GLY A 908 78.14 35.11 -8.67
CA GLY A 908 79.24 36.06 -8.93
C GLY A 908 78.94 37.01 -10.10
N GLU A 909 79.43 38.26 -10.02
CA GLU A 909 79.14 39.36 -10.95
C GLU A 909 79.36 39.00 -12.44
N GLU A 910 80.41 38.22 -12.74
CA GLU A 910 80.72 37.78 -14.10
C GLU A 910 79.61 36.90 -14.72
N ARG A 911 79.00 36.01 -13.92
CA ARG A 911 77.93 35.11 -14.37
C ARG A 911 76.62 35.86 -14.57
N GLN A 912 76.37 36.88 -13.76
CA GLN A 912 75.20 37.76 -13.90
C GLN A 912 75.25 38.52 -15.21
N ALA A 913 76.36 39.20 -15.48
CA ALA A 913 76.56 39.99 -16.70
C ALA A 913 76.45 39.13 -17.99
N ARG A 914 76.98 37.90 -17.96
CA ARG A 914 76.91 36.96 -19.08
C ARG A 914 75.48 36.51 -19.40
N LEU A 915 74.62 36.36 -18.39
CA LEU A 915 73.22 35.96 -18.59
C LEU A 915 72.35 37.14 -19.02
N GLU A 916 72.60 38.34 -18.48
CA GLU A 916 71.91 39.58 -18.86
C GLU A 916 72.18 40.03 -20.29
N ALA A 917 73.33 39.66 -20.86
CA ALA A 917 73.69 39.93 -22.25
C ALA A 917 72.88 39.11 -23.28
N LEU A 918 72.10 38.11 -22.86
CA LEU A 918 71.30 37.28 -23.76
C LEU A 918 69.95 37.93 -24.08
N ALA A 919 69.59 37.95 -25.35
CA ALA A 919 68.31 38.49 -25.81
C ALA A 919 67.12 37.77 -25.14
N GLY A 920 66.24 38.54 -24.51
CA GLY A 920 65.05 38.02 -23.83
C GLY A 920 65.31 37.35 -22.47
N TRP A 921 66.46 37.55 -21.84
CA TRP A 921 66.71 37.11 -20.46
C TRP A 921 65.99 37.99 -19.43
N SER A 922 65.26 37.37 -18.50
CA SER A 922 64.65 38.01 -17.34
C SER A 922 64.94 37.19 -16.07
N TRP A 923 65.26 37.88 -14.98
CA TRP A 923 65.50 37.30 -13.66
C TRP A 923 64.21 36.92 -12.93
N ASP A 924 63.08 37.57 -13.23
CA ASP A 924 61.74 37.22 -12.74
C ASP A 924 60.79 36.85 -13.89
N PRO A 925 60.76 35.57 -14.30
CA PRO A 925 59.88 35.12 -15.37
C PRO A 925 58.41 35.12 -14.96
N ARG A 926 58.09 35.12 -13.66
CA ARG A 926 56.70 34.97 -13.16
C ARG A 926 55.93 36.27 -13.22
N ASP A 927 56.58 37.40 -12.96
CA ASP A 927 55.97 38.71 -13.18
C ASP A 927 55.73 38.96 -14.68
N SER A 928 56.71 38.65 -15.53
CA SER A 928 56.52 38.70 -17.00
C SER A 928 55.45 37.73 -17.51
N LEU A 929 55.30 36.54 -16.90
CA LEU A 929 54.24 35.59 -17.25
C LEU A 929 52.85 36.04 -16.80
N TRP A 930 52.75 36.70 -15.63
CA TRP A 930 51.46 37.21 -15.13
C TRP A 930 50.97 38.35 -16.03
N ASP A 931 51.86 39.28 -16.40
CA ASP A 931 51.51 40.35 -17.35
C ASP A 931 51.19 39.81 -18.75
N TYR A 932 51.90 38.77 -19.22
CA TYR A 932 51.58 38.07 -20.48
C TYR A 932 50.16 37.47 -20.46
N TRP A 933 49.79 36.74 -19.40
CA TRP A 933 48.47 36.11 -19.30
C TRP A 933 47.35 37.11 -18.99
N TYR A 934 47.65 38.19 -18.27
CA TYR A 934 46.74 39.31 -18.08
C TYR A 934 46.47 40.03 -19.41
N SER A 935 47.51 40.29 -20.23
CA SER A 935 47.34 40.87 -21.57
C SER A 935 46.57 39.93 -22.50
N ALA A 936 46.79 38.61 -22.40
CA ALA A 936 45.98 37.62 -23.13
C ALA A 936 44.51 37.61 -22.68
N LEU A 937 44.22 37.92 -21.41
CA LEU A 937 42.85 38.11 -20.92
C LEU A 937 42.24 39.42 -21.44
N GLU A 938 43.00 40.52 -21.48
CA GLU A 938 42.56 41.78 -22.07
C GLU A 938 42.20 41.63 -23.55
N ASP A 939 43.05 40.95 -24.32
CA ASP A 939 42.80 40.63 -25.72
C ASP A 939 41.55 39.76 -25.87
N TYR A 940 41.36 38.77 -25.00
CA TYR A 940 40.18 37.93 -24.99
C TYR A 940 38.90 38.74 -24.70
N VAL A 941 38.93 39.61 -23.69
CA VAL A 941 37.82 40.50 -23.32
C VAL A 941 37.49 41.46 -24.45
N ARG A 942 38.49 42.00 -25.13
CA ARG A 942 38.29 42.89 -26.28
C ARG A 942 37.58 42.18 -27.44
N VAL A 943 37.87 40.90 -27.68
CA VAL A 943 37.27 40.12 -28.77
C VAL A 943 35.91 39.53 -28.40
N ASN A 944 35.74 39.04 -27.16
CA ASN A 944 34.57 38.28 -26.73
C ASN A 944 33.63 39.07 -25.82
N GLY A 945 33.99 40.31 -25.46
CA GLY A 945 33.18 41.21 -24.65
C GLY A 945 33.10 40.86 -23.16
N SER A 946 33.77 39.79 -22.70
CA SER A 946 33.67 39.32 -21.32
C SER A 946 34.94 38.60 -20.86
N ALA A 947 35.29 38.77 -19.59
CA ALA A 947 36.39 38.04 -18.96
C ALA A 947 36.02 36.60 -18.53
N ARG A 948 34.83 36.10 -18.91
CA ARG A 948 34.40 34.71 -18.70
C ARG A 948 34.97 33.80 -19.80
N VAL A 949 36.15 33.23 -19.55
CA VAL A 949 36.83 32.30 -20.48
C VAL A 949 36.27 30.87 -20.33
N PRO A 950 35.65 30.25 -21.36
CA PRO A 950 35.16 28.87 -21.32
C PRO A 950 36.30 27.84 -21.31
N ARG A 951 36.09 26.67 -20.70
CA ARG A 951 36.95 25.50 -20.88
C ARG A 951 36.50 24.70 -22.10
N SER A 952 37.43 24.28 -22.94
CA SER A 952 37.18 23.43 -24.11
C SER A 952 37.22 21.94 -23.73
N ASP A 953 36.36 21.13 -24.37
CA ASP A 953 36.30 19.67 -24.15
C ASP A 953 37.36 18.88 -24.95
N ARG A 954 38.26 19.56 -25.68
CA ARG A 954 39.35 18.93 -26.44
C ARG A 954 40.67 19.57 -26.02
N GLY A 955 41.26 19.03 -24.95
CA GLY A 955 42.45 19.57 -24.32
C GLY A 955 43.66 19.62 -25.26
N SER A 956 43.87 20.76 -25.92
CA SER A 956 45.18 21.29 -26.33
C SER A 956 45.11 22.71 -26.94
N ASP A 957 44.37 23.65 -26.36
CA ASP A 957 44.32 25.03 -26.89
C ASP A 957 44.67 26.12 -25.88
N ARG A 958 45.21 27.24 -26.38
CA ARG A 958 45.63 28.44 -25.61
C ARG A 958 44.51 29.00 -24.72
N ALA A 959 43.25 28.78 -25.11
CA ALA A 959 42.06 29.13 -24.33
C ALA A 959 41.94 28.34 -23.01
N ASP A 960 42.31 27.05 -22.98
CA ASP A 960 42.26 26.24 -21.76
C ASP A 960 43.34 26.66 -20.75
N GLN A 961 44.50 27.09 -21.25
CA GLN A 961 45.57 27.65 -20.43
C GLN A 961 45.13 28.99 -19.81
N LEU A 962 44.48 29.86 -20.59
CA LEU A 962 43.90 31.11 -20.10
C LEU A 962 42.78 30.86 -19.07
N ALA A 963 41.88 29.91 -19.33
CA ALA A 963 40.79 29.54 -18.39
C ALA A 963 41.32 29.00 -17.06
N ASN A 964 42.36 28.16 -17.10
CA ASN A 964 43.02 27.65 -15.90
C ASN A 964 43.75 28.76 -15.14
N TRP A 965 44.39 29.69 -15.84
CA TRP A 965 45.04 30.84 -15.23
C TRP A 965 44.03 31.77 -14.54
N VAL A 966 42.89 32.08 -15.19
CA VAL A 966 41.77 32.85 -14.61
C VAL A 966 41.23 32.20 -13.33
N GLN A 967 41.02 30.88 -13.34
CA GLN A 967 40.58 30.15 -12.15
C GLN A 967 41.60 30.19 -11.00
N THR A 968 42.89 30.20 -11.35
CA THR A 968 43.98 30.34 -10.37
C THR A 968 43.96 31.71 -9.70
N GLN A 969 43.62 32.79 -10.43
CA GLN A 969 43.47 34.13 -9.85
C GLN A 969 42.31 34.17 -8.84
N ARG A 970 41.13 33.65 -9.21
CA ARG A 970 39.96 33.58 -8.31
C ARG A 970 40.26 32.79 -7.03
N SER A 971 40.95 31.65 -7.17
CA SER A 971 41.35 30.82 -6.03
C SER A 971 42.37 31.50 -5.12
N SER A 972 43.20 32.39 -5.67
CA SER A 972 44.21 33.15 -4.91
C SER A 972 43.59 34.34 -4.18
N TYR A 973 42.58 35.00 -4.79
CA TYR A 973 41.79 36.04 -4.14
C TYR A 973 41.01 35.50 -2.93
N ALA A 974 40.32 34.36 -3.09
CA ALA A 974 39.59 33.72 -1.99
C ALA A 974 40.49 33.29 -0.80
N LYS A 975 41.80 33.08 -1.06
CA LYS A 975 42.81 32.74 -0.04
C LYS A 975 43.54 33.96 0.52
N GLY A 976 43.19 35.18 0.08
CA GLY A 976 43.84 36.42 0.51
C GLY A 976 45.30 36.57 0.05
N SER A 977 45.74 35.79 -0.94
CA SER A 977 47.15 35.72 -1.36
C SER A 977 47.44 36.48 -2.66
N LEU A 978 46.45 37.14 -3.25
CA LEU A 978 46.60 37.93 -4.48
C LEU A 978 46.99 39.38 -4.12
N ARG A 979 48.01 39.92 -4.78
CA ARG A 979 48.45 41.31 -4.53
C ARG A 979 47.36 42.32 -4.92
N HIS A 980 47.30 43.43 -4.18
CA HIS A 980 46.26 44.44 -4.34
C HIS A 980 46.24 45.08 -5.74
N ASP A 981 47.40 45.36 -6.34
CA ASP A 981 47.50 45.89 -7.71
C ASP A 981 46.88 44.96 -8.76
N ARG A 982 47.02 43.64 -8.58
CA ARG A 982 46.46 42.61 -9.46
C ARG A 982 44.95 42.46 -9.30
N ILE A 983 44.44 42.66 -8.08
CA ILE A 983 43.00 42.68 -7.79
C ILE A 983 42.36 43.83 -8.56
N THR A 984 42.89 45.04 -8.41
CA THR A 984 42.37 46.24 -9.09
C THR A 984 42.38 46.08 -10.61
N ARG A 985 43.46 45.55 -11.20
CA ARG A 985 43.55 45.32 -12.65
C ARG A 985 42.49 44.34 -13.15
N LEU A 986 42.23 43.27 -12.42
CA LEU A 986 41.24 42.26 -12.82
C LEU A 986 39.79 42.77 -12.64
N GLU A 987 39.50 43.54 -11.59
CA GLU A 987 38.16 44.08 -11.31
C GLU A 987 37.69 45.10 -12.35
N VAL A 988 38.62 45.77 -13.05
CA VAL A 988 38.30 46.73 -14.11
C VAL A 988 37.88 46.05 -15.42
N LEU A 989 38.16 44.75 -15.59
CA LEU A 989 37.84 44.05 -16.84
C LEU A 989 36.32 43.77 -16.97
N PRO A 990 35.71 44.14 -18.10
CA PRO A 990 34.31 43.83 -18.39
C PRO A 990 33.97 42.34 -18.22
N GLY A 991 32.98 42.05 -17.36
CA GLY A 991 32.53 40.68 -17.10
C GLY A 991 33.37 39.87 -16.11
N TRP A 992 34.36 40.48 -15.43
CA TRP A 992 35.09 39.83 -14.34
C TRP A 992 34.23 39.72 -13.08
N VAL A 993 34.18 38.52 -12.50
CA VAL A 993 33.54 38.24 -11.21
C VAL A 993 34.41 37.27 -10.41
N TRP A 994 34.48 37.48 -9.09
CA TRP A 994 35.27 36.65 -8.19
C TRP A 994 34.59 35.30 -7.88
N ASP A 995 33.26 35.28 -7.70
CA ASP A 995 32.45 34.08 -7.58
C ASP A 995 31.49 33.93 -8.79
N PRO A 996 31.86 33.10 -9.79
CA PRO A 996 31.01 32.84 -10.95
C PRO A 996 29.71 32.09 -10.64
N HIS A 997 29.66 31.31 -9.56
CA HIS A 997 28.46 30.55 -9.19
C HIS A 997 27.40 31.46 -8.56
N GLU A 998 27.82 32.38 -7.70
CA GLU A 998 26.94 33.42 -7.15
C GLU A 998 26.44 34.35 -8.26
N ALA A 999 27.33 34.84 -9.12
CA ALA A 999 26.95 35.67 -10.26
C ALA A 999 25.99 34.96 -11.23
N ALA A 1000 26.19 33.65 -11.49
CA ALA A 1000 25.28 32.87 -12.33
C ALA A 1000 23.91 32.61 -11.67
N TRP A 1001 23.86 32.53 -10.34
CA TRP A 1001 22.61 32.43 -9.59
C TRP A 1001 21.85 33.76 -9.62
N GLU A 1002 22.54 34.89 -9.42
CA GLU A 1002 21.95 36.24 -9.53
C GLU A 1002 21.42 36.55 -10.93
N GLU A 1003 22.14 36.10 -11.96
CA GLU A 1003 21.71 36.20 -13.36
C GLU A 1003 20.41 35.41 -13.58
N GLY A 1004 20.33 34.17 -13.09
CA GLY A 1004 19.11 33.36 -13.14
C GLY A 1004 17.96 33.97 -12.35
N PHE A 1005 18.24 34.53 -11.16
CA PHE A 1005 17.25 35.22 -10.32
C PHE A 1005 16.69 36.49 -10.98
N THR A 1006 17.56 37.26 -11.65
CA THR A 1006 17.17 38.46 -12.39
C THR A 1006 16.28 38.09 -13.58
N LYS A 1007 16.63 37.04 -14.32
CA LYS A 1007 15.85 36.58 -15.49
C LYS A 1007 14.48 36.04 -15.10
N ILE A 1008 14.36 35.30 -14.00
CA ILE A 1008 13.03 34.87 -13.54
C ILE A 1008 12.17 36.04 -13.04
N ARG A 1009 12.80 37.06 -12.44
CA ARG A 1009 12.09 38.28 -12.03
C ARG A 1009 11.58 39.08 -13.24
N GLU A 1010 12.38 39.21 -14.29
CA GLU A 1010 11.96 39.81 -15.57
C GLU A 1010 10.82 39.02 -16.20
N TYR A 1011 10.94 37.68 -16.24
CA TYR A 1011 9.88 36.80 -16.73
C TYR A 1011 8.58 36.99 -15.94
N ALA A 1012 8.64 37.01 -14.61
CA ALA A 1012 7.49 37.21 -13.72
C ALA A 1012 6.84 38.59 -13.91
N ALA A 1013 7.63 39.63 -14.17
CA ALA A 1013 7.11 40.96 -14.44
C ALA A 1013 6.32 41.04 -15.76
N VAL A 1014 6.69 40.25 -16.76
CA VAL A 1014 6.03 40.23 -18.08
C VAL A 1014 4.84 39.26 -18.11
N HIS A 1015 5.00 38.08 -17.53
CA HIS A 1015 4.02 36.99 -17.63
C HIS A 1015 3.08 36.89 -16.42
N GLY A 1016 3.39 37.59 -15.31
CA GLY A 1016 2.60 37.55 -14.09
C GLY A 1016 2.77 36.27 -13.26
N ASP A 1017 3.58 35.31 -13.72
CA ASP A 1017 3.89 34.07 -13.02
C ASP A 1017 5.34 33.61 -13.22
N CYS A 1018 5.75 32.59 -12.45
CA CYS A 1018 7.08 31.97 -12.55
C CYS A 1018 7.02 30.53 -13.10
N ILE A 1019 6.07 30.24 -13.98
CA ILE A 1019 5.86 28.93 -14.61
C ILE A 1019 6.59 28.90 -15.96
N VAL A 1020 7.91 28.80 -15.87
CA VAL A 1020 8.77 28.79 -17.05
C VAL A 1020 8.75 27.41 -17.74
N PRO A 1021 8.49 27.33 -19.07
CA PRO A 1021 8.68 26.10 -19.83
C PRO A 1021 10.11 25.57 -19.70
N HIS A 1022 10.29 24.27 -19.49
CA HIS A 1022 11.62 23.68 -19.24
C HIS A 1022 12.66 24.00 -20.36
N SER A 1023 12.19 24.17 -21.59
CA SER A 1023 13.03 24.50 -22.75
C SER A 1023 13.24 26.00 -22.96
N LEU A 1024 12.66 26.89 -22.14
CA LEU A 1024 12.76 28.33 -22.38
C LEU A 1024 14.20 28.80 -22.19
N VAL A 1025 14.68 29.50 -23.23
CA VAL A 1025 15.93 30.23 -23.24
C VAL A 1025 15.58 31.71 -23.43
N GLN A 1026 15.91 32.55 -22.45
CA GLN A 1026 15.67 33.99 -22.46
C GLN A 1026 17.02 34.70 -22.56
N ASP A 1027 17.22 35.48 -23.63
CA ASP A 1027 18.49 36.18 -23.91
C ASP A 1027 19.73 35.25 -23.85
N GLY A 1028 19.61 34.04 -24.39
CA GLY A 1028 20.66 33.02 -24.36
C GLY A 1028 20.79 32.25 -23.03
N TYR A 1029 20.09 32.66 -21.97
CA TYR A 1029 20.08 32.00 -20.66
C TYR A 1029 19.01 30.91 -20.59
N ARG A 1030 19.38 29.67 -20.24
CA ARG A 1030 18.45 28.52 -20.10
C ARG A 1030 17.61 28.62 -18.82
N LEU A 1031 16.71 29.60 -18.78
CA LEU A 1031 15.88 29.93 -17.62
C LEU A 1031 15.00 28.75 -17.17
N GLY A 1032 14.40 28.01 -18.13
CA GLY A 1032 13.54 26.86 -17.83
C GLY A 1032 14.25 25.74 -17.07
N GLY A 1033 15.47 25.40 -17.49
CA GLY A 1033 16.31 24.43 -16.79
C GLY A 1033 16.77 24.93 -15.42
N TRP A 1034 17.10 26.22 -15.32
CA TRP A 1034 17.53 26.84 -14.05
C TRP A 1034 16.42 26.83 -12.99
N VAL A 1035 15.20 27.24 -13.33
CA VAL A 1035 14.03 27.25 -12.43
C VAL A 1035 13.71 25.84 -11.93
N ASN A 1036 13.76 24.84 -12.81
CA ASN A 1036 13.51 23.45 -12.44
C ASN A 1036 14.59 22.91 -11.47
N ASN A 1037 15.84 23.30 -11.67
CA ASN A 1037 16.93 22.96 -10.74
C ASN A 1037 16.71 23.61 -9.37
N GLN A 1038 16.22 24.86 -9.29
CA GLN A 1038 15.91 25.49 -8.00
C GLN A 1038 14.81 24.73 -7.24
N ARG A 1039 13.71 24.37 -7.91
CA ARG A 1039 12.61 23.59 -7.31
C ARG A 1039 13.07 22.19 -6.87
N THR A 1040 13.94 21.56 -7.65
CA THR A 1040 14.54 20.25 -7.31
C THR A 1040 15.47 20.34 -6.10
N ASN A 1041 16.25 21.43 -5.98
CA ASN A 1041 17.14 21.63 -4.85
C ASN A 1041 16.37 21.97 -3.57
N TYR A 1042 15.24 22.66 -3.67
CA TYR A 1042 14.34 22.91 -2.54
C TYR A 1042 13.71 21.61 -2.02
N SER A 1043 13.18 20.76 -2.91
CA SER A 1043 12.58 19.46 -2.51
C SER A 1043 13.59 18.47 -1.92
N LYS A 1044 14.87 18.60 -2.26
CA LYS A 1044 15.98 17.81 -1.70
C LYS A 1044 16.58 18.41 -0.42
N GLY A 1045 16.14 19.60 -0.01
CA GLY A 1045 16.69 20.30 1.17
C GLY A 1045 18.12 20.83 0.98
N THR A 1046 18.59 20.98 -0.26
CA THR A 1046 19.96 21.40 -0.59
C THR A 1046 20.05 22.86 -1.06
N LEU A 1047 18.92 23.56 -1.21
CA LEU A 1047 18.88 24.99 -1.56
C LEU A 1047 19.20 25.84 -0.32
N ARG A 1048 20.06 26.86 -0.48
CA ARG A 1048 20.39 27.77 0.62
C ARG A 1048 19.12 28.51 1.10
N PRO A 1049 18.90 28.67 2.42
CA PRO A 1049 17.71 29.34 2.95
C PRO A 1049 17.49 30.77 2.42
N GLU A 1050 18.59 31.51 2.20
CA GLU A 1050 18.56 32.87 1.64
C GLU A 1050 18.02 32.91 0.20
N TYR A 1051 18.35 31.90 -0.61
CA TYR A 1051 17.88 31.78 -2.00
C TYR A 1051 16.41 31.33 -2.07
N ALA A 1052 15.98 30.45 -1.17
CA ALA A 1052 14.58 30.06 -1.06
C ALA A 1052 13.68 31.26 -0.73
N LYS A 1053 14.05 32.06 0.27
CA LYS A 1053 13.30 33.25 0.69
C LYS A 1053 13.19 34.30 -0.42
N ARG A 1054 14.24 34.46 -1.23
CA ARG A 1054 14.24 35.38 -2.38
C ARG A 1054 13.33 34.90 -3.50
N LEU A 1055 13.32 33.61 -3.81
CA LEU A 1055 12.43 33.03 -4.82
C LEU A 1055 10.96 33.11 -4.39
N GLU A 1056 10.66 32.86 -3.11
CA GLU A 1056 9.32 33.00 -2.53
C GLU A 1056 8.77 34.44 -2.57
N SER A 1057 9.66 35.44 -2.66
CA SER A 1057 9.26 36.85 -2.78
C SER A 1057 8.83 37.26 -4.19
N LEU A 1058 8.97 36.39 -5.20
CA LEU A 1058 8.58 36.69 -6.58
C LEU A 1058 7.07 36.46 -6.79
N PRO A 1059 6.37 37.39 -7.48
CA PRO A 1059 4.95 37.22 -7.82
C PRO A 1059 4.72 35.94 -8.65
N GLY A 1060 3.79 35.09 -8.20
CA GLY A 1060 3.43 33.85 -8.89
C GLY A 1060 4.47 32.74 -8.80
N TRP A 1061 5.44 32.83 -7.89
CA TRP A 1061 6.35 31.72 -7.58
C TRP A 1061 5.64 30.63 -6.78
N VAL A 1062 5.65 29.42 -7.34
CA VAL A 1062 5.17 28.20 -6.67
C VAL A 1062 6.24 27.13 -6.68
N TRP A 1063 6.38 26.41 -5.56
CA TRP A 1063 7.28 25.27 -5.44
C TRP A 1063 6.72 24.03 -6.15
N ASP A 1064 5.41 23.78 -6.05
CA ASP A 1064 4.70 22.71 -6.76
C ASP A 1064 3.86 23.27 -7.93
N VAL A 1065 4.42 23.14 -9.14
CA VAL A 1065 3.77 23.56 -10.40
C VAL A 1065 2.62 22.64 -10.80
N ILE A 1066 2.65 21.37 -10.38
CA ILE A 1066 1.69 20.34 -10.77
C ILE A 1066 0.36 20.55 -10.03
N GLU A 1067 0.41 21.02 -8.79
CA GLU A 1067 -0.76 21.42 -8.02
C GLU A 1067 -1.45 22.64 -8.63
N SER A 1068 -0.70 23.72 -8.86
CA SER A 1068 -1.21 24.97 -9.45
C SER A 1068 -1.83 24.78 -10.84
N LYS A 1069 -1.19 24.00 -11.73
CA LYS A 1069 -1.71 23.70 -13.09
C LYS A 1069 -2.98 22.84 -13.09
N TRP A 1070 -3.16 22.00 -12.06
CA TRP A 1070 -4.37 21.19 -11.92
C TRP A 1070 -5.54 22.07 -11.44
N ASP A 1071 -5.30 22.97 -10.48
CA ASP A 1071 -6.31 23.93 -10.01
C ASP A 1071 -6.69 24.95 -11.09
N GLU A 1072 -5.76 25.34 -11.95
CA GLU A 1072 -6.05 26.14 -13.15
C GLU A 1072 -6.96 25.38 -14.14
N GLY A 1073 -6.68 24.11 -14.41
CA GLY A 1073 -7.52 23.28 -15.29
C GLY A 1073 -8.92 23.05 -14.72
N PHE A 1074 -9.01 22.87 -13.40
CA PHE A 1074 -10.29 22.75 -12.70
C PHE A 1074 -11.11 24.05 -12.74
N ARG A 1075 -10.48 25.21 -12.52
CA ARG A 1075 -11.16 26.52 -12.66
C ARG A 1075 -11.65 26.76 -14.08
N ASN A 1076 -10.83 26.49 -15.10
CA ASN A 1076 -11.25 26.61 -16.50
C ASN A 1076 -12.42 25.67 -16.85
N LEU A 1077 -12.50 24.48 -16.23
CA LEU A 1077 -13.65 23.59 -16.39
C LEU A 1077 -14.92 24.15 -15.74
N VAL A 1078 -14.80 24.73 -14.55
CA VAL A 1078 -15.92 25.38 -13.85
C VAL A 1078 -16.40 26.61 -14.63
N ASP A 1079 -15.49 27.39 -15.21
CA ASP A 1079 -15.85 28.53 -16.06
C ASP A 1079 -16.52 28.10 -17.36
N TYR A 1080 -16.03 27.03 -18.00
CA TYR A 1080 -16.68 26.44 -19.18
C TYR A 1080 -18.14 26.05 -18.91
N MET A 1081 -18.42 25.52 -17.72
CA MET A 1081 -19.76 25.10 -17.29
C MET A 1081 -20.73 26.27 -17.04
N LYS A 1082 -20.25 27.52 -16.97
CA LYS A 1082 -21.15 28.68 -16.88
C LYS A 1082 -21.86 28.96 -18.21
N ASP A 1083 -21.19 28.65 -19.32
CA ASP A 1083 -21.66 28.96 -20.67
C ASP A 1083 -22.15 27.71 -21.44
N HIS A 1084 -22.03 26.50 -20.84
CA HIS A 1084 -22.35 25.23 -21.48
C HIS A 1084 -23.03 24.25 -20.52
N ASP A 1085 -24.03 23.50 -21.02
CA ASP A 1085 -24.70 22.43 -20.27
C ASP A 1085 -23.80 21.19 -20.10
N GLY A 1086 -23.02 21.21 -19.02
CA GLY A 1086 -22.29 20.05 -18.49
C GLY A 1086 -20.77 20.06 -18.69
N ALA A 1087 -20.08 19.18 -17.97
CA ALA A 1087 -18.62 19.17 -17.88
C ALA A 1087 -17.93 18.35 -19.00
N THR A 1088 -18.39 18.52 -20.25
CA THR A 1088 -17.93 17.72 -21.40
C THR A 1088 -17.41 18.58 -22.56
N PRO A 1089 -16.32 19.34 -22.36
CA PRO A 1089 -15.74 20.14 -23.43
C PRO A 1089 -15.27 19.24 -24.59
N PRO A 1090 -15.45 19.66 -25.86
CA PRO A 1090 -14.93 18.93 -27.02
C PRO A 1090 -13.42 18.63 -26.88
N PRO A 1091 -12.90 17.50 -27.40
CA PRO A 1091 -11.49 17.11 -27.20
C PRO A 1091 -10.44 18.14 -27.64
N ARG A 1092 -10.81 19.07 -28.53
CA ARG A 1092 -9.94 20.16 -29.02
C ARG A 1092 -10.34 21.55 -28.49
N TYR A 1093 -11.26 21.62 -27.54
CA TYR A 1093 -11.75 22.87 -26.98
C TYR A 1093 -10.68 23.58 -26.17
N ARG A 1094 -10.61 24.90 -26.33
CA ARG A 1094 -9.68 25.79 -25.64
C ARG A 1094 -10.44 26.89 -24.90
N GLN A 1095 -10.07 27.15 -23.65
CA GLN A 1095 -10.53 28.27 -22.85
C GLN A 1095 -9.38 29.29 -22.82
N GLY A 1096 -9.46 30.35 -23.63
CA GLY A 1096 -8.29 31.18 -23.94
C GLY A 1096 -7.17 30.35 -24.59
N ASP A 1097 -5.96 30.44 -24.06
CA ASP A 1097 -4.81 29.61 -24.49
C ASP A 1097 -4.79 28.21 -23.87
N TYR A 1098 -5.67 27.92 -22.90
CA TYR A 1098 -5.68 26.68 -22.14
C TYR A 1098 -6.42 25.55 -22.87
N SER A 1099 -5.74 24.42 -23.09
CA SER A 1099 -6.30 23.24 -23.78
C SER A 1099 -7.20 22.40 -22.89
N LEU A 1100 -8.36 22.95 -22.54
CA LEU A 1100 -9.31 22.38 -21.57
C LEU A 1100 -9.83 21.00 -22.01
N GLY A 1101 -10.15 20.81 -23.29
CA GLY A 1101 -10.63 19.52 -23.82
C GLY A 1101 -9.63 18.38 -23.67
N SER A 1102 -8.34 18.68 -23.89
CA SER A 1102 -7.25 17.73 -23.70
C SER A 1102 -7.05 17.42 -22.22
N TRP A 1103 -7.07 18.45 -21.36
CA TRP A 1103 -6.89 18.31 -19.92
C TRP A 1103 -7.97 17.43 -19.27
N VAL A 1104 -9.25 17.64 -19.61
CA VAL A 1104 -10.37 16.80 -19.17
C VAL A 1104 -10.20 15.34 -19.63
N GLY A 1105 -9.75 15.13 -20.87
CA GLY A 1105 -9.43 13.81 -21.40
C GLY A 1105 -8.30 13.10 -20.62
N THR A 1106 -7.27 13.85 -20.22
CA THR A 1106 -6.21 13.35 -19.35
C THR A 1106 -6.77 12.92 -18.00
N GLN A 1107 -7.63 13.72 -17.34
CA GLN A 1107 -8.20 13.37 -16.04
C GLN A 1107 -8.98 12.03 -16.10
N ARG A 1108 -9.81 11.86 -17.13
CA ARG A 1108 -10.59 10.62 -17.34
C ARG A 1108 -9.69 9.40 -17.60
N THR A 1109 -8.60 9.59 -18.33
CA THR A 1109 -7.63 8.50 -18.61
C THR A 1109 -6.85 8.12 -17.36
N THR A 1110 -6.41 9.11 -16.58
CA THR A 1110 -5.66 8.91 -15.33
C THR A 1110 -6.53 8.26 -14.25
N TYR A 1111 -7.83 8.58 -14.19
CA TYR A 1111 -8.81 7.92 -13.32
C TYR A 1111 -9.00 6.45 -13.69
N ARG A 1112 -9.20 6.13 -14.98
CA ARG A 1112 -9.31 4.73 -15.46
C ARG A 1112 -8.06 3.90 -15.19
N ALA A 1113 -6.89 4.53 -15.19
CA ALA A 1113 -5.62 3.89 -14.86
C ALA A 1113 -5.37 3.74 -13.33
N GLY A 1114 -6.28 4.22 -12.47
CA GLY A 1114 -6.15 4.15 -11.01
C GLY A 1114 -5.05 5.05 -10.43
N ARG A 1115 -4.64 6.10 -11.16
CA ARG A 1115 -3.53 6.98 -10.80
C ARG A 1115 -3.97 8.41 -10.42
N LEU A 1116 -5.25 8.72 -10.51
CA LEU A 1116 -5.78 10.03 -10.11
C LEU A 1116 -5.97 10.05 -8.59
N ARG A 1117 -5.52 11.12 -7.93
CA ARG A 1117 -5.68 11.25 -6.47
C ARG A 1117 -7.16 11.37 -6.10
N ASP A 1118 -7.54 10.81 -4.95
CA ASP A 1118 -8.93 10.71 -4.48
C ASP A 1118 -9.58 12.07 -4.20
N ASP A 1119 -8.81 13.10 -3.82
CA ASP A 1119 -9.29 14.48 -3.67
C ASP A 1119 -9.67 15.10 -5.02
N ARG A 1120 -8.87 14.82 -6.07
CA ARG A 1120 -9.10 15.31 -7.44
C ARG A 1120 -10.29 14.62 -8.09
N ALA A 1121 -10.44 13.31 -7.87
CA ALA A 1121 -11.59 12.54 -8.32
C ALA A 1121 -12.89 13.10 -7.71
N ARG A 1122 -12.93 13.31 -6.38
CA ARG A 1122 -14.09 13.88 -5.69
C ARG A 1122 -14.46 15.28 -6.16
N ARG A 1123 -13.47 16.16 -6.38
CA ARG A 1123 -13.71 17.52 -6.89
C ARG A 1123 -14.33 17.52 -8.29
N LEU A 1124 -13.92 16.60 -9.16
CA LEU A 1124 -14.48 16.46 -10.50
C LEU A 1124 -15.87 15.78 -10.48
N GLU A 1125 -16.06 14.77 -9.63
CA GLU A 1125 -17.37 14.10 -9.43
C GLU A 1125 -18.43 15.01 -8.83
N ALA A 1126 -18.02 16.05 -8.09
CA ALA A 1126 -18.93 17.06 -7.56
C ALA A 1126 -19.46 18.04 -8.64
N LEU A 1127 -18.90 18.02 -9.85
CA LEU A 1127 -19.38 18.88 -10.94
C LEU A 1127 -20.65 18.29 -11.58
N SER A 1128 -21.69 19.13 -11.68
CA SER A 1128 -22.94 18.75 -12.36
C SER A 1128 -22.68 18.34 -13.82
N GLY A 1129 -23.10 17.14 -14.20
CA GLY A 1129 -22.89 16.61 -15.56
C GLY A 1129 -21.47 16.09 -15.84
N TRP A 1130 -20.63 15.88 -14.82
CA TRP A 1130 -19.37 15.16 -14.99
C TRP A 1130 -19.61 13.65 -15.09
N SER A 1131 -18.99 13.04 -16.10
CA SER A 1131 -19.00 11.60 -16.30
C SER A 1131 -17.61 11.07 -16.64
N TRP A 1132 -17.30 9.90 -16.07
CA TRP A 1132 -16.09 9.15 -16.37
C TRP A 1132 -16.21 8.32 -17.65
N ASP A 1133 -17.42 8.09 -18.17
CA ASP A 1133 -17.69 7.32 -19.39
C ASP A 1133 -18.51 8.12 -20.43
N THR A 1134 -17.86 9.09 -21.05
CA THR A 1134 -18.46 9.92 -22.11
C THR A 1134 -18.94 9.15 -23.34
N LYS A 1135 -18.46 7.91 -23.56
CA LYS A 1135 -18.90 7.09 -24.69
C LYS A 1135 -20.29 6.51 -24.44
N ALA A 1136 -20.63 6.24 -23.18
CA ALA A 1136 -21.98 5.88 -22.79
C ALA A 1136 -22.93 7.06 -22.99
N ASP A 1137 -22.57 8.24 -22.48
CA ASP A 1137 -23.43 9.44 -22.55
C ASP A 1137 -23.61 9.96 -23.98
N GLN A 1138 -22.57 9.91 -24.82
CA GLN A 1138 -22.67 10.27 -26.23
C GLN A 1138 -23.55 9.28 -27.01
N TRP A 1139 -23.54 8.00 -26.63
CA TRP A 1139 -24.42 7.00 -27.23
C TRP A 1139 -25.87 7.26 -26.86
N GLU A 1140 -26.16 7.55 -25.59
CA GLU A 1140 -27.51 7.91 -25.11
C GLU A 1140 -28.04 9.18 -25.79
N ARG A 1141 -27.22 10.23 -25.87
CA ARG A 1141 -27.59 11.49 -26.55
C ARG A 1141 -27.90 11.27 -28.03
N THR A 1142 -27.09 10.49 -28.74
CA THR A 1142 -27.31 10.23 -30.17
C THR A 1142 -28.50 9.31 -30.40
N TYR A 1143 -28.74 8.35 -29.51
CA TYR A 1143 -29.93 7.50 -29.53
C TYR A 1143 -31.21 8.31 -29.32
N GLU A 1144 -31.24 9.24 -28.36
CA GLU A 1144 -32.42 10.05 -28.11
C GLU A 1144 -32.73 10.98 -29.29
N LEU A 1145 -31.71 11.51 -29.98
CA LEU A 1145 -31.89 12.26 -31.23
C LEU A 1145 -32.50 11.40 -32.35
N LEU A 1146 -32.03 10.16 -32.50
CA LEU A 1146 -32.59 9.22 -33.47
C LEU A 1146 -34.03 8.83 -33.13
N LYS A 1147 -34.32 8.62 -31.83
CA LYS A 1147 -35.65 8.30 -31.34
C LYS A 1147 -36.62 9.47 -31.57
N GLN A 1148 -36.23 10.70 -31.24
CA GLN A 1148 -37.03 11.90 -31.54
C GLN A 1148 -37.30 12.04 -33.04
N TYR A 1149 -36.31 11.73 -33.90
CA TYR A 1149 -36.53 11.68 -35.34
C TYR A 1149 -37.56 10.62 -35.72
N ALA A 1150 -37.44 9.41 -35.18
CA ALA A 1150 -38.34 8.30 -35.44
C ALA A 1150 -39.78 8.58 -34.98
N ASP A 1151 -39.93 9.20 -33.81
CA ASP A 1151 -41.22 9.61 -33.25
C ASP A 1151 -41.90 10.67 -34.13
N ARG A 1152 -41.12 11.58 -34.73
CA ARG A 1152 -41.66 12.64 -35.62
C ARG A 1152 -41.97 12.18 -37.04
N ASN A 1153 -41.16 11.27 -37.59
CA ASN A 1153 -41.22 10.89 -39.01
C ASN A 1153 -41.80 9.49 -39.23
N GLY A 1154 -42.18 8.77 -38.16
CA GLY A 1154 -42.68 7.40 -38.22
C GLY A 1154 -41.64 6.35 -38.61
N THR A 1155 -40.35 6.73 -38.73
CA THR A 1155 -39.26 5.84 -39.12
C THR A 1155 -37.91 6.30 -38.59
N ALA A 1156 -37.07 5.35 -38.18
CA ALA A 1156 -35.68 5.55 -37.79
C ALA A 1156 -34.72 5.62 -38.99
N ARG A 1157 -35.24 5.57 -40.22
CA ARG A 1157 -34.48 5.78 -41.45
C ARG A 1157 -34.24 7.27 -41.66
N VAL A 1158 -33.04 7.73 -41.33
CA VAL A 1158 -32.62 9.12 -41.52
C VAL A 1158 -31.95 9.34 -42.88
N PRO A 1159 -32.07 10.54 -43.49
CA PRO A 1159 -31.39 10.86 -44.75
C PRO A 1159 -29.86 10.71 -44.69
N TYR A 1160 -29.24 10.47 -45.85
CA TYR A 1160 -27.79 10.42 -45.96
C TYR A 1160 -27.17 11.76 -45.51
N ARG A 1161 -26.32 11.71 -44.45
CA ARG A 1161 -25.72 12.86 -43.74
C ARG A 1161 -26.65 13.62 -42.78
N TYR A 1162 -27.73 13.00 -42.31
CA TYR A 1162 -28.56 13.59 -41.26
C TYR A 1162 -27.72 13.91 -40.01
N CYS A 1163 -27.78 15.18 -39.62
CA CYS A 1163 -26.97 15.78 -38.56
C CYS A 1163 -27.85 16.70 -37.72
N VAL A 1164 -27.73 16.60 -36.39
CA VAL A 1164 -28.42 17.48 -35.43
C VAL A 1164 -27.39 17.93 -34.41
N ASP A 1165 -27.29 19.24 -34.16
CA ASP A 1165 -26.34 19.85 -33.21
C ASP A 1165 -24.88 19.41 -33.42
N GLY A 1166 -24.45 19.26 -34.68
CA GLY A 1166 -23.11 18.80 -35.05
C GLY A 1166 -22.88 17.28 -34.89
N ILE A 1167 -23.88 16.53 -34.44
CA ILE A 1167 -23.82 15.06 -34.29
C ILE A 1167 -24.31 14.41 -35.59
N GLN A 1168 -23.41 13.69 -36.26
CA GLN A 1168 -23.67 12.96 -37.51
C GLN A 1168 -24.44 11.66 -37.25
N VAL A 1169 -25.75 11.76 -37.01
CA VAL A 1169 -26.64 10.63 -36.67
C VAL A 1169 -26.60 9.52 -37.73
N ALA A 1170 -26.58 9.87 -39.03
CA ALA A 1170 -26.48 8.89 -40.11
C ALA A 1170 -25.18 8.06 -40.07
N SER A 1171 -24.05 8.68 -39.72
CA SER A 1171 -22.75 8.00 -39.57
C SER A 1171 -22.73 7.12 -38.32
N TRP A 1172 -23.35 7.59 -37.23
CA TRP A 1172 -23.47 6.83 -36.00
C TRP A 1172 -24.31 5.56 -36.17
N ILE A 1173 -25.41 5.61 -36.92
CA ILE A 1173 -26.22 4.43 -37.29
C ILE A 1173 -25.38 3.40 -38.03
N GLY A 1174 -24.56 3.82 -39.01
CA GLY A 1174 -23.63 2.95 -39.71
C GLY A 1174 -22.62 2.27 -38.78
N THR A 1175 -22.16 3.00 -37.75
CA THR A 1175 -21.28 2.47 -36.70
C THR A 1175 -21.98 1.42 -35.85
N GLN A 1176 -23.25 1.63 -35.47
CA GLN A 1176 -24.03 0.65 -34.71
C GLN A 1176 -24.29 -0.63 -35.52
N LYS A 1177 -24.69 -0.50 -36.79
CA LYS A 1177 -24.91 -1.65 -37.68
C LYS A 1177 -23.61 -2.42 -37.94
N GLY A 1178 -22.47 -1.73 -38.03
CA GLY A 1178 -21.14 -2.35 -38.14
C GLY A 1178 -20.71 -3.09 -36.86
N ALA A 1179 -21.00 -2.53 -35.68
CA ALA A 1179 -20.73 -3.18 -34.39
C ALA A 1179 -21.62 -4.41 -34.16
N TYR A 1180 -22.88 -4.36 -34.59
CA TYR A 1180 -23.78 -5.51 -34.58
C TYR A 1180 -23.23 -6.66 -35.44
N ARG A 1181 -22.78 -6.35 -36.67
CA ARG A 1181 -22.22 -7.34 -37.60
C ARG A 1181 -20.93 -8.00 -37.08
N LYS A 1182 -20.18 -7.30 -36.22
CA LYS A 1182 -18.96 -7.79 -35.57
C LYS A 1182 -19.21 -8.48 -34.21
N GLY A 1183 -20.46 -8.55 -33.76
CA GLY A 1183 -20.82 -9.12 -32.45
C GLY A 1183 -20.38 -8.27 -31.24
N THR A 1184 -19.95 -7.03 -31.44
CA THR A 1184 -19.39 -6.17 -30.38
C THR A 1184 -20.39 -5.16 -29.79
N LEU A 1185 -21.61 -5.08 -30.34
CA LEU A 1185 -22.67 -4.24 -29.80
C LEU A 1185 -23.40 -4.97 -28.66
N CYS A 1186 -23.51 -4.38 -27.47
CA CYS A 1186 -24.16 -5.04 -26.34
C CYS A 1186 -25.67 -5.25 -26.55
N SER A 1187 -26.21 -6.32 -25.97
CA SER A 1187 -27.60 -6.77 -26.19
C SER A 1187 -28.66 -5.73 -25.81
N GLU A 1188 -28.36 -4.84 -24.85
CA GLU A 1188 -29.29 -3.77 -24.46
C GLU A 1188 -29.44 -2.70 -25.55
N ARG A 1189 -28.32 -2.30 -26.16
CA ARG A 1189 -28.31 -1.32 -27.25
C ARG A 1189 -28.97 -1.87 -28.51
N GLN A 1190 -28.80 -3.17 -28.77
CA GLN A 1190 -29.50 -3.88 -29.85
C GLN A 1190 -31.02 -3.78 -29.67
N ARG A 1191 -31.53 -4.22 -28.51
CA ARG A 1191 -32.97 -4.17 -28.20
C ARG A 1191 -33.56 -2.77 -28.28
N ARG A 1192 -32.83 -1.75 -27.85
CA ARG A 1192 -33.29 -0.36 -27.89
C ARG A 1192 -33.40 0.19 -29.31
N LEU A 1193 -32.49 -0.20 -30.20
CA LEU A 1193 -32.53 0.20 -31.61
C LEU A 1193 -33.60 -0.57 -32.39
N GLU A 1194 -33.78 -1.87 -32.12
CA GLU A 1194 -34.82 -2.72 -32.72
C GLU A 1194 -36.25 -2.28 -32.39
N LYS A 1195 -36.43 -1.58 -31.26
CA LYS A 1195 -37.73 -0.99 -30.88
C LYS A 1195 -38.10 0.26 -31.66
N LEU A 1196 -37.16 0.87 -32.38
CA LEU A 1196 -37.47 2.08 -33.16
C LEU A 1196 -38.21 1.69 -34.46
N PRO A 1197 -39.31 2.39 -34.80
CA PRO A 1197 -40.09 2.07 -35.99
C PRO A 1197 -39.22 2.19 -37.24
N GLY A 1198 -39.29 1.22 -38.14
CA GLY A 1198 -38.51 1.22 -39.39
C GLY A 1198 -37.00 0.93 -39.26
N TRP A 1199 -36.51 0.54 -38.07
CA TRP A 1199 -35.12 0.12 -37.89
C TRP A 1199 -34.83 -1.23 -38.55
N THR A 1200 -33.76 -1.29 -39.35
CA THR A 1200 -33.27 -2.53 -39.97
C THR A 1200 -31.77 -2.70 -39.67
N TRP A 1201 -31.28 -3.94 -39.56
CA TRP A 1201 -29.83 -4.19 -39.46
C TRP A 1201 -29.12 -4.16 -40.83
N THR A 1202 -29.89 -4.15 -41.92
CA THR A 1202 -29.41 -4.30 -43.31
C THR A 1202 -29.33 -2.94 -44.03
N LEU A 1203 -28.12 -2.40 -44.19
CA LEU A 1203 -27.90 -1.11 -44.88
C LEU A 1203 -28.29 -1.11 -46.37
N SER A 1204 -28.24 -2.25 -47.05
CA SER A 1204 -28.57 -2.36 -48.48
C SER A 1204 -30.08 -2.27 -48.76
N GLU A 1205 -30.93 -2.55 -47.79
CA GLU A 1205 -32.38 -2.39 -47.90
C GLU A 1205 -32.79 -0.93 -47.77
N ASP A 1206 -32.29 -0.23 -46.74
CA ASP A 1206 -32.59 1.20 -46.54
C ASP A 1206 -32.16 2.07 -47.74
N VAL A 1207 -30.97 1.78 -48.31
CA VAL A 1207 -30.45 2.49 -49.49
C VAL A 1207 -31.24 2.16 -50.76
N TRP A 1208 -31.79 0.95 -50.88
CA TRP A 1208 -32.63 0.58 -52.02
C TRP A 1208 -34.00 1.27 -51.95
N GLU A 1209 -34.61 1.27 -50.78
CA GLU A 1209 -35.90 1.95 -50.50
C GLU A 1209 -35.83 3.46 -50.74
N GLU A 1210 -34.79 4.14 -50.25
CA GLU A 1210 -34.56 5.58 -50.46
C GLU A 1210 -34.47 5.92 -51.96
N ARG A 1211 -33.73 5.12 -52.72
CA ARG A 1211 -33.55 5.33 -54.17
C ARG A 1211 -34.80 4.96 -54.97
N CYS A 1212 -35.57 3.98 -54.52
CA CYS A 1212 -36.87 3.65 -55.12
C CYS A 1212 -37.87 4.79 -54.90
N ALA A 1213 -37.91 5.40 -53.71
CA ALA A 1213 -38.75 6.56 -53.43
C ALA A 1213 -38.36 7.79 -54.28
N LEU A 1214 -37.07 8.01 -54.53
CA LEU A 1214 -36.61 9.06 -55.46
C LEU A 1214 -37.02 8.77 -56.91
N LEU A 1215 -37.02 7.50 -57.32
CA LEU A 1215 -37.52 7.09 -58.63
C LEU A 1215 -39.04 7.27 -58.74
N GLU A 1216 -39.80 6.96 -57.69
CA GLU A 1216 -41.25 7.20 -57.60
C GLU A 1216 -41.55 8.71 -57.76
N LYS A 1217 -40.83 9.58 -57.04
CA LYS A 1217 -40.94 11.04 -57.20
C LYS A 1217 -40.61 11.50 -58.62
N PHE A 1218 -39.53 10.98 -59.21
CA PHE A 1218 -39.15 11.29 -60.59
C PHE A 1218 -40.24 10.85 -61.58
N ALA A 1219 -40.78 9.64 -61.40
CA ALA A 1219 -41.83 9.10 -62.25
C ALA A 1219 -43.14 9.90 -62.13
N ALA A 1220 -43.48 10.36 -60.93
CA ALA A 1220 -44.64 11.22 -60.71
C ALA A 1220 -44.47 12.61 -61.37
N ARG A 1221 -43.25 13.16 -61.40
CA ARG A 1221 -42.96 14.48 -62.01
C ARG A 1221 -42.88 14.42 -63.53
N GLU A 1222 -42.18 13.43 -64.08
CA GLU A 1222 -41.87 13.35 -65.52
C GLU A 1222 -42.84 12.44 -66.29
N GLY A 1223 -43.75 11.75 -65.59
CA GLY A 1223 -44.69 10.79 -66.17
C GLY A 1223 -44.04 9.49 -66.68
N HIS A 1224 -42.74 9.30 -66.46
CA HIS A 1224 -41.98 8.14 -66.89
C HIS A 1224 -40.78 7.83 -65.98
N THR A 1225 -40.26 6.61 -66.02
CA THR A 1225 -39.06 6.17 -65.29
C THR A 1225 -37.77 6.14 -66.14
N ARG A 1226 -37.74 6.88 -67.26
CA ARG A 1226 -36.53 7.05 -68.09
C ARG A 1226 -35.60 8.10 -67.50
N VAL A 1227 -34.83 7.70 -66.50
CA VAL A 1227 -33.81 8.54 -65.89
C VAL A 1227 -32.53 8.54 -66.74
N PRO A 1228 -32.06 9.69 -67.28
CA PRO A 1228 -30.79 9.75 -68.01
C PRO A 1228 -29.64 9.25 -67.14
N GLN A 1229 -28.67 8.53 -67.71
CA GLN A 1229 -27.62 7.85 -66.91
C GLN A 1229 -26.80 8.82 -66.03
N LYS A 1230 -26.62 10.07 -66.47
CA LYS A 1230 -25.91 11.13 -65.72
C LYS A 1230 -26.82 11.92 -64.78
N HIS A 1231 -28.13 11.68 -64.78
CA HIS A 1231 -29.08 12.42 -63.97
C HIS A 1231 -28.85 12.19 -62.48
N VAL A 1232 -28.93 13.29 -61.74
CA VAL A 1232 -28.76 13.33 -60.29
C VAL A 1232 -30.05 13.88 -59.70
N GLU A 1233 -30.72 13.09 -58.86
CA GLU A 1233 -31.90 13.50 -58.11
C GLU A 1233 -31.51 13.59 -56.64
N GLU A 1234 -31.70 14.77 -56.03
CA GLU A 1234 -31.34 15.03 -54.62
C GLU A 1234 -29.90 14.59 -54.25
N GLY A 1235 -28.94 14.80 -55.16
CA GLY A 1235 -27.52 14.46 -54.94
C GLY A 1235 -27.14 13.00 -55.22
N ILE A 1236 -28.10 12.14 -55.55
CA ILE A 1236 -27.89 10.73 -55.88
C ILE A 1236 -27.93 10.55 -57.41
N ARG A 1237 -26.96 9.83 -57.98
CA ARG A 1237 -26.93 9.44 -59.41
C ARG A 1237 -28.01 8.40 -59.73
N LEU A 1238 -29.26 8.84 -59.72
CA LEU A 1238 -30.45 8.01 -59.87
C LEU A 1238 -30.44 7.25 -61.20
N GLY A 1239 -29.91 7.86 -62.28
CA GLY A 1239 -29.77 7.21 -63.58
C GLY A 1239 -28.89 5.97 -63.56
N ILE A 1240 -27.76 6.03 -62.84
CA ILE A 1240 -26.86 4.88 -62.66
C ILE A 1240 -27.57 3.79 -61.85
N TRP A 1241 -28.26 4.17 -60.78
CA TRP A 1241 -28.95 3.22 -59.93
C TRP A 1241 -30.08 2.46 -60.67
N VAL A 1242 -30.88 3.17 -61.47
CA VAL A 1242 -31.90 2.57 -62.34
C VAL A 1242 -31.28 1.61 -63.36
N SER A 1243 -30.15 1.96 -63.97
CA SER A 1243 -29.41 1.05 -64.86
C SER A 1243 -28.95 -0.22 -64.15
N VAL A 1244 -28.48 -0.10 -62.90
CA VAL A 1244 -28.10 -1.24 -62.06
C VAL A 1244 -29.32 -2.14 -61.78
N GLN A 1245 -30.48 -1.56 -61.44
CA GLN A 1245 -31.69 -2.37 -61.21
C GLN A 1245 -32.11 -3.17 -62.46
N ARG A 1246 -32.06 -2.55 -63.65
CA ARG A 1246 -32.38 -3.25 -64.90
C ARG A 1246 -31.39 -4.38 -65.21
N ARG A 1247 -30.09 -4.16 -64.98
CA ARG A 1247 -29.06 -5.18 -65.14
C ARG A 1247 -29.23 -6.34 -64.16
N ASP A 1248 -29.49 -6.03 -62.89
CA ASP A 1248 -29.61 -7.03 -61.83
C ASP A 1248 -30.88 -7.88 -62.02
N ALA A 1249 -31.95 -7.33 -62.62
CA ALA A 1249 -33.12 -8.08 -63.05
C ALA A 1249 -32.88 -8.97 -64.29
N LEU A 1250 -32.04 -8.53 -65.24
CA LEU A 1250 -31.60 -9.34 -66.39
C LEU A 1250 -30.70 -10.51 -65.98
N ALA A 1251 -29.95 -10.37 -64.89
CA ALA A 1251 -29.10 -11.40 -64.31
C ALA A 1251 -29.84 -12.31 -63.29
N ASP A 1252 -31.15 -12.14 -63.12
CA ASP A 1252 -32.03 -12.89 -62.21
C ASP A 1252 -31.58 -12.92 -60.73
N VAL A 1253 -30.85 -11.90 -60.30
CA VAL A 1253 -30.36 -11.74 -58.91
C VAL A 1253 -31.21 -10.75 -58.10
N MET A 1254 -32.35 -10.31 -58.64
CA MET A 1254 -33.26 -9.37 -57.99
C MET A 1254 -34.38 -10.10 -57.22
N PRO A 1255 -34.62 -9.74 -55.94
CA PRO A 1255 -35.76 -10.26 -55.17
C PRO A 1255 -37.11 -10.02 -55.85
N PRO A 1256 -38.05 -10.99 -55.84
CA PRO A 1256 -39.35 -10.88 -56.53
C PRO A 1256 -40.17 -9.66 -56.13
N GLU A 1257 -40.13 -9.28 -54.85
CA GLU A 1257 -40.87 -8.12 -54.32
C GLU A 1257 -40.37 -6.79 -54.90
N ARG A 1258 -39.06 -6.66 -55.08
CA ARG A 1258 -38.44 -5.47 -55.68
C ARG A 1258 -38.75 -5.35 -57.17
N ARG A 1259 -38.78 -6.48 -57.86
CA ARG A 1259 -39.15 -6.58 -59.28
C ARG A 1259 -40.58 -6.09 -59.48
N LYS A 1260 -41.52 -6.63 -58.69
CA LYS A 1260 -42.94 -6.26 -58.73
C LYS A 1260 -43.15 -4.76 -58.47
N ARG A 1261 -42.50 -4.21 -57.44
CA ARG A 1261 -42.65 -2.79 -57.09
C ARG A 1261 -42.12 -1.84 -58.17
N LEU A 1262 -41.04 -2.20 -58.87
CA LEU A 1262 -40.54 -1.40 -59.98
C LEU A 1262 -41.45 -1.49 -61.22
N GLU A 1263 -42.05 -2.66 -61.48
CA GLU A 1263 -43.02 -2.86 -62.57
C GLU A 1263 -44.32 -2.07 -62.38
N GLU A 1264 -44.70 -1.79 -61.14
CA GLU A 1264 -45.87 -0.95 -60.80
C GLU A 1264 -45.64 0.55 -61.07
N LEU A 1265 -44.39 0.98 -61.39
CA LEU A 1265 -44.09 2.38 -61.66
C LEU A 1265 -44.48 2.82 -63.09
N PRO A 1266 -45.04 4.03 -63.26
CA PRO A 1266 -45.47 4.53 -64.57
C PRO A 1266 -44.34 4.54 -65.61
N GLY A 1267 -44.55 3.82 -66.72
CA GLY A 1267 -43.60 3.76 -67.84
C GLY A 1267 -42.31 2.97 -67.57
N TRP A 1268 -42.27 2.11 -66.54
CA TRP A 1268 -41.15 1.20 -66.29
C TRP A 1268 -41.04 0.11 -67.35
N ALA A 1269 -39.83 -0.05 -67.90
CA ALA A 1269 -39.48 -1.10 -68.84
C ALA A 1269 -38.08 -1.65 -68.50
N TRP A 1270 -37.94 -2.97 -68.54
CA TRP A 1270 -36.69 -3.66 -68.20
C TRP A 1270 -35.62 -3.57 -69.31
N ASP A 1271 -36.04 -3.50 -70.58
CA ASP A 1271 -35.17 -3.44 -71.76
C ASP A 1271 -34.69 -2.02 -72.14
N GLY A 1272 -35.20 -0.99 -71.43
CA GLY A 1272 -34.88 0.41 -71.66
C GLY A 1272 -35.44 1.02 -72.96
N ARG A 1273 -36.30 0.32 -73.71
CA ARG A 1273 -36.84 0.77 -75.02
C ARG A 1273 -38.37 0.66 -75.10
N ALA A 1274 -39.09 1.48 -74.34
CA ALA A 1274 -40.50 1.76 -74.65
C ALA A 1274 -40.62 2.85 -75.76
N PRO A 1275 -41.73 2.94 -76.53
CA PRO A 1275 -41.92 4.02 -77.49
C PRO A 1275 -42.03 5.38 -76.78
N LYS A 1276 -41.61 6.47 -77.44
CA LYS A 1276 -41.85 7.83 -76.93
C LYS A 1276 -43.37 8.11 -76.95
N PRO A 1277 -43.98 8.62 -75.88
CA PRO A 1277 -45.23 9.34 -76.06
C PRO A 1277 -44.95 10.54 -76.96
N LYS A 1278 -45.72 10.66 -78.06
CA LYS A 1278 -45.79 11.92 -78.82
C LYS A 1278 -46.46 12.97 -77.92
N PRO A 1279 -46.12 14.27 -78.09
CA PRO A 1279 -46.62 15.33 -77.23
C PRO A 1279 -48.15 15.40 -77.18
#